data_AF-A0A250Y7A3-F1
#
_entry.id   AF-A0A250Y7A3-F1
#
_cell.length_a   1.000
_cell.length_b   1.000
_cell.length_c   1.000
_cell.angle_alpha   90.00
_cell.angle_beta   90.00
_cell.angle_gamma   90.00
#
_symmetry.space_group_name_H-M   'P 1'
#
loop_
_entity.id
_entity.type
_entity.pdbx_description
1 polymer ?
#
loop_
_entity_poly.entity_id
_entity_poly.type
_entity_poly.pdbx_seq_one_letter_code
_entity_poly.pdbx_strand_id
1 'polypeptide(L)'
;MDWIDEYPHNSFDLQCLLNSFPGDLEFKQIFSDIDDQMEQNAKSIEHCIKEIQSEVHKHCPDVQLQTTTDCFEWLTNYNYNTSKSPSFPHGDLMRFLKTLQDLLKNEQNQEEMILDLLWDLSCQSSVSFPSTLSGTSFHSLSRNSLHSVEDHSLVEVKSIWNDIRLHLRHFLVSRLESHNEINNSQQKIALKNQCIQQLLFLYPESEVITKYQNIQNKLLAKFLQSCFPSYSRDSNLDIIAHGYQNTMVTLYSMIKEDFNTVCEILTPSSTMKFIKETYLDTITEEMANFLENFCELQFKENAVRVVKTSKSSSKHRGAVHALVIPEDPQKGRNFSLSLDELQFLSQLIKSCLKLENKVQELFEEMFLSFKTPRNSSETLEKSNREVIIEKKPRPNEASIVSEQLLPTKATFLDFDWRNAFKILSLPIAHYITTTVEDFSTKILQQEQNERSSAISYAMTLVNAQHDWQDCHLFPNEEQPKKIAKFCSDIMEKLDTMLPLALACRDDSFQEIRANLVEACYKVATAVLARLQERGKEVPSKAPLRNLHILLSTAVYIFQHFTQYDNLMKETTKKPIFLVPVQRYQEFINTLQFQVTDYCVRLCATSILQDGESHHWDDYKAFYEGERCSFSLQMWHYFYWTLHHDLWTILPPKLAQEILAEVLEKSLGLLASRYARAHPSYKRTPQIRLDVTTILICTENMLWSVCTSVQELLNPHMYKDNKILKIHTHCNNLFTTLVILTSPLTELYKTFQHGLDDSASGSLKAFFNQPLHWVSCISHFYPSLLRTPSAGGLNAEGQLKLLLSQPGCNWNLLLETLLCNDGLLPRILLKSSKCIFREQVSDTESNPNQGSSMMEAIFNILYHCSFSPQIFGNVFVSYIEEEQLWDFLYSIPVSGNVASEPEVIRCLRLALTGAVKDTVQQIVSVTSSRRSRETNLSKPRIPDHLLETIPQEWNYIPKENKRNESNRGFTRLAVQAVSIVISKLPTVIACLPPPIKYFFFLSERKMSKNFVELKKAGLLVWNLIVIICRIFEDGNTMELLTGASLDRWSKEKLGLICVCLESLMGEQKSHNQRTQKVIQSIEQQKPNWIECQLLKARKLSTECAFMTMEKSTVLEEGDTALELTEQKINTMVLDLCHKPGGSEYLRQIYHFMRLNEECLKEQLFSMNGSEEKPLPIRPLKTTLRRVEDQASAFNPFHVHKVFSENVLDQSVITKWSWNWSNLLPNYLGLDKMTFSVLLENRWEMRKKETLEEEEKAMLEHLKQICTLQNSSVSDNTEEQ
;
A
#
# COMPACT_ATOMS: atom_id res chain seq x y z
N MET A 1 38.78 37.36 -7.99
CA MET A 1 38.16 36.13 -8.53
C MET A 1 36.81 36.51 -9.12
N ASP A 2 36.73 36.75 -10.43
CA ASP A 2 35.43 36.76 -11.11
C ASP A 2 35.05 35.30 -11.31
N TRP A 3 34.17 34.79 -10.45
CA TRP A 3 33.62 33.43 -10.57
C TRP A 3 32.87 33.35 -11.90
N ILE A 4 33.51 32.78 -12.92
CA ILE A 4 32.81 32.16 -14.03
C ILE A 4 32.14 30.92 -13.43
N ASP A 5 31.02 31.12 -12.71
CA ASP A 5 30.21 30.01 -12.25
C ASP A 5 29.55 29.38 -13.49
N GLU A 6 30.21 28.41 -14.08
CA GLU A 6 29.50 27.25 -14.60
C GLU A 6 28.87 26.55 -13.38
N TYR A 7 27.72 27.06 -12.93
CA TYR A 7 26.89 26.33 -11.98
C TYR A 7 26.64 24.94 -12.56
N PRO A 8 26.68 23.86 -11.77
CA PRO A 8 26.48 22.51 -12.26
C PRO A 8 25.06 22.43 -12.83
N HIS A 9 24.98 22.54 -14.15
CA HIS A 9 23.74 22.46 -14.89
C HIS A 9 23.35 20.99 -14.92
N ASN A 10 22.18 20.67 -14.37
CA ASN A 10 21.50 19.37 -14.43
C ASN A 10 22.01 18.32 -13.43
N SER A 11 21.59 18.45 -12.17
CA SER A 11 21.46 17.26 -11.32
C SER A 11 20.29 16.42 -11.86
N PHE A 12 20.57 15.22 -12.37
CA PHE A 12 19.54 14.21 -12.55
C PHE A 12 18.90 13.93 -11.18
N ASP A 13 17.62 14.24 -11.04
CA ASP A 13 16.93 14.17 -9.76
C ASP A 13 16.36 12.76 -9.59
N LEU A 14 17.00 11.94 -8.74
CA LEU A 14 16.50 10.61 -8.42
C LEU A 14 15.09 10.66 -7.79
N GLN A 15 14.66 11.79 -7.23
CA GLN A 15 13.33 11.92 -6.64
C GLN A 15 12.22 11.80 -7.69
N CYS A 16 12.45 12.20 -8.95
CA CYS A 16 11.49 12.03 -10.04
C CYS A 16 11.20 10.55 -10.35
N LEU A 17 12.15 9.63 -10.10
CA LEU A 17 11.98 8.19 -10.33
C LEU A 17 11.11 7.50 -9.28
N LEU A 18 10.91 8.12 -8.11
CA LEU A 18 10.15 7.51 -7.01
C LEU A 18 8.63 7.48 -7.29
N ASN A 19 8.15 8.32 -8.21
CA ASN A 19 6.72 8.47 -8.50
C ASN A 19 6.22 7.57 -9.63
N SER A 20 7.07 7.22 -10.61
CA SER A 20 6.74 6.23 -11.65
C SER A 20 8.02 5.56 -12.20
N PHE A 21 7.92 4.26 -12.53
CA PHE A 21 9.03 3.53 -13.16
C PHE A 21 9.06 3.83 -14.67
N PRO A 22 10.15 4.42 -15.20
CA PRO A 22 10.34 4.58 -16.64
C PRO A 22 10.44 3.21 -17.35
N GLY A 23 10.06 3.14 -18.63
CA GLY A 23 10.28 1.96 -19.45
C GLY A 23 11.74 1.80 -19.91
N ASP A 24 12.05 0.68 -20.58
CA ASP A 24 13.42 0.34 -21.01
C ASP A 24 14.09 1.41 -21.89
N LEU A 25 13.30 2.12 -22.70
CA LEU A 25 13.79 3.16 -23.61
C LEU A 25 14.04 4.46 -22.85
N GLU A 26 13.18 4.77 -21.88
CA GLU A 26 13.36 5.86 -20.94
C GLU A 26 14.59 5.63 -20.05
N PHE A 27 14.84 4.40 -19.59
CA PHE A 27 16.07 4.06 -18.88
C PHE A 27 17.30 4.26 -19.75
N LYS A 28 17.31 3.78 -21.00
CA LYS A 28 18.42 4.02 -21.93
C LYS A 28 18.67 5.51 -22.16
N GLN A 29 17.61 6.30 -22.28
CA GLN A 29 17.74 7.74 -22.46
C GLN A 29 18.23 8.42 -21.17
N ILE A 30 17.72 8.02 -20.00
CA ILE A 30 18.18 8.49 -18.70
C ILE A 30 19.66 8.18 -18.49
N PHE A 31 20.10 6.96 -18.82
CA PHE A 31 21.51 6.60 -18.73
C PHE A 31 22.38 7.39 -19.70
N SER A 32 21.93 7.59 -20.94
CA SER A 32 22.61 8.48 -21.89
C SER A 32 22.73 9.90 -21.34
N ASP A 33 21.69 10.41 -20.67
CA ASP A 33 21.68 11.77 -20.12
C ASP A 33 22.59 11.88 -18.90
N ILE A 34 22.65 10.83 -18.07
CA ILE A 34 23.59 10.72 -16.96
C ILE A 34 25.02 10.61 -17.47
N ASP A 35 25.27 9.84 -18.53
CA ASP A 35 26.59 9.70 -19.14
C ASP A 35 27.08 11.03 -19.72
N ASP A 36 26.23 11.73 -20.48
CA ASP A 36 26.50 13.08 -21.00
C ASP A 36 26.80 14.06 -19.84
N GLN A 37 26.03 13.96 -18.75
CA GLN A 37 26.21 14.78 -17.55
C GLN A 37 27.49 14.45 -16.80
N MET A 38 27.84 13.17 -16.66
CA MET A 38 29.08 12.74 -16.03
C MET A 38 30.28 13.22 -16.85
N GLU A 39 30.21 13.17 -18.17
CA GLU A 39 31.25 13.70 -19.04
C GLU A 39 31.40 15.22 -18.87
N GLN A 40 30.28 15.94 -18.78
CA GLN A 40 30.30 17.38 -18.53
C GLN A 40 30.86 17.72 -17.14
N ASN A 41 30.43 17.01 -16.10
CA ASN A 41 30.94 17.15 -14.75
C ASN A 41 32.44 16.81 -14.68
N ALA A 42 32.89 15.77 -15.37
CA ALA A 42 34.30 15.41 -15.46
C ALA A 42 35.12 16.54 -16.06
N LYS A 43 34.64 17.17 -17.15
CA LYS A 43 35.28 18.33 -17.78
C LYS A 43 35.31 19.55 -16.84
N SER A 44 34.22 19.84 -16.12
CA SER A 44 34.18 20.95 -15.15
C SER A 44 35.06 20.70 -13.93
N ILE A 45 35.13 19.47 -13.42
CA ILE A 45 36.05 19.08 -12.34
C ILE A 45 37.50 19.20 -12.83
N GLU A 46 37.81 18.73 -14.02
CA GLU A 46 39.14 18.87 -14.62
C GLU A 46 39.54 20.35 -14.77
N HIS A 47 38.60 21.20 -15.19
CA HIS A 47 38.79 22.65 -15.25
C HIS A 47 39.03 23.25 -13.85
N CYS A 48 38.22 22.88 -12.85
CA CYS A 48 38.36 23.38 -11.48
C CYS A 48 39.69 22.92 -10.86
N ILE A 49 40.12 21.68 -11.10
CA ILE A 49 41.43 21.19 -10.67
C ILE A 49 42.55 21.97 -11.35
N LYS A 50 42.43 22.29 -12.65
CA LYS A 50 43.40 23.15 -13.35
C LYS A 50 43.44 24.57 -12.77
N GLU A 51 42.30 25.13 -12.38
CA GLU A 51 42.25 26.42 -11.67
C GLU A 51 42.92 26.35 -10.30
N ILE A 52 42.62 25.33 -9.49
CA ILE A 52 43.25 25.10 -8.18
C ILE A 52 44.76 24.94 -8.36
N GLN A 53 45.20 24.13 -9.32
CA GLN A 53 46.61 24.00 -9.68
C GLN A 53 47.20 25.37 -10.03
N SER A 54 46.55 26.17 -10.88
CA SER A 54 47.06 27.49 -11.27
C SER A 54 47.17 28.47 -10.09
N GLU A 55 46.23 28.44 -9.15
CA GLU A 55 46.22 29.34 -8.00
C GLU A 55 47.21 28.87 -6.91
N VAL A 56 47.37 27.55 -6.71
CA VAL A 56 48.39 26.99 -5.81
C VAL A 56 49.79 27.28 -6.33
N HIS A 57 50.07 27.09 -7.63
CA HIS A 57 51.37 27.44 -8.22
C HIS A 57 51.68 28.94 -8.11
N LYS A 58 50.64 29.79 -8.04
CA LYS A 58 50.76 31.24 -7.87
C LYS A 58 51.01 31.66 -6.42
N HIS A 59 50.45 30.95 -5.43
CA HIS A 59 50.59 31.27 -4.00
C HIS A 59 51.73 30.50 -3.29
N CYS A 60 52.12 29.34 -3.81
CA CYS A 60 53.15 28.46 -3.26
C CYS A 60 54.05 27.92 -4.40
N PRO A 61 55.01 28.71 -4.90
CA PRO A 61 55.84 28.33 -6.05
C PRO A 61 56.74 27.11 -5.81
N ASP A 62 56.92 26.69 -4.55
CA ASP A 62 57.74 25.53 -4.16
C ASP A 62 56.97 24.18 -4.23
N VAL A 63 55.65 24.19 -4.45
CA VAL A 63 54.82 22.97 -4.52
C VAL A 63 54.44 22.69 -5.97
N GLN A 64 54.94 21.59 -6.55
CA GLN A 64 54.53 21.13 -7.89
C GLN A 64 53.39 20.11 -7.77
N LEU A 65 52.16 20.54 -8.08
CA LEU A 65 50.99 19.66 -8.19
C LEU A 65 50.79 19.27 -9.65
N GLN A 66 51.31 18.11 -10.08
CA GLN A 66 51.26 17.69 -11.49
C GLN A 66 50.06 16.78 -11.80
N THR A 67 49.57 16.00 -10.83
CA THR A 67 48.44 15.08 -11.01
C THR A 67 47.21 15.47 -10.18
N THR A 68 46.04 14.94 -10.54
CA THR A 68 44.80 15.08 -9.77
C THR A 68 44.94 14.45 -8.37
N THR A 69 45.63 13.31 -8.29
CA THR A 69 46.02 12.64 -7.04
C THR A 69 46.88 13.55 -6.15
N ASP A 70 47.89 14.22 -6.70
CA ASP A 70 48.73 15.14 -5.92
C ASP A 70 47.91 16.29 -5.33
N CYS A 71 46.91 16.80 -6.06
CA CYS A 71 46.02 17.86 -5.59
C CYS A 71 45.14 17.38 -4.42
N PHE A 72 44.58 16.17 -4.51
CA PHE A 72 43.77 15.59 -3.44
C PHE A 72 44.61 15.19 -2.22
N GLU A 73 45.79 14.62 -2.40
CA GLU A 73 46.74 14.34 -1.33
C GLU A 73 47.20 15.63 -0.66
N TRP A 74 47.43 16.69 -1.43
CA TRP A 74 47.77 17.99 -0.87
C TRP A 74 46.61 18.58 -0.05
N LEU A 75 45.36 18.50 -0.53
CA LEU A 75 44.17 18.97 0.20
C LEU A 75 43.87 18.15 1.47
N THR A 76 44.12 16.83 1.45
CA THR A 76 43.86 15.92 2.60
C THR A 76 45.01 15.91 3.60
N ASN A 77 46.25 16.03 3.14
CA ASN A 77 47.45 16.12 3.99
C ASN A 77 47.85 17.57 4.33
N TYR A 78 47.01 18.57 4.00
CA TYR A 78 47.16 19.94 4.50
C TYR A 78 46.82 20.03 5.99
N ASN A 79 47.39 19.14 6.80
CA ASN A 79 47.49 19.37 8.23
C ASN A 79 48.47 20.53 8.42
N TYR A 80 47.98 21.58 9.09
CA TYR A 80 48.75 22.74 9.53
C TYR A 80 50.13 22.29 10.07
N ASN A 81 51.17 22.43 9.26
CA ASN A 81 52.52 22.50 9.78
C ASN A 81 52.60 23.85 10.52
N THR A 82 52.30 23.84 11.81
CA THR A 82 52.44 24.96 12.76
C THR A 82 53.87 25.53 12.84
N SER A 83 54.82 24.99 12.07
CA SER A 83 56.21 25.44 11.98
C SER A 83 56.41 26.67 11.07
N LYS A 84 55.38 27.15 10.36
CA LYS A 84 55.43 28.41 9.57
C LYS A 84 54.16 29.25 9.76
N SER A 85 53.76 29.56 10.98
CA SER A 85 52.91 30.75 11.20
C SER A 85 53.77 32.00 10.97
N PRO A 86 53.31 33.04 10.25
CA PRO A 86 53.97 34.34 10.32
C PRO A 86 54.05 34.75 11.79
N SER A 87 55.24 35.03 12.30
CA SER A 87 55.36 35.60 13.65
C SER A 87 54.79 37.02 13.60
N PHE A 88 53.57 37.19 14.08
CA PHE A 88 52.86 38.47 14.05
C PHE A 88 53.38 39.42 15.15
N PRO A 89 53.37 40.75 14.91
CA PRO A 89 53.53 41.73 15.98
C PRO A 89 52.37 41.60 16.96
N HIS A 90 52.66 41.19 18.19
CA HIS A 90 51.69 41.00 19.26
C HIS A 90 50.73 42.20 19.47
N GLY A 91 51.20 43.42 19.16
CA GLY A 91 50.46 44.67 19.35
C GLY A 91 49.26 44.88 18.42
N ASP A 92 49.29 44.40 17.18
CA ASP A 92 48.22 44.66 16.21
C ASP A 92 47.05 43.68 16.36
N LEU A 93 47.33 42.41 16.68
CA LEU A 93 46.32 41.44 17.11
C LEU A 93 45.62 41.90 18.39
N MET A 94 46.38 42.43 19.36
CA MET A 94 45.82 42.99 20.59
C MET A 94 44.93 44.20 20.34
N ARG A 95 45.31 45.08 19.39
CA ARG A 95 44.48 46.24 19.01
C ARG A 95 43.17 45.78 18.38
N PHE A 96 43.21 44.85 17.42
CA PHE A 96 42.02 44.28 16.79
C PHE A 96 41.07 43.61 17.79
N LEU A 97 41.59 42.76 18.68
CA LEU A 97 40.78 42.07 19.68
C LEU A 97 40.17 43.04 20.71
N LYS A 98 40.89 44.09 21.13
CA LYS A 98 40.32 45.12 22.02
C LYS A 98 39.19 45.88 21.35
N THR A 99 39.33 46.25 20.08
CA THR A 99 38.27 46.91 19.30
C THR A 99 37.05 46.02 19.14
N LEU A 100 37.23 44.72 18.85
CA LEU A 100 36.13 43.74 18.83
C LEU A 100 35.43 43.63 20.18
N GLN A 101 36.20 43.59 21.27
CA GLN A 101 35.67 43.49 22.62
C GLN A 101 34.87 44.75 23.01
N ASP A 102 35.36 45.94 22.65
CA ASP A 102 34.68 47.21 22.90
C ASP A 102 33.38 47.33 22.10
N LEU A 103 33.36 46.85 20.84
CA LEU A 103 32.16 46.77 20.01
C LEU A 103 31.10 45.85 20.64
N LEU A 104 31.49 44.65 21.08
CA LEU A 104 30.57 43.70 21.72
C LEU A 104 30.02 44.20 23.06
N LYS A 105 30.78 45.01 23.80
CA LYS A 105 30.36 45.55 25.11
C LYS A 105 29.48 46.80 25.00
N ASN A 106 29.74 47.66 24.00
CA ASN A 106 29.15 49.00 23.93
C ASN A 106 28.05 49.14 22.88
N GLU A 107 28.01 48.28 21.85
CA GLU A 107 27.01 48.31 20.79
C GLU A 107 26.14 47.04 20.79
N GLN A 108 24.82 47.20 20.61
CA GLN A 108 23.86 46.10 20.68
C GLN A 108 23.58 45.51 19.28
N ASN A 109 23.40 44.19 19.18
CA ASN A 109 23.12 43.43 17.95
C ASN A 109 24.27 43.37 16.93
N GLN A 110 25.53 43.44 17.37
CA GLN A 110 26.71 43.32 16.51
C GLN A 110 27.26 41.88 16.43
N GLU A 111 26.71 40.96 17.21
CA GLU A 111 27.22 39.59 17.39
C GLU A 111 27.22 38.78 16.09
N GLU A 112 26.14 38.84 15.30
CA GLU A 112 26.07 38.16 13.99
C GLU A 112 27.09 38.72 12.99
N MET A 113 27.22 40.04 12.93
CA MET A 113 28.18 40.71 12.05
C MET A 113 29.62 40.31 12.41
N ILE A 114 29.92 40.24 13.71
CA ILE A 114 31.24 39.86 14.20
C ILE A 114 31.52 38.38 13.93
N LEU A 115 30.54 37.48 14.11
CA LEU A 115 30.69 36.06 13.75
C LEU A 115 30.97 35.88 12.25
N ASP A 116 30.23 36.59 11.41
CA ASP A 116 30.45 36.58 9.96
C ASP A 116 31.82 37.15 9.57
N LEU A 117 32.27 38.23 10.23
CA LEU A 117 33.59 38.82 10.01
C LEU A 117 34.71 37.86 10.43
N LEU A 118 34.59 37.23 11.60
CA LEU A 118 35.58 36.27 12.09
C LEU A 118 35.66 35.03 11.18
N TRP A 119 34.51 34.57 10.68
CA TRP A 119 34.45 33.50 9.69
C TRP A 119 35.10 33.92 8.36
N ASP A 120 34.72 35.08 7.82
CA ASP A 120 35.29 35.61 6.57
C ASP A 120 36.81 35.84 6.69
N LEU A 121 37.29 36.32 7.85
CA LEU A 121 38.72 36.45 8.14
C LEU A 121 39.40 35.07 8.15
N SER A 122 38.84 34.10 8.87
CA SER A 122 39.39 32.73 8.89
C SER A 122 39.47 32.12 7.48
N CYS A 123 38.48 32.39 6.61
CA CYS A 123 38.45 31.86 5.25
C CYS A 123 39.34 32.62 4.25
N GLN A 124 39.38 33.95 4.31
CA GLN A 124 40.09 34.78 3.31
C GLN A 124 41.56 35.01 3.66
N SER A 125 41.89 35.07 4.95
CA SER A 125 43.18 35.57 5.42
C SER A 125 44.08 34.49 6.04
N SER A 126 43.66 33.22 6.04
CA SER A 126 44.36 32.09 6.69
C SER A 126 44.70 32.33 8.18
N VAL A 127 43.97 33.25 8.82
CA VAL A 127 44.14 33.58 10.24
C VAL A 127 43.49 32.49 11.08
N SER A 128 44.30 31.80 11.89
CA SER A 128 43.81 30.83 12.87
C SER A 128 43.61 31.50 14.22
N PHE A 129 42.37 31.53 14.71
CA PHE A 129 42.08 32.00 16.05
C PHE A 129 42.39 30.91 17.10
N PRO A 130 42.82 31.26 18.33
CA PRO A 130 43.21 30.26 19.34
C PRO A 130 42.07 29.30 19.72
N SER A 131 42.27 27.99 19.51
CA SER A 131 41.29 26.92 19.76
C SER A 131 41.58 26.06 21.01
N THR A 132 42.50 26.46 21.89
CA THR A 132 42.94 25.59 23.00
C THR A 132 41.82 25.29 24.02
N LEU A 133 41.67 23.99 24.32
CA LEU A 133 40.84 23.35 25.35
C LEU A 133 40.62 24.24 26.58
N SER A 134 39.37 24.61 26.85
CA SER A 134 39.02 25.30 28.09
C SER A 134 38.84 24.26 29.19
N GLY A 135 39.93 23.86 29.88
CA GLY A 135 39.73 23.02 31.08
C GLY A 135 40.94 22.44 31.80
N THR A 136 42.12 22.30 31.20
CA THR A 136 43.27 21.71 31.91
C THR A 136 44.23 22.78 32.42
N SER A 137 44.39 22.80 33.75
CA SER A 137 45.45 23.49 34.47
C SER A 137 46.82 23.29 33.81
N PHE A 138 47.62 24.36 33.74
CA PHE A 138 49.00 24.38 33.26
C PHE A 138 49.88 23.28 33.90
N HIS A 139 49.95 22.10 33.28
CA HIS A 139 50.96 21.09 33.61
C HIS A 139 51.36 20.31 32.35
N SER A 140 52.06 20.97 31.43
CA SER A 140 53.01 20.31 30.53
C SER A 140 53.85 21.34 29.78
N LEU A 141 54.71 22.04 30.53
CA LEU A 141 56.00 22.46 30.00
C LEU A 141 57.04 21.47 30.52
N SER A 142 57.81 20.90 29.60
CA SER A 142 58.92 20.01 29.93
C SER A 142 59.85 20.74 30.91
N ARG A 143 60.14 20.09 32.03
CA ARG A 143 60.88 20.66 33.17
C ARG A 143 62.39 20.78 32.94
N ASN A 144 62.82 20.94 31.68
CA ASN A 144 64.24 20.95 31.31
C ASN A 144 64.62 22.25 30.57
N SER A 145 64.37 23.40 31.19
CA SER A 145 65.12 24.62 30.90
C SER A 145 64.96 25.60 32.05
N LEU A 146 66.04 25.89 32.77
CA LEU A 146 66.06 26.81 33.92
C LEU A 146 66.01 28.31 33.50
N HIS A 147 65.73 28.62 32.23
CA HIS A 147 65.75 29.98 31.68
C HIS A 147 64.56 30.37 30.77
N SER A 148 63.43 29.66 30.79
CA SER A 148 62.24 30.15 30.06
C SER A 148 61.55 31.27 30.83
N VAL A 149 61.64 32.50 30.32
CA VAL A 149 60.80 33.64 30.74
C VAL A 149 59.35 33.28 30.39
N GLU A 150 58.42 33.43 31.35
CA GLU A 150 56.99 33.34 31.08
C GLU A 150 56.61 34.50 30.14
N ASP A 151 56.14 34.18 28.94
CA ASP A 151 55.75 35.16 27.94
C ASP A 151 54.39 35.76 28.33
N HIS A 152 54.39 36.76 29.22
CA HIS A 152 53.17 37.43 29.74
C HIS A 152 52.29 38.03 28.64
N SER A 153 52.86 38.28 27.46
CA SER A 153 52.17 38.79 26.27
C SER A 153 51.07 37.83 25.79
N LEU A 154 51.37 36.54 25.60
CA LEU A 154 50.42 35.53 25.12
C LEU A 154 49.23 35.29 26.05
N VAL A 155 49.40 35.57 27.35
CA VAL A 155 48.35 35.45 28.38
C VAL A 155 47.28 36.53 28.20
N GLU A 156 47.66 37.77 27.87
CA GLU A 156 46.72 38.88 27.66
C GLU A 156 45.86 38.69 26.41
N VAL A 157 46.45 38.31 25.27
CA VAL A 157 45.70 37.98 24.03
C VAL A 157 44.68 36.88 24.27
N LYS A 158 45.10 35.83 24.98
CA LYS A 158 44.23 34.70 25.30
C LYS A 158 43.07 35.11 26.20
N SER A 159 43.29 36.03 27.15
CA SER A 159 42.24 36.54 28.03
C SER A 159 41.17 37.34 27.27
N ILE A 160 41.58 38.27 26.40
CA ILE A 160 40.64 39.11 25.62
C ILE A 160 39.87 38.27 24.61
N TRP A 161 40.54 37.31 23.95
CA TRP A 161 39.87 36.35 23.07
C TRP A 161 38.87 35.47 23.82
N ASN A 162 39.18 35.03 25.04
CA ASN A 162 38.25 34.28 25.87
C ASN A 162 36.99 35.10 26.22
N ASP A 163 37.13 36.39 26.51
CA ASP A 163 36.00 37.28 26.79
C ASP A 163 35.10 37.47 25.56
N ILE A 164 35.68 37.67 24.37
CA ILE A 164 34.94 37.79 23.10
C ILE A 164 34.19 36.50 22.79
N ARG A 165 34.87 35.35 22.87
CA ARG A 165 34.24 34.03 22.65
C ARG A 165 33.11 33.79 23.64
N LEU A 166 33.28 34.19 24.89
CA LEU A 166 32.27 34.05 25.93
C LEU A 166 31.01 34.87 25.61
N HIS A 167 31.16 36.12 25.17
CA HIS A 167 30.05 36.99 24.77
C HIS A 167 29.27 36.42 23.59
N LEU A 168 29.98 36.03 22.51
CA LEU A 168 29.38 35.41 21.33
C LEU A 168 28.69 34.08 21.68
N ARG A 169 29.28 33.29 22.58
CA ARG A 169 28.65 32.06 23.09
C ARG A 169 27.34 32.35 23.81
N HIS A 170 27.29 33.37 24.66
CA HIS A 170 26.05 33.74 25.36
C HIS A 170 24.94 34.12 24.38
N PHE A 171 25.26 34.88 23.33
CA PHE A 171 24.33 35.20 22.26
C PHE A 171 23.80 33.95 21.53
N LEU A 172 24.70 33.05 21.09
CA LEU A 172 24.32 31.83 20.38
C LEU A 172 23.50 30.87 21.27
N VAL A 173 23.86 30.74 22.55
CA VAL A 173 23.10 29.95 23.53
C VAL A 173 21.71 30.56 23.77
N SER A 174 21.60 31.88 23.91
CA SER A 174 20.30 32.54 24.08
C SER A 174 19.37 32.33 22.88
N ARG A 175 19.91 32.30 21.66
CA ARG A 175 19.15 31.97 20.44
C ARG A 175 18.75 30.50 20.38
N LEU A 176 19.63 29.61 20.80
CA LEU A 176 19.31 28.19 20.96
C LEU A 176 18.28 27.96 22.08
N GLU A 177 18.13 28.84 23.07
CA GLU A 177 17.08 28.71 24.10
C GLU A 177 15.72 29.26 23.64
N SER A 178 15.68 30.23 22.71
CA SER A 178 14.44 30.87 22.23
C SER A 178 13.73 30.16 21.06
N HIS A 179 14.26 29.05 20.53
CA HIS A 179 13.71 28.35 19.37
C HIS A 179 12.30 27.74 19.56
N ASN A 180 11.80 27.67 20.80
CA ASN A 180 10.44 27.17 21.10
C ASN A 180 9.33 28.11 20.61
N GLU A 181 9.61 29.37 20.29
CA GLU A 181 8.64 30.35 19.77
C GLU A 181 8.34 30.17 18.27
N ILE A 182 9.13 29.35 17.57
CA ILE A 182 9.01 29.12 16.13
C ILE A 182 8.04 27.95 15.89
N ASN A 183 7.01 28.12 15.06
CA ASN A 183 6.03 27.05 14.79
C ASN A 183 6.47 26.07 13.68
N ASN A 184 7.44 26.42 12.84
CA ASN A 184 7.87 25.62 11.69
C ASN A 184 9.11 24.76 12.01
N SER A 185 9.00 23.43 11.86
CA SER A 185 10.08 22.47 12.18
C SER A 185 11.32 22.60 11.29
N GLN A 186 11.17 22.90 9.99
CA GLN A 186 12.32 23.10 9.10
C GLN A 186 13.11 24.36 9.47
N GLN A 187 12.40 25.42 9.86
CA GLN A 187 13.04 26.65 10.33
C GLN A 187 13.79 26.41 11.65
N LYS A 188 13.23 25.61 12.57
CA LYS A 188 13.93 25.21 13.80
C LYS A 188 15.22 24.45 13.50
N ILE A 189 15.16 23.44 12.63
CA ILE A 189 16.34 22.64 12.26
C ILE A 189 17.42 23.53 11.64
N ALA A 190 17.06 24.41 10.69
CA ALA A 190 18.02 25.32 10.05
C ALA A 190 18.68 26.27 11.07
N LEU A 191 17.91 26.81 12.01
CA LEU A 191 18.41 27.71 13.06
C LEU A 191 19.32 26.95 14.04
N LYS A 192 18.94 25.74 14.45
CA LYS A 192 19.77 24.83 15.28
C LYS A 192 21.10 24.52 14.58
N ASN A 193 21.08 24.11 13.31
CA ASN A 193 22.28 23.78 12.55
C ASN A 193 23.20 25.00 12.42
N GLN A 194 22.65 26.18 12.10
CA GLN A 194 23.41 27.43 12.00
C GLN A 194 24.10 27.78 13.33
N CYS A 195 23.36 27.75 14.45
CA CYS A 195 23.93 28.09 15.75
C CYS A 195 24.99 27.08 16.21
N ILE A 196 24.79 25.77 15.97
CA ILE A 196 25.78 24.75 16.34
C ILE A 196 27.04 24.89 15.47
N GLN A 197 26.91 25.13 14.16
CA GLN A 197 28.07 25.40 13.28
C GLN A 197 28.88 26.62 13.74
N GLN A 198 28.21 27.71 14.11
CA GLN A 198 28.86 28.91 14.66
C GLN A 198 29.52 28.65 16.03
N LEU A 199 28.95 27.78 16.86
CA LEU A 199 29.56 27.36 18.11
C LEU A 199 30.80 26.47 17.89
N LEU A 200 30.77 25.57 16.90
CA LEU A 200 31.90 24.71 16.52
C LEU A 200 33.09 25.51 15.98
N PHE A 201 32.83 26.69 15.40
CA PHE A 201 33.89 27.63 15.03
C PHE A 201 34.61 28.21 16.26
N LEU A 202 33.90 28.44 17.37
CA LEU A 202 34.44 29.09 18.57
C LEU A 202 35.01 28.11 19.62
N TYR A 203 34.46 26.89 19.67
CA TYR A 203 34.72 25.89 20.71
C TYR A 203 34.86 24.49 20.09
N PRO A 204 35.62 23.57 20.74
CA PRO A 204 35.74 22.21 20.26
C PRO A 204 34.39 21.47 20.32
N GLU A 205 34.23 20.49 19.43
CA GLU A 205 33.00 19.67 19.28
C GLU A 205 32.47 19.14 20.62
N SER A 206 33.33 18.60 21.47
CA SER A 206 32.93 18.05 22.77
C SER A 206 32.28 19.09 23.70
N GLU A 207 32.77 20.33 23.73
CA GLU A 207 32.19 21.40 24.56
C GLU A 207 30.85 21.89 24.01
N VAL A 208 30.72 21.96 22.68
CA VAL A 208 29.50 22.41 21.99
C VAL A 208 28.37 21.41 22.19
N ILE A 209 28.64 20.12 21.96
CA ILE A 209 27.64 19.05 22.14
C ILE A 209 27.21 18.94 23.59
N THR A 210 28.14 19.00 24.56
CA THR A 210 27.80 18.97 25.99
C THR A 210 26.91 20.15 26.39
N LYS A 211 27.15 21.34 25.83
CA LYS A 211 26.28 22.51 26.08
C LYS A 211 24.91 22.34 25.43
N TYR A 212 24.85 21.85 24.20
CA TYR A 212 23.60 21.61 23.51
C TYR A 212 22.73 20.57 24.23
N GLN A 213 23.35 19.47 24.67
CA GLN A 213 22.73 18.44 25.51
C GLN A 213 22.14 19.04 26.81
N ASN A 214 22.87 19.93 27.49
CA ASN A 214 22.37 20.61 28.69
C ASN A 214 21.16 21.52 28.44
N ILE A 215 21.10 22.20 27.28
CA ILE A 215 19.95 23.02 26.89
C ILE A 215 18.73 22.11 26.66
N GLN A 216 18.92 21.02 25.92
CA GLN A 216 17.84 20.06 25.64
C GLN A 216 17.35 19.37 26.92
N ASN A 217 18.25 18.96 27.82
CA ASN A 217 17.89 18.37 29.11
C ASN A 217 17.02 19.32 29.96
N LYS A 218 17.31 20.62 29.99
CA LYS A 218 16.47 21.60 30.70
C LYS A 218 15.08 21.74 30.09
N LEU A 219 14.99 21.74 28.76
CA LEU A 219 13.72 21.81 28.04
C LEU A 219 12.89 20.55 28.27
N LEU A 220 13.54 19.39 28.17
CA LEU A 220 12.92 18.09 28.42
C LEU A 220 12.41 17.99 29.86
N ALA A 221 13.20 18.37 30.86
CA ALA A 221 12.79 18.37 32.26
C ALA A 221 11.55 19.26 32.50
N LYS A 222 11.52 20.47 31.92
CA LYS A 222 10.36 21.38 32.01
C LYS A 222 9.12 20.79 31.33
N PHE A 223 9.30 20.16 30.18
CA PHE A 223 8.22 19.50 29.44
C PHE A 223 7.65 18.31 30.22
N LEU A 224 8.51 17.41 30.70
CA LEU A 224 8.08 16.22 31.44
C LEU A 224 7.42 16.58 32.78
N GLN A 225 7.92 17.59 33.51
CA GLN A 225 7.25 18.10 34.73
C GLN A 225 5.83 18.65 34.45
N SER A 226 5.59 19.22 33.27
CA SER A 226 4.26 19.70 32.89
C SER A 226 3.30 18.58 32.46
N CYS A 227 3.85 17.45 31.98
CA CYS A 227 3.09 16.34 31.43
C CYS A 227 2.86 15.18 32.42
N PHE A 228 3.72 15.03 33.44
CA PHE A 228 3.59 14.02 34.49
C PHE A 228 3.18 14.66 35.83
N PRO A 229 1.93 15.12 36.00
CA PRO A 229 1.46 15.56 37.31
C PRO A 229 1.48 14.38 38.30
N SER A 230 1.69 14.69 39.58
CA SER A 230 1.65 13.68 40.65
C SER A 230 0.33 12.91 40.59
N TYR A 231 0.40 11.58 40.46
CA TYR A 231 -0.77 10.71 40.49
C TYR A 231 -1.60 10.98 41.75
N SER A 232 -2.90 11.24 41.59
CA SER A 232 -3.83 11.52 42.68
C SER A 232 -5.00 10.56 42.65
N ARG A 233 -5.53 10.21 43.81
CA ARG A 233 -6.51 9.11 43.99
C ARG A 233 -7.79 9.23 43.14
N ASP A 234 -8.22 10.45 42.83
CA ASP A 234 -9.46 10.71 42.06
C ASP A 234 -9.20 10.92 40.56
N SER A 235 -7.97 10.66 40.10
CA SER A 235 -7.60 10.85 38.71
C SER A 235 -8.07 9.68 37.84
N ASN A 236 -8.77 10.02 36.75
CA ASN A 236 -9.23 9.05 35.77
C ASN A 236 -8.01 8.45 35.03
N LEU A 237 -7.77 7.15 35.22
CA LEU A 237 -6.65 6.42 34.62
C LEU A 237 -6.63 6.56 33.09
N ASP A 238 -7.80 6.60 32.44
CA ASP A 238 -7.90 6.78 30.98
C ASP A 238 -7.39 8.16 30.54
N ILE A 239 -7.68 9.21 31.31
CA ILE A 239 -7.21 10.57 31.01
C ILE A 239 -5.67 10.65 31.16
N ILE A 240 -5.11 9.97 32.17
CA ILE A 240 -3.67 9.90 32.37
C ILE A 240 -3.01 9.12 31.24
N ALA A 241 -3.54 7.97 30.85
CA ALA A 241 -3.01 7.17 29.75
C ALA A 241 -3.04 7.93 28.41
N HIS A 242 -4.13 8.64 28.11
CA HIS A 242 -4.21 9.51 26.93
C HIS A 242 -3.23 10.67 27.00
N GLY A 243 -3.07 11.30 28.17
CA GLY A 243 -2.05 12.33 28.40
C GLY A 243 -0.64 11.79 28.09
N TYR A 244 -0.31 10.63 28.64
CA TYR A 244 0.95 9.92 28.42
C TYR A 244 1.19 9.61 26.94
N GLN A 245 0.18 9.11 26.24
CA GLN A 245 0.25 8.81 24.82
C GLN A 245 0.54 10.06 23.97
N ASN A 246 -0.10 11.18 24.29
CA ASN A 246 0.15 12.46 23.62
C ASN A 246 1.57 12.97 23.89
N THR A 247 2.05 12.88 25.14
CA THR A 247 3.42 13.23 25.52
C THR A 247 4.44 12.42 24.73
N MET A 248 4.22 11.12 24.55
CA MET A 248 5.11 10.25 23.76
C MET A 248 5.18 10.65 22.28
N VAL A 249 4.07 11.12 21.69
CA VAL A 249 4.05 11.63 20.31
C VAL A 249 4.88 12.92 20.19
N THR A 250 4.75 13.83 21.15
CA THR A 250 5.55 15.06 21.17
C THR A 250 7.03 14.78 21.40
N LEU A 251 7.37 13.86 22.32
CA LEU A 251 8.75 13.42 22.57
C LEU A 251 9.40 12.86 21.30
N TYR A 252 8.67 12.02 20.55
CA TYR A 252 9.17 11.52 19.26
C TYR A 252 9.49 12.66 18.28
N SER A 253 8.64 13.70 18.22
CA SER A 253 8.92 14.87 17.37
C SER A 253 10.19 15.60 17.79
N MET A 254 10.42 15.79 19.09
CA MET A 254 11.64 16.42 19.62
C MET A 254 12.89 15.59 19.30
N ILE A 255 12.81 14.27 19.51
CA ILE A 255 13.87 13.32 19.16
C ILE A 255 14.19 13.39 17.67
N LYS A 256 13.17 13.39 16.80
CA LYS A 256 13.35 13.46 15.34
C LYS A 256 14.00 14.77 14.89
N GLU A 257 13.61 15.91 15.47
CA GLU A 257 14.23 17.21 15.18
C GLU A 257 15.71 17.23 15.54
N ASP A 258 16.06 16.80 16.76
CA ASP A 258 17.45 16.79 17.22
C ASP A 258 18.29 15.71 16.54
N PHE A 259 17.70 14.57 16.23
CA PHE A 259 18.34 13.52 15.43
C PHE A 259 18.79 14.08 14.08
N ASN A 260 17.92 14.77 13.34
CA ASN A 260 18.27 15.37 12.05
C ASN A 260 19.35 16.45 12.17
N THR A 261 19.31 17.28 13.21
CA THR A 261 20.34 18.30 13.46
C THR A 261 21.70 17.69 13.79
N VAL A 262 21.72 16.67 14.66
CA VAL A 262 22.96 16.08 15.17
C VAL A 262 23.59 15.11 14.17
N CYS A 263 22.79 14.41 13.36
CA CYS A 263 23.27 13.52 12.29
C CYS A 263 24.13 14.21 11.22
N GLU A 264 23.91 15.50 10.96
CA GLU A 264 24.74 16.27 10.02
C GLU A 264 26.14 16.59 10.57
N ILE A 265 26.32 16.49 11.90
CA ILE A 265 27.48 17.02 12.60
C ILE A 265 28.31 15.90 13.23
N LEU A 266 27.66 14.89 13.82
CA LEU A 266 28.29 13.82 14.58
C LEU A 266 28.38 12.51 13.80
N THR A 267 29.34 11.67 14.18
CA THR A 267 29.39 10.28 13.71
C THR A 267 28.17 9.50 14.19
N PRO A 268 27.71 8.45 13.47
CA PRO A 268 26.55 7.64 13.87
C PRO A 268 26.58 7.14 15.31
N SER A 269 27.76 6.73 15.80
CA SER A 269 27.98 6.31 17.19
C SER A 269 27.78 7.42 18.21
N SER A 270 28.15 8.65 17.87
CA SER A 270 28.04 9.83 18.73
C SER A 270 26.62 10.40 18.73
N THR A 271 25.92 10.36 17.59
CA THR A 271 24.48 10.65 17.50
C THR A 271 23.67 9.70 18.37
N MET A 272 23.96 8.40 18.27
CA MET A 272 23.33 7.36 19.10
C MET A 272 23.50 7.66 20.59
N LYS A 273 24.73 7.98 21.00
CA LYS A 273 25.06 8.34 22.38
C LYS A 273 24.29 9.59 22.84
N PHE A 274 24.25 10.63 22.00
CA PHE A 274 23.53 11.87 22.30
C PHE A 274 22.04 11.62 22.54
N ILE A 275 21.36 10.88 21.66
CA ILE A 275 19.92 10.59 21.80
C ILE A 275 19.65 9.74 23.05
N LYS A 276 20.49 8.73 23.33
CA LYS A 276 20.37 7.91 24.53
C LYS A 276 20.44 8.75 25.81
N GLU A 277 21.53 9.48 25.99
CA GLU A 277 21.82 10.22 27.22
C GLU A 277 20.89 11.43 27.44
N THR A 278 20.40 12.05 26.36
CA THR A 278 19.52 13.23 26.46
C THR A 278 18.07 12.82 26.70
N TYR A 279 17.57 11.87 25.91
CA TYR A 279 16.14 11.55 25.85
C TYR A 279 15.80 10.23 26.54
N LEU A 280 16.41 9.13 26.11
CA LEU A 280 15.98 7.79 26.52
C LEU A 280 16.21 7.52 28.02
N ASP A 281 17.36 7.94 28.53
CA ASP A 281 17.70 7.80 29.95
C ASP A 281 16.76 8.65 30.82
N THR A 282 16.54 9.92 30.44
CA THR A 282 15.61 10.84 31.12
C THR A 282 14.17 10.32 31.13
N ILE A 283 13.68 9.79 30.00
CA ILE A 283 12.34 9.18 29.91
C ILE A 283 12.24 7.97 30.85
N THR A 284 13.30 7.16 30.92
CA THR A 284 13.35 5.97 31.78
C THR A 284 13.32 6.35 33.27
N GLU A 285 14.04 7.39 33.68
CA GLU A 285 14.06 7.90 35.05
C GLU A 285 12.70 8.49 35.47
N GLU A 286 12.12 9.36 34.65
CA GLU A 286 10.80 9.95 34.95
C GLU A 286 9.69 8.89 34.99
N MET A 287 9.77 7.88 34.13
CA MET A 287 8.86 6.75 34.16
C MET A 287 9.00 5.93 35.44
N ALA A 288 10.23 5.69 35.91
CA ALA A 288 10.47 5.00 37.17
C ALA A 288 9.88 5.78 38.36
N ASN A 289 10.10 7.09 38.41
CA ASN A 289 9.53 7.98 39.45
C ASN A 289 8.00 7.96 39.43
N PHE A 290 7.37 7.99 38.25
CA PHE A 290 5.92 7.89 38.11
C PHE A 290 5.38 6.55 38.62
N LEU A 291 6.00 5.43 38.22
CA LEU A 291 5.58 4.09 38.62
C LEU A 291 5.82 3.82 40.10
N GLU A 292 6.89 4.36 40.70
CA GLU A 292 7.14 4.27 42.13
C GLU A 292 6.04 4.99 42.93
N ASN A 293 5.67 6.21 42.53
CA ASN A 293 4.55 6.95 43.11
C ASN A 293 3.21 6.19 42.97
N PHE A 294 2.97 5.59 41.81
CA PHE A 294 1.80 4.73 41.58
C PHE A 294 1.78 3.54 42.55
N CYS A 295 2.92 2.86 42.71
CA CYS A 295 3.06 1.73 43.64
C CYS A 295 2.80 2.14 45.10
N GLU A 296 3.41 3.23 45.56
CA GLU A 296 3.27 3.70 46.95
C GLU A 296 1.83 3.99 47.35
N LEU A 297 1.07 4.61 46.44
CA LEU A 297 -0.34 4.94 46.67
C LEU A 297 -1.20 3.68 46.78
N GLN A 298 -0.88 2.63 46.02
CA GLN A 298 -1.54 1.32 46.09
C GLN A 298 -1.19 0.54 47.37
N PHE A 299 0.07 0.59 47.82
CA PHE A 299 0.48 -0.06 49.08
C PHE A 299 -0.24 0.52 50.31
N LYS A 300 -0.58 1.82 50.31
CA LYS A 300 -1.33 2.47 51.39
C LYS A 300 -2.78 1.97 51.48
N GLU A 301 -3.39 1.49 50.39
CA GLU A 301 -4.77 0.98 50.38
C GLU A 301 -4.90 -0.42 50.99
N ASN A 302 -4.00 -1.35 50.65
CA ASN A 302 -4.05 -2.72 51.14
C ASN A 302 -3.77 -2.83 52.65
N ALA A 303 -2.95 -1.92 53.19
CA ALA A 303 -2.75 -1.79 54.64
C ALA A 303 -4.04 -1.37 55.38
N VAL A 304 -4.90 -0.57 54.76
CA VAL A 304 -6.17 -0.10 55.38
C VAL A 304 -7.27 -1.17 55.33
N ARG A 305 -7.31 -2.01 54.28
CA ARG A 305 -8.28 -3.12 54.18
C ARG A 305 -7.97 -4.28 55.14
N VAL A 306 -6.69 -4.61 55.38
CA VAL A 306 -6.28 -5.70 56.28
C VAL A 306 -6.54 -5.38 57.76
N VAL A 307 -6.55 -4.09 58.16
CA VAL A 307 -6.78 -3.69 59.56
C VAL A 307 -8.27 -3.81 59.98
N LYS A 308 -9.22 -3.89 59.04
CA LYS A 308 -10.66 -3.92 59.37
C LYS A 308 -11.26 -5.29 59.70
N THR A 309 -10.52 -6.41 59.58
CA THR A 309 -11.07 -7.77 59.81
C THR A 309 -10.55 -8.51 61.05
N SER A 310 -9.76 -7.90 61.94
CA SER A 310 -9.31 -8.56 63.18
C SER A 310 -9.80 -7.87 64.45
N LYS A 311 -11.04 -8.16 64.84
CA LYS A 311 -11.50 -8.05 66.24
C LYS A 311 -12.30 -9.28 66.65
N SER A 312 -11.63 -10.28 67.22
CA SER A 312 -12.19 -11.06 68.33
C SER A 312 -11.10 -11.79 69.13
N SER A 313 -11.12 -11.54 70.44
CA SER A 313 -10.71 -12.40 71.59
C SER A 313 -9.34 -13.10 71.56
N SER A 314 -8.47 -13.05 72.58
CA SER A 314 -8.76 -13.19 74.01
C SER A 314 -7.51 -12.87 74.86
N LYS A 315 -7.74 -12.58 76.15
CA LYS A 315 -6.74 -12.23 77.17
C LYS A 315 -5.95 -13.46 77.65
N HIS A 316 -4.62 -13.34 77.81
CA HIS A 316 -3.91 -13.91 78.97
C HIS A 316 -2.62 -13.14 79.30
N ARG A 317 -2.26 -13.18 80.58
CA ARG A 317 -1.30 -12.34 81.30
C ARG A 317 -0.09 -13.20 81.71
N GLY A 318 1.15 -12.72 81.58
CA GLY A 318 2.28 -13.23 82.37
C GLY A 318 3.68 -13.24 81.71
N ALA A 319 4.62 -12.50 82.35
CA ALA A 319 6.08 -12.72 82.45
C ALA A 319 7.05 -12.42 81.27
N VAL A 320 7.58 -11.20 81.27
CA VAL A 320 9.01 -10.77 81.40
C VAL A 320 10.18 -11.59 80.78
N HIS A 321 10.89 -10.89 79.86
CA HIS A 321 12.29 -10.99 79.37
C HIS A 321 12.78 -12.24 78.60
N ALA A 322 13.18 -12.06 77.34
CA ALA A 322 14.59 -11.88 76.94
C ALA A 322 14.73 -11.71 75.40
N LEU A 323 15.75 -10.92 75.04
CA LEU A 323 16.17 -10.45 73.74
C LEU A 323 16.55 -11.58 72.76
N VAL A 324 15.86 -11.73 71.64
CA VAL A 324 16.42 -12.21 70.35
C VAL A 324 15.59 -11.57 69.24
N ILE A 325 16.22 -10.72 68.42
CA ILE A 325 15.70 -10.33 67.11
C ILE A 325 16.18 -11.43 66.15
N PRO A 326 15.32 -12.28 65.57
CA PRO A 326 15.65 -12.92 64.31
C PRO A 326 15.23 -11.95 63.20
N GLU A 327 16.21 -11.55 62.39
CA GLU A 327 15.97 -11.13 61.02
C GLU A 327 15.09 -12.19 60.33
N ASP A 328 13.88 -11.83 59.89
CA ASP A 328 13.05 -12.68 59.03
C ASP A 328 12.93 -11.97 57.66
N PRO A 329 13.23 -12.65 56.54
CA PRO A 329 13.31 -12.06 55.22
C PRO A 329 11.91 -11.76 54.70
N GLN A 330 11.81 -10.65 53.94
CA GLN A 330 10.78 -10.31 52.96
C GLN A 330 9.64 -11.34 52.79
N LYS A 331 8.64 -11.34 53.69
CA LYS A 331 7.34 -11.97 53.43
C LYS A 331 6.45 -10.98 52.70
N GLY A 332 5.97 -11.41 51.54
CA GLY A 332 5.19 -10.65 50.58
C GLY A 332 4.10 -9.79 51.21
N ARG A 333 4.18 -8.49 50.95
CA ARG A 333 3.08 -7.56 51.19
C ARG A 333 2.11 -7.72 50.02
N ASN A 334 0.86 -8.06 50.32
CA ASN A 334 -0.19 -8.28 49.31
C ASN A 334 -0.41 -6.99 48.50
N PHE A 335 0.19 -6.91 47.32
CA PHE A 335 -0.14 -5.96 46.27
C PHE A 335 -1.27 -6.59 45.45
N SER A 336 -2.31 -5.84 45.08
CA SER A 336 -3.45 -6.36 44.29
C SER A 336 -3.79 -5.38 43.19
N LEU A 337 -3.74 -5.83 41.94
CA LEU A 337 -4.10 -5.03 40.77
C LEU A 337 -5.54 -5.35 40.34
N SER A 338 -6.33 -4.32 40.05
CA SER A 338 -7.61 -4.42 39.38
C SER A 338 -7.45 -4.56 37.86
N LEU A 339 -8.55 -4.92 37.16
CA LEU A 339 -8.56 -4.99 35.69
C LEU A 339 -8.21 -3.63 35.06
N ASP A 340 -8.79 -2.54 35.58
CA ASP A 340 -8.60 -1.18 35.06
C ASP A 340 -7.14 -0.73 35.22
N GLU A 341 -6.49 -1.11 36.33
CA GLU A 341 -5.07 -0.84 36.57
C GLU A 341 -4.15 -1.65 35.64
N LEU A 342 -4.47 -2.92 35.36
CA LEU A 342 -3.73 -3.72 34.39
C LEU A 342 -3.87 -3.17 32.97
N GLN A 343 -5.08 -2.73 32.60
CA GLN A 343 -5.32 -2.07 31.30
C GLN A 343 -4.55 -0.76 31.19
N PHE A 344 -4.55 0.05 32.26
CA PHE A 344 -3.76 1.27 32.34
C PHE A 344 -2.26 1.01 32.13
N LEU A 345 -1.68 0.04 32.86
CA LEU A 345 -0.26 -0.32 32.71
C LEU A 345 0.06 -0.84 31.30
N SER A 346 -0.85 -1.61 30.71
CA SER A 346 -0.73 -2.09 29.33
C SER A 346 -0.72 -0.95 28.29
N GLN A 347 -1.57 0.07 28.49
CA GLN A 347 -1.60 1.26 27.62
C GLN A 347 -0.31 2.10 27.71
N LEU A 348 0.28 2.24 28.90
CA LEU A 348 1.58 2.88 29.08
C LEU A 348 2.67 2.13 28.30
N ILE A 349 2.73 0.80 28.48
CA ILE A 349 3.68 -0.08 27.77
C ILE A 349 3.50 0.01 26.26
N LYS A 350 2.25 0.00 25.77
CA LYS A 350 1.94 0.17 24.33
C LYS A 350 2.52 1.48 23.79
N SER A 351 2.44 2.56 24.56
CA SER A 351 2.99 3.87 24.17
C SER A 351 4.52 3.86 24.12
N CYS A 352 5.18 3.22 25.09
CA CYS A 352 6.64 3.05 25.11
C CYS A 352 7.13 2.19 23.95
N LEU A 353 6.48 1.06 23.66
CA LEU A 353 6.79 0.19 22.52
C LEU A 353 6.67 0.95 21.19
N LYS A 354 5.63 1.79 21.05
CA LYS A 354 5.45 2.62 19.85
C LYS A 354 6.56 3.66 19.68
N LEU A 355 7.03 4.25 20.77
CA LEU A 355 8.17 5.18 20.75
C LEU A 355 9.46 4.44 20.37
N GLU A 356 9.75 3.30 21.01
CA GLU A 356 10.93 2.47 20.75
C GLU A 356 11.04 2.08 19.28
N ASN A 357 9.95 1.54 18.70
CA ASN A 357 9.92 1.14 17.29
C ASN A 357 10.19 2.32 16.34
N LYS A 358 9.54 3.47 16.59
CA LYS A 358 9.74 4.66 15.76
C LYS A 358 11.15 5.24 15.83
N VAL A 359 11.78 5.21 17.01
CA VAL A 359 13.17 5.67 17.16
C VAL A 359 14.13 4.68 16.49
N GLN A 360 13.87 3.38 16.61
CA GLN A 360 14.65 2.34 15.92
C GLN A 360 14.59 2.51 14.39
N GLU A 361 13.42 2.80 13.82
CA GLU A 361 13.24 3.11 12.39
C GLU A 361 14.13 4.28 11.92
N LEU A 362 14.26 5.35 12.71
CA LEU A 362 15.12 6.50 12.39
C LEU A 362 16.61 6.09 12.29
N PHE A 363 17.07 5.25 13.21
CA PHE A 363 18.45 4.76 13.19
C PHE A 363 18.69 3.80 12.02
N GLU A 364 17.72 2.94 11.69
CA GLU A 364 17.81 2.05 10.53
C GLU A 364 17.91 2.81 9.20
N GLU A 365 17.12 3.88 9.04
CA GLU A 365 17.20 4.80 7.88
C GLU A 365 18.60 5.42 7.75
N MET A 366 19.18 5.88 8.86
CA MET A 366 20.55 6.39 8.89
C MET A 366 21.57 5.31 8.51
N PHE A 367 21.48 4.09 9.03
CA PHE A 367 22.42 3.02 8.66
C PHE A 367 22.29 2.57 7.20
N LEU A 368 21.10 2.69 6.60
CA LEU A 368 20.89 2.40 5.18
C LEU A 368 21.54 3.45 4.27
N SER A 369 21.50 4.74 4.65
CA SER A 369 22.12 5.81 3.86
C SER A 369 23.66 5.74 3.82
N PHE A 370 24.29 5.14 4.84
CA PHE A 370 25.74 4.87 4.86
C PHE A 370 26.15 3.56 4.15
N LYS A 371 25.21 2.68 3.81
CA LYS A 371 25.50 1.36 3.18
C LYS A 371 25.65 1.40 1.67
N THR A 372 25.49 2.54 1.01
CA THR A 372 25.90 2.74 -0.39
C THR A 372 27.39 3.07 -0.43
N PRO A 373 28.28 2.13 -0.82
CA PRO A 373 29.69 2.45 -0.94
C PRO A 373 29.89 3.41 -2.11
N ARG A 374 30.54 4.55 -1.85
CA ARG A 374 31.29 5.30 -2.87
C ARG A 374 32.41 4.36 -3.35
N ASN A 375 32.15 3.58 -4.38
CA ASN A 375 33.18 2.77 -5.02
C ASN A 375 34.18 3.70 -5.73
N SER A 376 35.33 3.88 -5.09
CA SER A 376 36.57 4.21 -5.78
C SER A 376 36.92 3.10 -6.76
N SER A 377 37.27 3.51 -7.98
CA SER A 377 37.80 2.76 -9.11
C SER A 377 38.28 1.33 -8.86
N GLU A 378 37.74 0.38 -9.61
CA GLU A 378 38.57 -0.67 -10.20
C GLU A 378 38.12 -0.95 -11.65
N THR A 379 39.10 -0.83 -12.51
CA THR A 379 39.15 -0.85 -13.97
C THR A 379 38.48 -2.06 -14.62
N LEU A 380 37.61 -1.75 -15.60
CA LEU A 380 37.13 -2.67 -16.62
C LEU A 380 38.26 -2.93 -17.64
N GLU A 381 38.91 -4.09 -17.58
CA GLU A 381 39.62 -4.63 -18.75
C GLU A 381 38.67 -5.47 -19.61
N LYS A 382 38.71 -5.19 -20.92
CA LYS A 382 37.86 -5.77 -21.96
C LYS A 382 38.30 -7.20 -22.33
N SER A 383 37.28 -8.03 -22.58
CA SER A 383 37.20 -9.13 -23.56
C SER A 383 38.17 -10.33 -23.47
N ASN A 384 37.60 -11.54 -23.33
CA ASN A 384 37.48 -12.50 -24.43
C ASN A 384 36.61 -13.73 -24.09
N ARG A 385 35.89 -14.24 -25.10
CA ARG A 385 35.13 -15.49 -25.10
C ARG A 385 36.06 -16.71 -25.16
N GLU A 386 35.71 -17.79 -24.44
CA GLU A 386 35.41 -19.15 -24.97
C GLU A 386 35.60 -20.29 -23.93
N VAL A 387 34.53 -21.10 -23.77
CA VAL A 387 34.51 -22.59 -23.77
C VAL A 387 35.09 -23.41 -22.58
N ILE A 388 34.14 -24.02 -21.84
CA ILE A 388 34.04 -25.40 -21.28
C ILE A 388 35.17 -25.98 -20.37
N ILE A 389 34.76 -26.48 -19.18
CA ILE A 389 34.92 -27.85 -18.63
C ILE A 389 35.07 -27.85 -17.09
N GLU A 390 34.28 -28.72 -16.47
CA GLU A 390 34.24 -29.16 -15.06
C GLU A 390 35.59 -29.28 -14.33
N LYS A 391 35.63 -28.92 -13.02
CA LYS A 391 36.22 -29.76 -11.96
C LYS A 391 35.92 -29.26 -10.53
N LYS A 392 35.63 -30.24 -9.67
CA LYS A 392 35.38 -30.16 -8.21
C LYS A 392 36.55 -29.54 -7.41
N PRO A 393 36.29 -28.98 -6.21
CA PRO A 393 37.33 -28.43 -5.34
C PRO A 393 37.93 -29.50 -4.41
N ARG A 394 39.21 -29.34 -4.07
CA ARG A 394 39.84 -29.92 -2.87
C ARG A 394 40.72 -28.87 -2.17
N PRO A 395 40.94 -29.01 -0.85
CA PRO A 395 41.11 -27.88 0.06
C PRO A 395 42.56 -27.65 0.49
N ASN A 396 42.75 -26.51 1.16
CA ASN A 396 43.87 -26.10 2.01
C ASN A 396 45.02 -25.36 1.32
N GLU A 397 44.99 -24.03 1.46
CA GLU A 397 46.15 -23.26 1.91
C GLU A 397 45.65 -22.00 2.64
N ALA A 398 46.03 -21.90 3.91
CA ALA A 398 45.65 -20.83 4.81
C ALA A 398 46.49 -19.58 4.49
N SER A 399 45.89 -18.58 3.86
CA SER A 399 46.39 -17.21 3.88
C SER A 399 45.49 -16.39 4.81
N ILE A 400 46.12 -15.85 5.84
CA ILE A 400 45.53 -15.01 6.88
C ILE A 400 45.05 -13.72 6.20
N VAL A 401 43.74 -13.64 5.93
CA VAL A 401 43.06 -12.37 5.71
C VAL A 401 42.75 -11.83 7.10
N SER A 402 43.26 -10.65 7.39
CA SER A 402 43.01 -9.94 8.64
C SER A 402 41.52 -9.59 8.72
N GLU A 403 40.74 -10.41 9.42
CA GLU A 403 39.42 -10.07 9.94
C GLU A 403 39.58 -8.98 11.01
N GLN A 404 39.78 -7.73 10.60
CA GLN A 404 39.53 -6.58 11.46
C GLN A 404 38.76 -5.53 10.67
N LEU A 405 37.54 -5.23 11.17
CA LEU A 405 36.59 -4.18 10.76
C LEU A 405 35.50 -4.56 9.74
N LEU A 406 34.79 -5.66 9.98
CA LEU A 406 33.34 -5.70 9.77
C LEU A 406 32.67 -5.38 11.13
N PRO A 407 31.87 -4.31 11.28
CA PRO A 407 31.05 -4.15 12.48
C PRO A 407 30.05 -5.30 12.51
N THR A 408 30.34 -6.24 13.39
CA THR A 408 29.52 -7.43 13.64
C THR A 408 28.29 -6.98 14.41
N LYS A 409 27.10 -7.11 13.80
CA LYS A 409 25.78 -6.69 14.32
C LYS A 409 25.67 -5.18 14.56
N ALA A 410 24.67 -4.53 13.95
CA ALA A 410 24.26 -3.21 14.36
C ALA A 410 24.01 -3.24 15.88
N THR A 411 24.77 -2.45 16.65
CA THR A 411 24.55 -2.28 18.08
C THR A 411 23.13 -1.72 18.23
N PHE A 412 22.19 -2.55 18.65
CA PHE A 412 20.79 -2.15 18.87
C PHE A 412 20.73 -0.97 19.84
N LEU A 413 19.75 -0.10 19.65
CA LEU A 413 19.45 0.96 20.61
C LEU A 413 19.05 0.35 21.94
N ASP A 414 19.87 0.63 22.94
CA ASP A 414 19.66 0.17 24.32
C ASP A 414 18.71 1.14 25.02
N PHE A 415 17.40 0.92 24.87
CA PHE A 415 16.34 1.70 25.50
C PHE A 415 15.77 0.96 26.73
N ASP A 416 16.28 1.32 27.90
CA ASP A 416 16.11 0.61 29.17
C ASP A 416 14.78 0.89 29.92
N TRP A 417 13.75 1.45 29.27
CA TRP A 417 12.49 1.81 29.92
C TRP A 417 11.81 0.65 30.66
N ARG A 418 12.06 -0.59 30.21
CA ARG A 418 11.58 -1.82 30.87
C ARG A 418 12.05 -1.92 32.31
N ASN A 419 13.22 -1.40 32.66
CA ASN A 419 13.73 -1.40 34.03
C ASN A 419 12.80 -0.66 35.01
N ALA A 420 12.07 0.36 34.56
CA ALA A 420 11.08 1.08 35.37
C ALA A 420 9.93 0.18 35.85
N PHE A 421 9.59 -0.88 35.09
CA PHE A 421 8.51 -1.81 35.42
C PHE A 421 8.93 -2.98 36.33
N LYS A 422 10.22 -3.09 36.70
CA LYS A 422 10.72 -4.23 37.51
C LYS A 422 9.99 -4.39 38.84
N ILE A 423 9.57 -3.29 39.48
CA ILE A 423 8.82 -3.32 40.75
C ILE A 423 7.43 -3.97 40.56
N LEU A 424 6.84 -3.81 39.37
CA LEU A 424 5.50 -4.29 39.03
C LEU A 424 5.49 -5.68 38.37
N SER A 425 6.66 -6.26 38.08
CA SER A 425 6.75 -7.48 37.26
C SER A 425 6.06 -8.69 37.88
N LEU A 426 6.41 -9.00 39.14
CA LEU A 426 5.85 -10.10 39.94
C LEU A 426 4.34 -9.92 40.18
N PRO A 427 3.85 -8.73 40.61
CA PRO A 427 2.42 -8.50 40.72
C PRO A 427 1.66 -8.65 39.40
N ILE A 428 2.14 -8.06 38.31
CA ILE A 428 1.50 -8.21 36.99
C ILE A 428 1.43 -9.69 36.62
N ALA A 429 2.54 -10.43 36.77
CA ALA A 429 2.60 -11.85 36.44
C ALA A 429 1.59 -12.68 37.25
N HIS A 430 1.39 -12.38 38.54
CA HIS A 430 0.46 -13.13 39.39
C HIS A 430 -1.02 -12.84 39.05
N TYR A 431 -1.37 -11.57 38.78
CA TYR A 431 -2.77 -11.19 38.55
C TYR A 431 -3.24 -11.36 37.11
N ILE A 432 -2.34 -11.35 36.12
CA ILE A 432 -2.74 -11.44 34.70
C ILE A 432 -3.51 -12.72 34.42
N THR A 433 -3.08 -13.86 34.98
CA THR A 433 -3.77 -15.15 34.83
C THR A 433 -5.15 -15.12 35.47
N THR A 434 -5.27 -14.66 36.72
CA THR A 434 -6.56 -14.59 37.41
C THR A 434 -7.53 -13.63 36.75
N THR A 435 -7.05 -12.50 36.25
CA THR A 435 -7.87 -11.49 35.58
C THR A 435 -8.37 -11.99 34.23
N VAL A 436 -7.50 -12.65 33.46
CA VAL A 436 -7.87 -13.26 32.17
C VAL A 436 -8.89 -14.39 32.34
N GLU A 437 -8.72 -15.22 33.36
CA GLU A 437 -9.68 -16.27 33.71
C GLU A 437 -11.01 -15.67 34.22
N ASP A 438 -10.99 -14.61 35.04
CA ASP A 438 -12.20 -13.99 35.59
C ASP A 438 -13.06 -13.31 34.52
N PHE A 439 -12.49 -12.49 33.64
CA PHE A 439 -13.32 -11.85 32.60
C PHE A 439 -13.83 -12.86 31.58
N SER A 440 -13.03 -13.87 31.22
CA SER A 440 -13.44 -14.90 30.25
C SER A 440 -14.56 -15.77 30.80
N THR A 441 -14.48 -16.18 32.07
CA THR A 441 -15.56 -16.93 32.74
C THR A 441 -16.83 -16.09 32.89
N LYS A 442 -16.73 -14.80 33.23
CA LYS A 442 -17.88 -13.88 33.27
C LYS A 442 -18.58 -13.77 31.92
N ILE A 443 -17.83 -13.58 30.83
CA ILE A 443 -18.41 -13.49 29.47
C ILE A 443 -19.03 -14.83 29.06
N LEU A 444 -18.37 -15.96 29.32
CA LEU A 444 -18.92 -17.28 29.03
C LEU A 444 -20.17 -17.60 29.86
N GLN A 445 -20.25 -17.14 31.12
CA GLN A 445 -21.45 -17.27 31.93
C GLN A 445 -22.59 -16.38 31.43
N GLN A 446 -22.27 -15.15 31.02
CA GLN A 446 -23.24 -14.24 30.40
C GLN A 446 -23.84 -14.85 29.13
N GLU A 447 -23.02 -15.39 28.23
CA GLU A 447 -23.51 -16.08 27.03
C GLU A 447 -24.40 -17.28 27.39
N GLN A 448 -24.04 -18.07 28.40
CA GLN A 448 -24.86 -19.21 28.85
C GLN A 448 -26.22 -18.75 29.40
N ASN A 449 -26.25 -17.66 30.14
CA ASN A 449 -27.48 -17.08 30.69
C ASN A 449 -28.37 -16.55 29.57
N GLU A 450 -27.82 -15.77 28.65
CA GLU A 450 -28.51 -15.27 27.44
C GLU A 450 -29.10 -16.46 26.66
N ARG A 451 -28.29 -17.50 26.44
CA ARG A 451 -28.68 -18.73 25.74
C ARG A 451 -29.82 -19.49 26.41
N SER A 452 -29.85 -19.53 27.75
CA SER A 452 -30.92 -20.19 28.52
C SER A 452 -32.24 -19.40 28.52
N SER A 453 -32.16 -18.08 28.36
CA SER A 453 -33.31 -17.18 28.33
C SER A 453 -33.93 -17.00 26.93
N ALA A 454 -33.15 -17.27 25.88
CA ALA A 454 -33.58 -17.05 24.50
C ALA A 454 -34.60 -18.11 24.03
N ILE A 455 -35.75 -17.63 23.54
CA ILE A 455 -36.82 -18.48 22.97
C ILE A 455 -36.33 -19.14 21.67
N SER A 456 -35.59 -18.39 20.85
CA SER A 456 -34.89 -18.93 19.69
C SER A 456 -33.45 -19.25 20.08
N TYR A 457 -32.98 -20.45 19.75
CA TYR A 457 -31.61 -20.92 20.01
C TYR A 457 -30.57 -20.19 19.12
N ALA A 458 -30.85 -18.95 18.69
CA ALA A 458 -30.04 -18.15 17.79
C ALA A 458 -28.88 -17.49 18.54
N MET A 459 -27.69 -17.45 17.93
CA MET A 459 -26.54 -16.78 18.51
C MET A 459 -26.53 -15.27 18.25
N THR A 460 -26.07 -14.50 19.24
CA THR A 460 -25.83 -13.05 19.13
C THR A 460 -24.60 -12.78 18.28
N LEU A 461 -24.73 -11.88 17.29
CA LEU A 461 -23.74 -11.62 16.25
C LEU A 461 -23.21 -10.19 16.33
N VAL A 462 -21.93 -10.03 15.99
CA VAL A 462 -21.29 -8.73 15.73
C VAL A 462 -20.54 -8.80 14.40
N ASN A 463 -20.40 -7.66 13.72
CA ASN A 463 -19.48 -7.55 12.57
C ASN A 463 -18.05 -7.67 13.10
N ALA A 464 -17.19 -8.42 12.42
CA ALA A 464 -15.79 -8.51 12.81
C ALA A 464 -15.14 -7.13 12.68
N GLN A 465 -14.61 -6.57 13.76
CA GLN A 465 -13.91 -5.28 13.74
C GLN A 465 -12.52 -5.42 13.12
N HIS A 466 -12.12 -4.44 12.30
CA HIS A 466 -10.83 -4.39 11.60
C HIS A 466 -9.81 -3.47 12.30
N ASP A 467 -9.79 -3.44 13.64
CA ASP A 467 -9.03 -2.43 14.41
C ASP A 467 -7.49 -2.56 14.30
N TRP A 468 -7.00 -3.67 13.74
CA TRP A 468 -5.57 -3.95 13.54
C TRP A 468 -5.11 -3.64 12.10
N GLN A 469 -5.41 -2.44 11.63
CA GLN A 469 -5.24 -2.01 10.23
C GLN A 469 -3.79 -2.04 9.69
N ASP A 470 -2.80 -2.11 10.58
CA ASP A 470 -1.37 -2.08 10.23
C ASP A 470 -0.75 -3.49 9.99
N CYS A 471 -1.49 -4.59 10.22
CA CYS A 471 -0.99 -5.96 10.07
C CYS A 471 -1.71 -6.73 8.93
N HIS A 472 -1.21 -6.62 7.70
CA HIS A 472 -1.72 -7.32 6.50
C HIS A 472 -1.40 -8.85 6.47
N LEU A 473 -1.44 -9.53 7.61
CA LEU A 473 -1.06 -10.94 7.72
C LEU A 473 -1.99 -11.89 6.95
N PHE A 474 -3.27 -11.52 6.79
CA PHE A 474 -4.26 -12.30 6.06
C PHE A 474 -4.96 -11.45 5.00
N PRO A 475 -5.20 -11.98 3.79
CA PRO A 475 -5.94 -11.29 2.74
C PRO A 475 -7.42 -11.11 3.15
N ASN A 476 -8.06 -10.05 2.66
CA ASN A 476 -9.48 -9.74 2.96
C ASN A 476 -10.44 -10.90 2.62
N GLU A 477 -10.09 -11.74 1.65
CA GLU A 477 -10.89 -12.91 1.23
C GLU A 477 -10.95 -14.03 2.29
N GLU A 478 -10.01 -14.03 3.23
CA GLU A 478 -9.93 -14.99 4.31
C GLU A 478 -10.48 -14.42 5.63
N GLN A 479 -10.82 -13.14 5.68
CA GLN A 479 -11.33 -12.50 6.89
C GLN A 479 -12.82 -12.79 7.13
N PRO A 480 -13.22 -13.10 8.37
CA PRO A 480 -14.61 -13.36 8.74
C PRO A 480 -15.44 -12.06 8.70
N LYS A 481 -16.72 -12.17 8.30
CA LYS A 481 -17.63 -11.00 8.24
C LYS A 481 -18.40 -10.80 9.52
N LYS A 482 -18.97 -11.88 10.06
CA LYS A 482 -19.74 -11.86 11.31
C LYS A 482 -19.29 -12.97 12.23
N ILE A 483 -19.17 -12.65 13.51
CA ILE A 483 -18.68 -13.55 14.55
C ILE A 483 -19.62 -13.54 15.76
N ALA A 484 -19.50 -14.57 16.60
CA ALA A 484 -20.24 -14.62 17.86
C ALA A 484 -19.76 -13.52 18.81
N LYS A 485 -20.69 -12.75 19.35
CA LYS A 485 -20.40 -11.59 20.21
C LYS A 485 -19.46 -11.92 21.37
N PHE A 486 -19.75 -13.00 22.10
CA PHE A 486 -18.97 -13.38 23.28
C PHE A 486 -17.49 -13.68 22.95
N CYS A 487 -17.18 -14.17 21.73
CA CYS A 487 -15.81 -14.39 21.31
C CYS A 487 -15.11 -13.06 20.97
N SER A 488 -15.81 -12.13 20.33
CA SER A 488 -15.33 -10.77 20.09
C SER A 488 -14.97 -10.09 21.42
N ASP A 489 -15.90 -10.11 22.39
CA ASP A 489 -15.73 -9.49 23.70
C ASP A 489 -14.52 -10.08 24.48
N ILE A 490 -14.25 -11.39 24.32
CA ILE A 490 -13.08 -12.04 24.92
C ILE A 490 -11.79 -11.64 24.21
N MET A 491 -11.76 -11.65 22.87
CA MET A 491 -10.56 -11.30 22.09
C MET A 491 -10.19 -9.82 22.28
N GLU A 492 -11.17 -8.91 22.29
CA GLU A 492 -10.94 -7.48 22.55
C GLU A 492 -10.29 -7.27 23.92
N LYS A 493 -10.76 -7.98 24.96
CA LYS A 493 -10.14 -7.91 26.29
C LYS A 493 -8.74 -8.53 26.33
N LEU A 494 -8.48 -9.61 25.60
CA LEU A 494 -7.13 -10.19 25.48
C LEU A 494 -6.18 -9.23 24.76
N ASP A 495 -6.65 -8.56 23.70
CA ASP A 495 -5.93 -7.56 22.93
C ASP A 495 -5.49 -6.38 23.81
N THR A 496 -6.30 -5.98 24.81
CA THR A 496 -5.89 -4.96 25.79
C THR A 496 -4.71 -5.39 26.67
N MET A 497 -4.45 -6.69 26.82
CA MET A 497 -3.37 -7.24 27.65
C MET A 497 -2.13 -7.66 26.85
N LEU A 498 -2.23 -7.77 25.52
CA LEU A 498 -1.14 -8.19 24.64
C LEU A 498 0.15 -7.34 24.79
N PRO A 499 0.10 -6.00 24.92
CA PRO A 499 1.31 -5.18 25.09
C PRO A 499 2.19 -5.63 26.27
N LEU A 500 1.60 -6.15 27.36
CA LEU A 500 2.33 -6.67 28.51
C LEU A 500 3.26 -7.83 28.13
N ALA A 501 2.82 -8.72 27.24
CA ALA A 501 3.66 -9.81 26.74
C ALA A 501 4.71 -9.34 25.73
N LEU A 502 4.37 -8.39 24.85
CA LEU A 502 5.30 -7.89 23.82
C LEU A 502 6.48 -7.12 24.40
N ALA A 503 6.30 -6.50 25.58
CA ALA A 503 7.37 -5.87 26.32
C ALA A 503 8.45 -6.85 26.82
N CYS A 504 8.16 -8.15 26.91
CA CYS A 504 9.04 -9.14 27.53
C CYS A 504 10.08 -9.74 26.53
N ARG A 505 11.05 -8.93 26.09
CA ARG A 505 12.11 -9.35 25.14
C ARG A 505 13.32 -10.02 25.83
N ASP A 506 13.66 -9.60 27.05
CA ASP A 506 14.80 -10.11 27.84
C ASP A 506 14.35 -10.94 29.06
N ASP A 507 15.28 -11.69 29.66
CA ASP A 507 15.07 -12.64 30.78
C ASP A 507 14.30 -12.05 31.99
N SER A 508 14.22 -10.70 32.13
CA SER A 508 13.65 -10.02 33.29
C SER A 508 12.11 -9.94 33.34
N PHE A 509 11.38 -10.37 32.31
CA PHE A 509 9.90 -10.37 32.31
C PHE A 509 9.27 -11.65 31.73
N GLN A 510 10.05 -12.73 31.62
CA GLN A 510 9.59 -13.99 31.03
C GLN A 510 8.38 -14.58 31.77
N GLU A 511 8.25 -14.33 33.08
CA GLU A 511 7.13 -14.82 33.90
C GLU A 511 5.78 -14.19 33.51
N ILE A 512 5.73 -12.87 33.23
CA ILE A 512 4.51 -12.20 32.74
C ILE A 512 4.08 -12.82 31.42
N ARG A 513 5.04 -13.00 30.51
CA ARG A 513 4.79 -13.59 29.19
C ARG A 513 4.30 -15.03 29.31
N ALA A 514 4.95 -15.85 30.15
CA ALA A 514 4.56 -17.23 30.39
C ALA A 514 3.15 -17.33 30.97
N ASN A 515 2.84 -16.52 31.98
CA ASN A 515 1.53 -16.51 32.64
C ASN A 515 0.40 -16.00 31.74
N LEU A 516 0.66 -14.99 30.89
CA LEU A 516 -0.31 -14.57 29.88
C LEU A 516 -0.51 -15.65 28.82
N VAL A 517 0.56 -16.27 28.31
CA VAL A 517 0.46 -17.36 27.33
C VAL A 517 -0.33 -18.54 27.88
N GLU A 518 -0.08 -18.94 29.14
CA GLU A 518 -0.84 -19.98 29.82
C GLU A 518 -2.32 -19.59 29.97
N ALA A 519 -2.60 -18.36 30.38
CA ALA A 519 -3.97 -17.86 30.51
C ALA A 519 -4.70 -17.84 29.15
N CYS A 520 -4.04 -17.34 28.11
CA CYS A 520 -4.52 -17.38 26.72
C CYS A 520 -4.79 -18.82 26.26
N TYR A 521 -3.94 -19.78 26.60
CA TYR A 521 -4.15 -21.20 26.29
C TYR A 521 -5.41 -21.76 26.98
N LYS A 522 -5.60 -21.44 28.25
CA LYS A 522 -6.80 -21.83 29.02
C LYS A 522 -8.07 -21.21 28.42
N VAL A 523 -8.03 -19.91 28.10
CA VAL A 523 -9.15 -19.21 27.44
C VAL A 523 -9.44 -19.81 26.07
N ALA A 524 -8.42 -20.02 25.24
CA ALA A 524 -8.57 -20.65 23.92
C ALA A 524 -9.24 -22.02 24.02
N THR A 525 -8.85 -22.82 25.03
CA THR A 525 -9.43 -24.14 25.29
C THR A 525 -10.87 -24.05 25.80
N ALA A 526 -11.17 -23.13 26.70
CA ALA A 526 -12.52 -22.92 27.23
C ALA A 526 -13.49 -22.43 26.15
N VAL A 527 -13.06 -21.48 25.32
CA VAL A 527 -13.83 -20.98 24.17
C VAL A 527 -14.05 -22.10 23.16
N LEU A 528 -13.03 -22.90 22.84
CA LEU A 528 -13.17 -24.04 21.93
C LEU A 528 -14.19 -25.05 22.44
N ALA A 529 -14.14 -25.40 23.73
CA ALA A 529 -15.09 -26.31 24.36
C ALA A 529 -16.52 -25.78 24.28
N ARG A 530 -16.73 -24.47 24.50
CA ARG A 530 -18.03 -23.82 24.37
C ARG A 530 -18.54 -23.85 22.92
N LEU A 531 -17.69 -23.55 21.94
CA LEU A 531 -18.05 -23.62 20.51
C LEU A 531 -18.43 -25.06 20.10
N GLN A 532 -17.70 -26.06 20.59
CA GLN A 532 -18.02 -27.48 20.36
C GLN A 532 -19.36 -27.90 20.98
N GLU A 533 -19.68 -27.40 22.19
CA GLU A 533 -20.97 -27.63 22.84
C GLU A 533 -22.12 -27.09 21.99
N ARG A 534 -22.00 -25.84 21.50
CA ARG A 534 -23.00 -25.21 20.62
C ARG A 534 -23.12 -25.92 19.28
N GLY A 535 -22.03 -26.44 18.73
CA GLY A 535 -22.04 -27.23 17.49
C GLY A 535 -22.88 -28.50 17.59
N LYS A 536 -22.86 -29.19 18.74
CA LYS A 536 -23.64 -30.42 18.98
C LYS A 536 -25.15 -30.19 19.05
N GLU A 537 -25.60 -28.95 19.24
CA GLU A 537 -27.03 -28.62 19.31
C GLU A 537 -27.68 -28.58 17.92
N VAL A 538 -26.90 -28.40 16.86
CA VAL A 538 -27.39 -28.38 15.47
C VAL A 538 -27.39 -29.81 14.91
N PRO A 539 -28.46 -30.28 14.23
CA PRO A 539 -29.68 -29.55 13.84
C PRO A 539 -30.84 -29.67 14.84
N SER A 540 -30.69 -30.46 15.91
CA SER A 540 -31.80 -30.91 16.76
C SER A 540 -32.51 -29.80 17.54
N LYS A 541 -31.76 -28.81 18.04
CA LYS A 541 -32.25 -27.73 18.90
C LYS A 541 -32.00 -26.33 18.31
N ALA A 542 -30.98 -26.21 17.46
CA ALA A 542 -30.52 -24.94 16.91
C ALA A 542 -30.54 -24.93 15.38
N PRO A 543 -30.76 -23.77 14.75
CA PRO A 543 -30.79 -23.65 13.29
C PRO A 543 -29.42 -23.84 12.64
N LEU A 544 -29.39 -24.25 11.36
CA LEU A 544 -28.15 -24.40 10.56
C LEU A 544 -27.28 -23.14 10.59
N ARG A 545 -27.90 -21.95 10.59
CA ARG A 545 -27.20 -20.66 10.68
C ARG A 545 -26.18 -20.60 11.82
N ASN A 546 -26.42 -21.29 12.94
CA ASN A 546 -25.47 -21.36 14.04
C ASN A 546 -24.16 -22.04 13.64
N LEU A 547 -24.17 -23.10 12.80
CA LEU A 547 -22.92 -23.71 12.33
C LEU A 547 -22.10 -22.75 11.46
N HIS A 548 -22.73 -21.93 10.62
CA HIS A 548 -22.03 -20.90 9.84
C HIS A 548 -21.32 -19.88 10.78
N ILE A 549 -22.01 -19.48 11.85
CA ILE A 549 -21.46 -18.55 12.85
C ILE A 549 -20.30 -19.18 13.60
N LEU A 550 -20.43 -20.44 14.03
CA LEU A 550 -19.36 -21.17 14.72
C LEU A 550 -18.12 -21.31 13.83
N LEU A 551 -18.32 -21.61 12.55
CA LEU A 551 -17.24 -21.72 11.57
C LEU A 551 -16.53 -20.38 11.38
N SER A 552 -17.26 -19.29 11.16
CA SER A 552 -16.70 -17.93 11.06
C SER A 552 -15.93 -17.53 12.33
N THR A 553 -16.50 -17.82 13.50
CA THR A 553 -15.91 -17.51 14.81
C THR A 553 -14.64 -18.32 15.06
N ALA A 554 -14.59 -19.59 14.63
CA ALA A 554 -13.41 -20.42 14.75
C ALA A 554 -12.26 -19.91 13.86
N VAL A 555 -12.57 -19.45 12.63
CA VAL A 555 -11.60 -18.80 11.73
C VAL A 555 -11.06 -17.51 12.36
N TYR A 556 -11.94 -16.67 12.91
CA TYR A 556 -11.55 -15.44 13.61
C TYR A 556 -10.53 -15.71 14.74
N ILE A 557 -10.83 -16.66 15.62
CA ILE A 557 -9.95 -17.01 16.75
C ILE A 557 -8.63 -17.61 16.26
N PHE A 558 -8.68 -18.47 15.24
CA PHE A 558 -7.47 -19.01 14.59
C PHE A 558 -6.57 -17.90 14.06
N GLN A 559 -7.13 -16.88 13.39
CA GLN A 559 -6.38 -15.74 12.87
C GLN A 559 -5.77 -14.91 13.99
N HIS A 560 -6.54 -14.59 15.03
CA HIS A 560 -6.04 -13.85 16.21
C HIS A 560 -4.86 -14.56 16.89
N PHE A 561 -4.95 -15.86 17.16
CA PHE A 561 -3.83 -16.58 17.78
C PHE A 561 -2.63 -16.76 16.86
N THR A 562 -2.84 -16.84 15.54
CA THR A 562 -1.74 -16.85 14.56
C THR A 562 -1.00 -15.51 14.55
N GLN A 563 -1.73 -14.39 14.67
CA GLN A 563 -1.14 -13.07 14.83
C GLN A 563 -0.34 -12.96 16.13
N TYR A 564 -0.87 -13.42 17.26
CA TYR A 564 -0.13 -13.47 18.52
C TYR A 564 1.16 -14.27 18.40
N ASP A 565 1.12 -15.42 17.72
CA ASP A 565 2.30 -16.25 17.47
C ASP A 565 3.36 -15.49 16.64
N ASN A 566 2.95 -14.75 15.61
CA ASN A 566 3.86 -13.98 14.76
C ASN A 566 4.49 -12.78 15.49
N LEU A 567 3.71 -12.02 16.26
CA LEU A 567 4.22 -10.91 17.05
C LEU A 567 5.22 -11.36 18.12
N MET A 568 5.04 -12.56 18.68
CA MET A 568 5.96 -13.10 19.67
C MET A 568 7.16 -13.86 19.06
N LYS A 569 7.09 -14.32 17.80
CA LYS A 569 8.20 -15.00 17.10
C LYS A 569 9.46 -14.15 16.94
N GLU A 570 9.33 -12.82 16.86
CA GLU A 570 10.50 -11.91 16.82
C GLU A 570 11.44 -12.10 18.02
N THR A 571 10.93 -12.64 19.13
CA THR A 571 11.67 -12.82 20.39
C THR A 571 12.11 -14.27 20.65
N THR A 572 11.49 -15.27 20.01
CA THR A 572 11.79 -16.70 20.25
C THR A 572 11.67 -17.55 19.00
N LYS A 573 12.68 -18.40 18.72
CA LYS A 573 12.73 -19.28 17.53
C LYS A 573 11.65 -20.38 17.49
N LYS A 574 10.83 -20.56 18.53
CA LYS A 574 9.78 -21.59 18.62
C LYS A 574 8.40 -20.94 18.62
N PRO A 575 7.41 -21.47 17.89
CA PRO A 575 6.03 -20.99 17.93
C PRO A 575 5.42 -21.27 19.30
N ILE A 576 4.84 -20.25 19.91
CA ILE A 576 4.32 -20.26 21.29
C ILE A 576 2.86 -20.73 21.29
N PHE A 577 2.07 -20.32 20.31
CA PHE A 577 0.63 -20.66 20.21
C PHE A 577 0.33 -21.80 19.23
N LEU A 578 1.33 -22.65 18.93
CA LEU A 578 1.18 -23.74 17.96
C LEU A 578 0.00 -24.68 18.29
N VAL A 579 -0.17 -25.05 19.56
CA VAL A 579 -1.20 -26.01 19.97
C VAL A 579 -2.62 -25.46 19.83
N PRO A 580 -2.97 -24.25 20.34
CA PRO A 580 -4.26 -23.62 20.04
C PRO A 580 -4.52 -23.48 18.54
N VAL A 581 -3.54 -23.00 17.77
CA VAL A 581 -3.68 -22.80 16.32
C VAL A 581 -4.02 -24.12 15.61
N GLN A 582 -3.34 -25.22 15.93
CA GLN A 582 -3.63 -26.54 15.38
C GLN A 582 -5.03 -27.04 15.76
N ARG A 583 -5.43 -26.91 17.04
CA ARG A 583 -6.76 -27.36 17.50
C ARG A 583 -7.90 -26.60 16.83
N TYR A 584 -7.75 -25.28 16.65
CA TYR A 584 -8.74 -24.49 15.94
C TYR A 584 -8.77 -24.84 14.45
N GLN A 585 -7.62 -25.10 13.82
CA GLN A 585 -7.59 -25.57 12.42
C GLN A 585 -8.33 -26.91 12.24
N GLU A 586 -8.09 -27.89 13.12
CA GLU A 586 -8.81 -29.17 13.10
C GLU A 586 -10.32 -28.98 13.30
N PHE A 587 -10.70 -28.08 14.20
CA PHE A 587 -12.09 -27.75 14.45
C PHE A 587 -12.76 -27.04 13.28
N ILE A 588 -12.07 -26.11 12.61
CA ILE A 588 -12.54 -25.44 11.37
C ILE A 588 -12.80 -26.50 10.30
N ASN A 589 -11.85 -27.41 10.05
CA ASN A 589 -12.02 -28.48 9.06
C ASN A 589 -13.22 -29.38 9.39
N THR A 590 -13.40 -29.70 10.67
CA THR A 590 -14.54 -30.50 11.15
C THR A 590 -15.87 -29.77 10.93
N LEU A 591 -15.95 -28.49 11.27
CA LEU A 591 -17.15 -27.66 11.08
C LEU A 591 -17.47 -27.46 9.60
N GLN A 592 -16.47 -27.21 8.75
CA GLN A 592 -16.64 -27.10 7.30
C GLN A 592 -17.24 -28.38 6.73
N PHE A 593 -16.69 -29.55 7.11
CA PHE A 593 -17.26 -30.84 6.71
C PHE A 593 -18.70 -31.00 7.20
N GLN A 594 -18.99 -30.69 8.47
CA GLN A 594 -20.34 -30.80 9.04
C GLN A 594 -21.37 -29.92 8.32
N VAL A 595 -21.01 -28.68 7.99
CA VAL A 595 -21.86 -27.75 7.22
C VAL A 595 -22.16 -28.33 5.84
N THR A 596 -21.12 -28.70 5.11
CA THR A 596 -21.26 -29.23 3.75
C THR A 596 -22.09 -30.52 3.72
N ASP A 597 -21.74 -31.49 4.57
CA ASP A 597 -22.40 -32.79 4.67
C ASP A 597 -23.87 -32.66 5.09
N TYR A 598 -24.20 -31.73 6.01
CA TYR A 598 -25.58 -31.43 6.35
C TYR A 598 -26.36 -30.87 5.16
N CYS A 599 -25.82 -29.87 4.46
CA CYS A 599 -26.45 -29.27 3.28
C CYS A 599 -26.67 -30.30 2.16
N VAL A 600 -25.67 -31.14 1.88
CA VAL A 600 -25.77 -32.20 0.85
C VAL A 600 -26.82 -33.23 1.24
N ARG A 601 -26.87 -33.68 2.51
CA ARG A 601 -27.90 -34.61 2.97
C ARG A 601 -29.31 -34.03 2.91
N LEU A 602 -29.47 -32.73 3.21
CA LEU A 602 -30.77 -32.06 3.10
C LEU A 602 -31.24 -32.00 1.65
N CYS A 603 -30.34 -31.65 0.71
CA CYS A 603 -30.61 -31.71 -0.72
C CYS A 603 -30.97 -33.12 -1.16
N ALA A 604 -30.17 -34.13 -0.78
CA ALA A 604 -30.41 -35.52 -1.12
C ALA A 604 -31.76 -36.02 -0.63
N THR A 605 -32.11 -35.69 0.62
CA THR A 605 -33.39 -36.08 1.24
C THR A 605 -34.57 -35.43 0.50
N SER A 606 -34.49 -34.12 0.25
CA SER A 606 -35.54 -33.36 -0.46
C SER A 606 -35.70 -33.83 -1.90
N ILE A 607 -34.60 -34.18 -2.56
CA ILE A 607 -34.62 -34.71 -3.92
C ILE A 607 -35.20 -36.12 -3.94
N LEU A 608 -34.72 -37.05 -3.10
CA LEU A 608 -35.07 -38.47 -3.20
C LEU A 608 -36.44 -38.83 -2.60
N GLN A 609 -36.97 -38.02 -1.67
CA GLN A 609 -38.24 -38.30 -0.98
C GLN A 609 -39.48 -37.71 -1.69
N ASP A 610 -39.29 -37.02 -2.82
CA ASP A 610 -40.39 -36.46 -3.63
C ASP A 610 -41.12 -37.55 -4.43
N GLY A 611 -41.98 -38.32 -3.75
CA GLY A 611 -42.61 -39.51 -4.32
C GLY A 611 -43.38 -39.27 -5.62
N GLU A 612 -44.10 -38.15 -5.76
CA GLU A 612 -44.88 -37.83 -6.96
C GLU A 612 -43.99 -37.54 -8.17
N SER A 613 -42.85 -36.89 -7.96
CA SER A 613 -41.86 -36.62 -9.00
C SER A 613 -40.96 -37.83 -9.32
N HIS A 614 -41.05 -38.92 -8.56
CA HIS A 614 -40.31 -40.17 -8.80
C HIS A 614 -41.17 -41.28 -9.43
N HIS A 615 -42.47 -41.07 -9.57
CA HIS A 615 -43.37 -42.01 -10.21
C HIS A 615 -43.30 -41.90 -11.74
N TRP A 616 -42.16 -42.31 -12.31
CA TRP A 616 -41.86 -42.17 -13.74
C TRP A 616 -42.77 -43.01 -14.64
N ASP A 617 -43.35 -44.09 -14.13
CA ASP A 617 -44.21 -45.03 -14.84
C ASP A 617 -45.71 -44.69 -14.82
N ASP A 618 -46.10 -43.57 -14.21
CA ASP A 618 -47.49 -43.10 -14.18
C ASP A 618 -48.04 -42.87 -15.60
N TYR A 619 -49.31 -43.23 -15.79
CA TYR A 619 -50.05 -43.03 -17.04
C TYR A 619 -50.59 -41.60 -17.18
N LYS A 620 -50.57 -40.80 -16.11
CA LYS A 620 -50.92 -39.37 -16.15
C LYS A 620 -49.69 -38.50 -16.42
N ALA A 621 -49.91 -37.40 -17.13
CA ALA A 621 -48.90 -36.35 -17.25
C ALA A 621 -48.65 -35.70 -15.89
N PHE A 622 -47.41 -35.35 -15.60
CA PHE A 622 -47.06 -34.67 -14.35
C PHE A 622 -47.66 -33.26 -14.35
N TYR A 623 -48.68 -33.03 -13.51
CA TYR A 623 -49.38 -31.75 -13.38
C TYR A 623 -49.68 -31.09 -14.74
N GLU A 624 -50.19 -31.88 -15.69
CA GLU A 624 -50.57 -31.43 -17.04
C GLU A 624 -49.44 -30.77 -17.86
N GLY A 625 -48.18 -30.92 -17.44
CA GLY A 625 -47.03 -30.24 -18.04
C GLY A 625 -46.86 -28.79 -17.58
N GLU A 626 -47.66 -28.32 -16.62
CA GLU A 626 -47.67 -26.94 -16.17
C GLU A 626 -46.48 -26.58 -15.28
N ARG A 627 -45.76 -27.53 -14.67
CA ARG A 627 -44.68 -27.20 -13.71
C ARG A 627 -43.56 -28.25 -13.63
N CYS A 628 -42.38 -27.80 -13.22
CA CYS A 628 -41.24 -28.67 -12.91
C CYS A 628 -41.44 -29.40 -11.58
N SER A 629 -40.63 -30.44 -11.33
CA SER A 629 -40.66 -31.22 -10.09
C SER A 629 -40.47 -30.34 -8.85
N PHE A 630 -41.28 -30.57 -7.82
CA PHE A 630 -41.28 -29.74 -6.60
C PHE A 630 -39.93 -29.78 -5.89
N SER A 631 -39.29 -30.96 -5.84
CA SER A 631 -37.93 -31.13 -5.33
C SER A 631 -36.90 -30.19 -5.95
N LEU A 632 -37.05 -29.81 -7.24
CA LEU A 632 -36.12 -28.90 -7.91
C LEU A 632 -36.34 -27.44 -7.51
N GLN A 633 -37.60 -27.04 -7.33
CA GLN A 633 -37.92 -25.71 -6.82
C GLN A 633 -37.36 -25.53 -5.41
N MET A 634 -37.55 -26.54 -4.55
CA MET A 634 -37.01 -26.54 -3.20
C MET A 634 -35.48 -26.56 -3.17
N TRP A 635 -34.84 -27.32 -4.06
CA TRP A 635 -33.39 -27.31 -4.23
C TRP A 635 -32.88 -25.91 -4.61
N HIS A 636 -33.53 -25.24 -5.57
CA HIS A 636 -33.18 -23.89 -5.98
C HIS A 636 -33.33 -22.87 -4.83
N TYR A 637 -34.45 -22.87 -4.12
CA TYR A 637 -34.68 -21.97 -2.99
C TYR A 637 -33.71 -22.19 -1.84
N PHE A 638 -33.43 -23.46 -1.52
CA PHE A 638 -32.46 -23.80 -0.50
C PHE A 638 -31.06 -23.29 -0.87
N TYR A 639 -30.63 -23.48 -2.11
CA TYR A 639 -29.33 -23.03 -2.58
C TYR A 639 -29.17 -21.50 -2.51
N TRP A 640 -30.19 -20.73 -2.91
CA TRP A 640 -30.15 -19.26 -2.80
C TRP A 640 -30.14 -18.77 -1.36
N THR A 641 -30.86 -19.46 -0.47
CA THR A 641 -30.83 -19.17 0.97
C THR A 641 -29.44 -19.46 1.54
N LEU A 642 -28.85 -20.60 1.18
CA LEU A 642 -27.50 -20.98 1.56
C LEU A 642 -26.47 -19.97 1.06
N HIS A 643 -26.53 -19.57 -0.21
CA HIS A 643 -25.68 -18.52 -0.78
C HIS A 643 -25.75 -17.22 0.03
N HIS A 644 -26.95 -16.73 0.36
CA HIS A 644 -27.13 -15.53 1.18
C HIS A 644 -26.52 -15.68 2.58
N ASP A 645 -26.78 -16.79 3.28
CA ASP A 645 -26.24 -17.03 4.61
C ASP A 645 -24.71 -17.13 4.62
N LEU A 646 -24.12 -17.83 3.65
CA LEU A 646 -22.66 -17.96 3.53
C LEU A 646 -22.02 -16.60 3.21
N TRP A 647 -22.59 -15.82 2.28
CA TRP A 647 -22.06 -14.50 1.89
C TRP A 647 -22.17 -13.45 3.00
N THR A 648 -23.12 -13.61 3.93
CA THR A 648 -23.33 -12.64 5.01
C THR A 648 -22.53 -12.94 6.28
N ILE A 649 -22.08 -14.18 6.48
CA ILE A 649 -21.46 -14.62 7.74
C ILE A 649 -20.00 -15.02 7.55
N LEU A 650 -19.70 -15.88 6.57
CA LEU A 650 -18.41 -16.53 6.43
C LEU A 650 -17.36 -15.67 5.70
N PRO A 651 -16.07 -16.01 5.83
CA PRO A 651 -15.03 -15.53 4.93
C PRO A 651 -15.36 -15.83 3.45
N PRO A 652 -15.12 -14.88 2.53
CA PRO A 652 -15.39 -15.02 1.10
C PRO A 652 -14.96 -16.35 0.46
N LYS A 653 -13.68 -16.73 0.63
CA LYS A 653 -13.11 -17.94 0.03
C LYS A 653 -13.79 -19.21 0.54
N LEU A 654 -13.97 -19.30 1.86
CA LEU A 654 -14.62 -20.44 2.51
C LEU A 654 -16.10 -20.56 2.13
N ALA A 655 -16.80 -19.44 1.99
CA ALA A 655 -18.18 -19.39 1.54
C ALA A 655 -18.34 -19.99 0.12
N GLN A 656 -17.47 -19.58 -0.80
CA GLN A 656 -17.44 -20.11 -2.17
C GLN A 656 -17.11 -21.60 -2.22
N GLU A 657 -16.10 -22.06 -1.47
CA GLU A 657 -15.69 -23.47 -1.45
C GLU A 657 -16.82 -24.41 -0.97
N ILE A 658 -17.55 -24.03 0.08
CA ILE A 658 -18.70 -24.79 0.60
C ILE A 658 -19.83 -24.81 -0.44
N LEU A 659 -20.14 -23.64 -1.02
CA LEU A 659 -21.20 -23.52 -2.01
C LEU A 659 -20.90 -24.37 -3.27
N ALA A 660 -19.66 -24.35 -3.76
CA ALA A 660 -19.16 -25.17 -4.87
C ALA A 660 -19.36 -26.67 -4.61
N GLU A 661 -19.04 -27.11 -3.40
CA GLU A 661 -19.11 -28.52 -3.02
C GLU A 661 -20.55 -29.01 -2.86
N VAL A 662 -21.42 -28.20 -2.27
CA VAL A 662 -22.86 -28.50 -2.19
C VAL A 662 -23.47 -28.56 -3.60
N LEU A 663 -23.08 -27.68 -4.51
CA LEU A 663 -23.53 -27.70 -5.91
C LEU A 663 -23.06 -28.97 -6.63
N GLU A 664 -21.77 -29.29 -6.58
CA GLU A 664 -21.19 -30.48 -7.23
C GLU A 664 -21.87 -31.77 -6.75
N LYS A 665 -21.98 -31.96 -5.43
CA LYS A 665 -22.60 -33.16 -4.85
C LYS A 665 -24.08 -33.27 -5.18
N SER A 666 -24.84 -32.17 -5.08
CA SER A 666 -26.27 -32.19 -5.37
C SER A 666 -26.56 -32.40 -6.86
N LEU A 667 -25.74 -31.84 -7.76
CA LEU A 667 -25.83 -32.12 -9.20
C LEU A 667 -25.48 -33.57 -9.54
N GLY A 668 -24.47 -34.15 -8.89
CA GLY A 668 -24.16 -35.57 -9.04
C GLY A 668 -25.36 -36.48 -8.69
N LEU A 669 -26.11 -36.13 -7.63
CA LEU A 669 -27.34 -36.83 -7.25
C LEU A 669 -28.44 -36.67 -8.30
N LEU A 670 -28.64 -35.45 -8.81
CA LEU A 670 -29.62 -35.18 -9.87
C LEU A 670 -29.27 -35.91 -11.16
N ALA A 671 -28.01 -35.86 -11.60
CA ALA A 671 -27.53 -36.59 -12.77
C ALA A 671 -27.78 -38.10 -12.63
N SER A 672 -27.48 -38.67 -11.45
CA SER A 672 -27.77 -40.09 -11.19
C SER A 672 -29.27 -40.41 -11.18
N ARG A 673 -30.10 -39.52 -10.62
CA ARG A 673 -31.57 -39.66 -10.60
C ARG A 673 -32.14 -39.77 -12.01
N TYR A 674 -31.82 -38.81 -12.88
CA TYR A 674 -32.38 -38.79 -14.24
C TYR A 674 -31.80 -39.88 -15.14
N ALA A 675 -30.52 -40.23 -14.99
CA ALA A 675 -29.92 -41.31 -15.76
C ALA A 675 -30.56 -42.68 -15.49
N ARG A 676 -31.17 -42.87 -14.31
CA ARG A 676 -31.90 -44.09 -13.90
C ARG A 676 -33.42 -43.99 -14.10
N ALA A 677 -33.93 -42.85 -14.58
CA ALA A 677 -35.35 -42.65 -14.78
C ALA A 677 -35.86 -43.52 -15.94
N HIS A 678 -36.98 -44.20 -15.71
CA HIS A 678 -37.69 -44.94 -16.75
C HIS A 678 -39.03 -44.22 -16.96
N PRO A 679 -39.14 -43.20 -17.81
CA PRO A 679 -40.40 -42.47 -18.01
C PRO A 679 -41.43 -43.32 -18.77
N SER A 680 -42.72 -43.05 -18.55
CA SER A 680 -43.80 -43.33 -19.50
C SER A 680 -43.83 -42.24 -20.58
N TYR A 681 -44.52 -42.48 -21.69
CA TYR A 681 -44.71 -41.46 -22.73
C TYR A 681 -45.25 -40.13 -22.16
N LYS A 682 -46.18 -40.19 -21.20
CA LYS A 682 -46.76 -39.00 -20.55
C LYS A 682 -45.83 -38.31 -19.55
N ARG A 683 -44.76 -38.97 -19.10
CA ARG A 683 -43.75 -38.44 -18.17
C ARG A 683 -42.45 -37.99 -18.86
N THR A 684 -42.22 -38.36 -20.11
CA THR A 684 -41.10 -37.85 -20.93
C THR A 684 -41.00 -36.31 -20.96
N PRO A 685 -42.10 -35.52 -21.06
CA PRO A 685 -42.03 -34.06 -20.98
C PRO A 685 -41.53 -33.52 -19.63
N GLN A 686 -41.79 -34.24 -18.52
CA GLN A 686 -41.31 -33.87 -17.19
C GLN A 686 -39.78 -33.88 -17.15
N ILE A 687 -39.13 -34.91 -17.72
CA ILE A 687 -37.66 -34.99 -17.80
C ILE A 687 -37.09 -33.81 -18.58
N ARG A 688 -37.70 -33.44 -19.71
CA ARG A 688 -37.26 -32.29 -20.52
C ARG A 688 -37.30 -30.99 -19.72
N LEU A 689 -38.42 -30.72 -19.06
CA LEU A 689 -38.62 -29.51 -18.26
C LEU A 689 -37.66 -29.47 -17.06
N ASP A 690 -37.54 -30.58 -16.34
CA ASP A 690 -36.73 -30.69 -15.14
C ASP A 690 -35.23 -30.53 -15.42
N VAL A 691 -34.69 -31.29 -16.38
CA VAL A 691 -33.27 -31.20 -16.72
C VAL A 691 -32.91 -29.82 -17.28
N THR A 692 -33.77 -29.23 -18.12
CA THR A 692 -33.54 -27.86 -18.60
C THR A 692 -33.54 -26.85 -17.45
N THR A 693 -34.48 -26.98 -16.51
CA THR A 693 -34.53 -26.13 -15.31
C THR A 693 -33.24 -26.26 -14.49
N ILE A 694 -32.73 -27.48 -14.31
CA ILE A 694 -31.46 -27.72 -13.58
C ILE A 694 -30.30 -27.02 -14.28
N LEU A 695 -30.19 -27.11 -15.61
CA LEU A 695 -29.10 -26.49 -16.37
C LEU A 695 -29.15 -24.95 -16.27
N ILE A 696 -30.32 -24.34 -16.44
CA ILE A 696 -30.48 -22.88 -16.31
C ILE A 696 -30.19 -22.42 -14.88
N CYS A 697 -30.67 -23.16 -13.87
CA CYS A 697 -30.34 -22.87 -12.47
C CYS A 697 -28.84 -22.96 -12.21
N THR A 698 -28.18 -23.99 -12.75
CA THR A 698 -26.74 -24.20 -12.57
C THR A 698 -25.93 -23.11 -13.25
N GLU A 699 -26.33 -22.67 -14.45
CA GLU A 699 -25.72 -21.51 -15.10
C GLU A 699 -25.76 -20.27 -14.21
N ASN A 700 -26.89 -19.99 -13.59
CA ASN A 700 -27.02 -18.85 -12.69
C ASN A 700 -26.22 -19.00 -11.39
N MET A 701 -26.01 -20.23 -10.91
CA MET A 701 -25.21 -20.51 -9.72
C MET A 701 -23.71 -20.46 -9.98
N LEU A 702 -23.25 -20.79 -11.19
CA LEU A 702 -21.83 -20.82 -11.55
C LEU A 702 -21.11 -19.48 -11.36
N TRP A 703 -21.80 -18.36 -11.60
CA TRP A 703 -21.24 -17.01 -11.41
C TRP A 703 -20.80 -16.73 -9.98
N SER A 704 -21.46 -17.34 -8.98
CA SER A 704 -21.10 -17.18 -7.57
C SER A 704 -20.00 -18.15 -7.14
N VAL A 705 -19.81 -19.25 -7.87
CA VAL A 705 -18.91 -20.35 -7.50
C VAL A 705 -17.53 -20.19 -8.13
N CYS A 706 -17.45 -19.64 -9.34
CA CYS A 706 -16.19 -19.37 -10.03
C CYS A 706 -15.58 -18.03 -9.59
N THR A 707 -14.26 -18.01 -9.41
CA THR A 707 -13.49 -16.86 -8.93
C THR A 707 -12.87 -16.04 -10.07
N SER A 708 -12.71 -16.64 -11.25
CA SER A 708 -12.11 -16.02 -12.44
C SER A 708 -12.84 -16.43 -13.72
N VAL A 709 -12.62 -15.66 -14.79
CA VAL A 709 -13.14 -15.98 -16.13
C VAL A 709 -12.58 -17.31 -16.64
N GLN A 710 -11.31 -17.58 -16.35
CA GLN A 710 -10.65 -18.83 -16.76
C GLN A 710 -11.27 -20.05 -16.08
N GLU A 711 -11.53 -19.98 -14.78
CA GLU A 711 -12.17 -21.07 -14.02
C GLU A 711 -13.58 -21.38 -14.56
N LEU A 712 -14.32 -20.34 -14.99
CA LEU A 712 -15.68 -20.46 -15.51
C LEU A 712 -15.74 -21.05 -16.92
N LEU A 713 -14.84 -20.63 -17.81
CA LEU A 713 -14.86 -21.05 -19.22
C LEU A 713 -14.03 -22.30 -19.49
N ASN A 714 -12.83 -22.39 -18.90
CA ASN A 714 -11.84 -23.44 -19.17
C ASN A 714 -11.25 -23.99 -17.85
N PRO A 715 -12.05 -24.68 -17.01
CA PRO A 715 -11.59 -25.20 -15.73
C PRO A 715 -10.48 -26.25 -15.88
N HIS A 716 -9.41 -26.12 -15.10
CA HIS A 716 -8.25 -27.01 -15.17
C HIS A 716 -8.39 -28.22 -14.22
N MET A 717 -8.11 -29.45 -14.69
CA MET A 717 -8.36 -30.68 -13.89
C MET A 717 -7.72 -30.69 -12.49
N TYR A 718 -6.55 -30.10 -12.33
CA TYR A 718 -5.78 -30.10 -11.07
C TYR A 718 -6.15 -28.97 -10.10
N LYS A 719 -6.59 -27.81 -10.62
CA LYS A 719 -6.93 -26.64 -9.81
C LYS A 719 -8.43 -26.55 -9.54
N ASP A 720 -9.24 -26.78 -10.57
CA ASP A 720 -10.67 -26.47 -10.60
C ASP A 720 -11.52 -27.75 -10.67
N ASN A 721 -11.06 -28.83 -10.05
CA ASN A 721 -11.67 -30.16 -10.14
C ASN A 721 -13.17 -30.17 -9.80
N LYS A 722 -13.60 -29.35 -8.82
CA LYS A 722 -15.01 -29.22 -8.44
C LYS A 722 -15.85 -28.60 -9.57
N ILE A 723 -15.35 -27.52 -10.18
CA ILE A 723 -16.00 -26.83 -11.31
C ILE A 723 -16.08 -27.75 -12.53
N LEU A 724 -14.98 -28.42 -12.87
CA LEU A 724 -14.95 -29.38 -13.96
C LEU A 724 -16.00 -30.50 -13.76
N LYS A 725 -16.16 -31.01 -12.54
CA LYS A 725 -17.20 -31.99 -12.21
C LYS A 725 -18.61 -31.42 -12.35
N ILE A 726 -18.85 -30.16 -11.98
CA ILE A 726 -20.13 -29.48 -12.22
C ILE A 726 -20.45 -29.48 -13.73
N HIS A 727 -19.52 -29.03 -14.58
CA HIS A 727 -19.69 -29.08 -16.02
C HIS A 727 -19.93 -30.50 -16.56
N THR A 728 -19.21 -31.49 -16.02
CA THR A 728 -19.39 -32.90 -16.36
C THR A 728 -20.77 -33.41 -15.98
N HIS A 729 -21.28 -33.07 -14.79
CA HIS A 729 -22.64 -33.42 -14.36
C HIS A 729 -23.70 -32.77 -15.25
N CYS A 730 -23.53 -31.51 -15.64
CA CYS A 730 -24.40 -30.82 -16.58
C CYS A 730 -24.41 -31.47 -17.97
N ASN A 731 -23.23 -31.82 -18.51
CA ASN A 731 -23.12 -32.56 -19.76
C ASN A 731 -23.84 -33.92 -19.66
N ASN A 732 -23.65 -34.67 -18.58
CA ASN A 732 -24.33 -35.96 -18.37
C ASN A 732 -25.85 -35.82 -18.25
N LEU A 733 -26.34 -34.78 -17.57
CA LEU A 733 -27.77 -34.44 -17.50
C LEU A 733 -28.33 -34.14 -18.89
N PHE A 734 -27.62 -33.32 -19.68
CA PHE A 734 -28.04 -32.98 -21.03
C PHE A 734 -28.03 -34.19 -21.98
N THR A 735 -26.99 -35.03 -21.93
CA THR A 735 -26.94 -36.32 -22.64
C THR A 735 -28.14 -37.21 -22.30
N THR A 736 -28.46 -37.31 -21.01
CA THR A 736 -29.63 -38.07 -20.52
C THR A 736 -30.94 -37.54 -21.12
N LEU A 737 -31.13 -36.21 -21.15
CA LEU A 737 -32.29 -35.59 -21.78
C LEU A 737 -32.38 -35.92 -23.28
N VAL A 738 -31.27 -35.82 -24.01
CA VAL A 738 -31.26 -36.02 -25.47
C VAL A 738 -31.58 -37.46 -25.84
N ILE A 739 -30.93 -38.44 -25.19
CA ILE A 739 -31.13 -39.85 -25.51
C ILE A 739 -32.50 -40.36 -25.03
N LEU A 740 -32.98 -39.96 -23.85
CA LEU A 740 -34.26 -40.46 -23.32
C LEU A 740 -35.49 -39.84 -24.00
N THR A 741 -35.36 -38.60 -24.48
CA THR A 741 -36.54 -37.83 -24.89
C THR A 741 -36.61 -37.53 -26.39
N SER A 742 -35.56 -37.75 -27.18
CA SER A 742 -35.60 -37.58 -28.64
C SER A 742 -36.65 -38.49 -29.30
N PRO A 743 -37.30 -38.07 -30.41
CA PRO A 743 -38.15 -38.96 -31.20
C PRO A 743 -37.36 -40.18 -31.71
N LEU A 744 -37.97 -41.37 -31.65
CA LEU A 744 -37.33 -42.62 -32.07
C LEU A 744 -36.84 -42.58 -33.52
N THR A 745 -37.60 -41.95 -34.41
CA THR A 745 -37.25 -41.80 -35.83
C THR A 745 -35.98 -40.98 -36.05
N GLU A 746 -35.81 -39.87 -35.33
CA GLU A 746 -34.62 -39.02 -35.41
C GLU A 746 -33.39 -39.68 -34.77
N LEU A 747 -33.61 -40.40 -33.67
CA LEU A 747 -32.57 -41.21 -33.03
C LEU A 747 -32.08 -42.31 -33.99
N TYR A 748 -33.01 -43.07 -34.57
CA TYR A 748 -32.68 -44.12 -35.53
C TYR A 748 -31.91 -43.57 -36.74
N LYS A 749 -32.41 -42.50 -37.40
CA LYS A 749 -31.73 -41.88 -38.56
C LYS A 749 -30.28 -41.47 -38.26
N THR A 750 -30.03 -40.97 -37.05
CA THR A 750 -28.69 -40.54 -36.64
C THR A 750 -27.76 -41.73 -36.41
N PHE A 751 -28.24 -42.77 -35.73
CA PHE A 751 -27.43 -43.91 -35.29
C PHE A 751 -27.48 -45.13 -36.24
N GLN A 752 -28.21 -45.06 -37.36
CA GLN A 752 -28.41 -46.19 -38.30
C GLN A 752 -27.11 -46.73 -38.93
N HIS A 753 -26.05 -45.93 -38.99
CA HIS A 753 -24.76 -46.32 -39.59
C HIS A 753 -23.73 -46.83 -38.56
N GLY A 754 -24.15 -47.07 -37.31
CA GLY A 754 -23.28 -47.54 -36.22
C GLY A 754 -22.62 -46.41 -35.44
N LEU A 755 -22.01 -46.77 -34.30
CA LEU A 755 -21.24 -45.87 -33.42
C LEU A 755 -19.76 -45.73 -33.86
N ASP A 756 -19.39 -46.29 -35.01
CA ASP A 756 -18.00 -46.56 -35.39
C ASP A 756 -17.18 -45.33 -35.83
N ASP A 757 -15.91 -45.34 -35.39
CA ASP A 757 -14.82 -44.35 -35.45
C ASP A 757 -14.45 -43.69 -36.81
N SER A 758 -15.21 -43.90 -37.88
CA SER A 758 -14.85 -43.45 -39.23
C SER A 758 -15.37 -42.06 -39.63
N ALA A 759 -16.25 -41.45 -38.84
CA ALA A 759 -16.75 -40.09 -39.08
C ALA A 759 -15.82 -39.01 -38.49
N SER A 760 -14.65 -38.81 -39.09
CA SER A 760 -13.76 -37.63 -38.97
C SER A 760 -13.22 -37.26 -37.57
N GLY A 761 -11.91 -37.10 -37.46
CA GLY A 761 -11.21 -36.70 -36.23
C GLY A 761 -11.57 -35.34 -35.60
N SER A 762 -12.61 -34.64 -36.04
CA SER A 762 -13.05 -33.36 -35.46
C SER A 762 -14.29 -33.44 -34.56
N LEU A 763 -15.15 -34.46 -34.69
CA LEU A 763 -16.43 -34.55 -33.96
C LEU A 763 -16.32 -35.22 -32.58
N LYS A 764 -15.32 -36.09 -32.37
CA LYS A 764 -15.09 -36.80 -31.09
C LYS A 764 -14.76 -35.89 -29.90
N ALA A 765 -14.45 -34.61 -30.12
CA ALA A 765 -13.95 -33.70 -29.09
C ALA A 765 -15.03 -32.86 -28.38
N PHE A 766 -16.22 -32.67 -28.95
CA PHE A 766 -17.16 -31.65 -28.46
C PHE A 766 -17.86 -32.00 -27.12
N PHE A 767 -18.11 -33.27 -26.82
CA PHE A 767 -18.80 -33.69 -25.57
C PHE A 767 -17.92 -33.63 -24.32
N ASN A 768 -16.61 -33.76 -24.52
CA ASN A 768 -15.64 -33.71 -23.44
C ASN A 768 -15.26 -32.25 -23.10
N GLN A 769 -15.80 -31.27 -23.82
CA GLN A 769 -15.60 -29.86 -23.50
C GLN A 769 -16.54 -29.43 -22.36
N PRO A 770 -16.03 -28.72 -21.33
CA PRO A 770 -16.83 -28.25 -20.20
C PRO A 770 -18.08 -27.43 -20.58
N LEU A 771 -18.01 -26.64 -21.66
CA LEU A 771 -19.09 -25.72 -22.08
C LEU A 771 -20.09 -26.30 -23.08
N HIS A 772 -20.04 -27.61 -23.39
CA HIS A 772 -20.94 -28.22 -24.37
C HIS A 772 -22.43 -28.06 -24.00
N TRP A 773 -22.80 -28.28 -22.73
CA TRP A 773 -24.18 -28.07 -22.29
C TRP A 773 -24.63 -26.61 -22.45
N VAL A 774 -23.74 -25.64 -22.23
CA VAL A 774 -24.00 -24.19 -22.38
C VAL A 774 -24.30 -23.84 -23.84
N SER A 775 -23.46 -24.32 -24.78
CA SER A 775 -23.69 -24.06 -26.21
C SER A 775 -25.04 -24.62 -26.66
N CYS A 776 -25.40 -25.80 -26.17
CA CYS A 776 -26.67 -26.44 -26.49
C CYS A 776 -27.89 -25.70 -25.93
N ILE A 777 -27.85 -25.20 -24.69
CA ILE A 777 -28.95 -24.40 -24.12
C ILE A 777 -29.03 -22.99 -24.72
N SER A 778 -27.91 -22.44 -25.21
CA SER A 778 -27.82 -21.07 -25.75
C SER A 778 -28.70 -20.81 -26.97
N HIS A 779 -29.12 -21.87 -27.67
CA HIS A 779 -30.07 -21.81 -28.78
C HIS A 779 -31.49 -21.44 -28.33
N PHE A 780 -31.76 -21.51 -27.03
CA PHE A 780 -33.12 -21.47 -26.48
C PHE A 780 -33.24 -20.60 -25.21
N TYR A 781 -32.13 -20.35 -24.54
CA TYR A 781 -31.99 -19.41 -23.43
C TYR A 781 -30.80 -18.48 -23.73
N PRO A 782 -30.95 -17.14 -23.62
CA PRO A 782 -29.85 -16.20 -23.84
C PRO A 782 -28.81 -16.36 -22.73
N SER A 783 -27.80 -17.21 -22.99
CA SER A 783 -26.71 -17.45 -22.05
C SER A 783 -25.61 -16.39 -22.20
N LEU A 784 -25.20 -15.83 -21.06
CA LEU A 784 -24.07 -14.89 -20.97
C LEU A 784 -22.71 -15.60 -21.01
N LEU A 785 -22.69 -16.93 -20.92
CA LEU A 785 -21.49 -17.75 -21.07
C LEU A 785 -21.13 -18.03 -22.54
N ARG A 786 -21.96 -17.59 -23.50
CA ARG A 786 -21.66 -17.75 -24.92
C ARG A 786 -20.50 -16.84 -25.31
N THR A 787 -19.35 -17.44 -25.62
CA THR A 787 -18.16 -16.72 -26.05
C THR A 787 -18.39 -16.03 -27.42
N PRO A 788 -17.98 -14.76 -27.60
CA PRO A 788 -17.72 -14.19 -28.91
C PRO A 788 -16.70 -15.06 -29.67
N SER A 789 -16.56 -14.87 -30.98
CA SER A 789 -15.57 -15.58 -31.81
C SER A 789 -14.09 -15.40 -31.35
N ALA A 790 -13.85 -14.60 -30.31
CA ALA A 790 -12.54 -14.22 -29.75
C ALA A 790 -12.24 -14.81 -28.35
N GLY A 791 -12.97 -15.83 -27.88
CA GLY A 791 -12.56 -16.66 -26.72
C GLY A 791 -12.79 -16.12 -25.29
N GLY A 792 -13.07 -14.82 -25.10
CA GLY A 792 -13.34 -14.21 -23.77
C GLY A 792 -14.82 -14.03 -23.41
N LEU A 793 -15.13 -13.56 -22.19
CA LEU A 793 -16.47 -13.11 -21.81
C LEU A 793 -16.77 -11.70 -22.36
N ASN A 794 -18.03 -11.42 -22.67
CA ASN A 794 -18.47 -10.05 -22.96
C ASN A 794 -18.47 -9.17 -21.67
N ALA A 795 -18.54 -7.85 -21.81
CA ALA A 795 -18.55 -6.92 -20.67
C ALA A 795 -19.66 -7.22 -19.66
N GLU A 796 -20.80 -7.71 -20.14
CA GLU A 796 -21.94 -8.08 -19.31
C GLU A 796 -21.66 -9.33 -18.45
N GLY A 797 -21.07 -10.37 -19.04
CA GLY A 797 -20.65 -11.59 -18.34
C GLY A 797 -19.58 -11.31 -17.29
N GLN A 798 -18.62 -10.42 -17.59
CA GLN A 798 -17.62 -10.00 -16.59
C GLN A 798 -18.24 -9.19 -15.44
N LEU A 799 -19.16 -8.26 -15.73
CA LEU A 799 -19.89 -7.54 -14.69
C LEU A 799 -20.72 -8.50 -13.82
N LYS A 800 -21.39 -9.49 -14.44
CA LYS A 800 -22.15 -10.50 -13.72
C LYS A 800 -21.25 -11.36 -12.82
N LEU A 801 -20.08 -11.78 -13.32
CA LEU A 801 -19.11 -12.54 -12.54
C LEU A 801 -18.62 -11.72 -11.34
N LEU A 802 -18.26 -10.45 -11.54
CA LEU A 802 -17.79 -9.52 -10.49
C LEU A 802 -18.80 -9.32 -9.38
N LEU A 803 -20.07 -9.06 -9.74
CA LEU A 803 -21.12 -8.76 -8.78
C LEU A 803 -21.66 -10.00 -8.06
N SER A 804 -21.40 -11.20 -8.61
CA SER A 804 -21.76 -12.48 -7.98
C SER A 804 -20.77 -12.93 -6.90
N GLN A 805 -19.60 -12.28 -6.79
CA GLN A 805 -18.57 -12.63 -5.82
C GLN A 805 -18.97 -12.31 -4.36
N PRO A 806 -18.47 -13.06 -3.37
CA PRO A 806 -18.72 -12.82 -1.94
C PRO A 806 -18.16 -11.51 -1.41
N GLY A 807 -17.13 -10.98 -2.02
CA GLY A 807 -16.53 -9.70 -1.68
C GLY A 807 -16.00 -9.02 -2.93
N CYS A 808 -15.41 -7.85 -2.75
CA CYS A 808 -14.75 -7.18 -3.86
C CYS A 808 -13.43 -7.90 -4.19
N ASN A 809 -13.42 -8.66 -5.29
CA ASN A 809 -12.19 -9.18 -5.88
C ASN A 809 -11.56 -8.07 -6.73
N TRP A 810 -10.44 -7.52 -6.26
CA TRP A 810 -9.75 -6.41 -6.93
C TRP A 810 -9.24 -6.77 -8.33
N ASN A 811 -8.79 -8.02 -8.52
CA ASN A 811 -8.29 -8.49 -9.82
C ASN A 811 -9.42 -8.53 -10.84
N LEU A 812 -10.55 -9.12 -10.46
CA LEU A 812 -11.72 -9.19 -11.31
C LEU A 812 -12.34 -7.81 -11.56
N LEU A 813 -12.32 -6.90 -10.57
CA LEU A 813 -12.76 -5.53 -10.75
C LEU A 813 -11.89 -4.80 -11.78
N LEU A 814 -10.57 -4.92 -11.67
CA LEU A 814 -9.66 -4.30 -12.62
C LEU A 814 -9.83 -4.91 -14.01
N GLU A 815 -9.92 -6.23 -14.12
CA GLU A 815 -10.20 -6.92 -15.39
C GLU A 815 -11.50 -6.40 -16.05
N THR A 816 -12.56 -6.26 -15.25
CA THR A 816 -13.87 -5.74 -15.71
C THR A 816 -13.79 -4.28 -16.16
N LEU A 817 -12.97 -3.45 -15.49
CA LEU A 817 -12.75 -2.05 -15.88
C LEU A 817 -11.93 -1.94 -17.17
N LEU A 818 -11.04 -2.89 -17.44
CA LEU A 818 -10.15 -2.87 -18.62
C LEU A 818 -10.78 -3.53 -19.86
N CYS A 819 -11.83 -4.33 -19.69
CA CYS A 819 -12.46 -5.07 -20.78
C CYS A 819 -13.14 -4.18 -21.83
N ASN A 820 -13.13 -4.67 -23.09
CA ASN A 820 -13.73 -4.00 -24.26
C ASN A 820 -13.33 -2.52 -24.37
N ASP A 821 -12.03 -2.23 -24.27
CA ASP A 821 -11.45 -0.87 -24.32
C ASP A 821 -12.04 0.11 -23.28
N GLY A 822 -12.37 -0.39 -22.08
CA GLY A 822 -12.91 0.44 -20.99
C GLY A 822 -14.36 0.87 -21.20
N LEU A 823 -15.19 0.00 -21.80
CA LEU A 823 -16.62 0.27 -22.03
C LEU A 823 -17.36 0.64 -20.73
N LEU A 824 -17.12 -0.10 -19.65
CA LEU A 824 -17.80 0.13 -18.38
C LEU A 824 -17.39 1.46 -17.72
N PRO A 825 -16.10 1.84 -17.61
CA PRO A 825 -15.70 3.19 -17.25
C PRO A 825 -16.40 4.29 -18.06
N ARG A 826 -16.53 4.14 -19.38
CA ARG A 826 -17.22 5.13 -20.24
C ARG A 826 -18.69 5.27 -19.86
N ILE A 827 -19.38 4.16 -19.63
CA ILE A 827 -20.78 4.14 -19.18
C ILE A 827 -20.93 4.84 -17.82
N LEU A 828 -20.03 4.55 -16.87
CA LEU A 828 -20.03 5.13 -15.54
C LEU A 828 -19.79 6.65 -15.55
N LEU A 829 -18.86 7.11 -16.39
CA LEU A 829 -18.59 8.55 -16.55
C LEU A 829 -19.78 9.27 -17.19
N LYS A 830 -20.39 8.71 -18.23
CA LYS A 830 -21.53 9.32 -18.94
C LYS A 830 -22.77 9.48 -18.05
N SER A 831 -22.99 8.51 -17.18
CA SER A 831 -24.16 8.46 -16.29
C SER A 831 -24.04 9.34 -15.03
N SER A 832 -22.81 9.72 -14.65
CA SER A 832 -22.56 10.67 -13.55
C SER A 832 -23.15 12.08 -13.80
N LYS A 833 -23.34 12.46 -15.07
CA LYS A 833 -23.85 13.78 -15.48
C LYS A 833 -25.37 13.94 -15.37
N CYS A 834 -26.16 12.87 -15.54
CA CYS A 834 -27.62 12.96 -15.44
C CYS A 834 -28.09 13.44 -14.06
N ILE A 835 -27.26 13.25 -13.03
CA ILE A 835 -27.60 13.52 -11.63
C ILE A 835 -27.42 15.02 -11.30
N PHE A 836 -26.40 15.68 -11.89
CA PHE A 836 -26.16 17.11 -11.68
C PHE A 836 -27.15 18.02 -12.42
N ARG A 837 -27.91 17.51 -13.38
CA ARG A 837 -28.93 18.31 -14.09
C ARG A 837 -30.27 18.37 -13.36
N GLU A 838 -30.57 17.38 -12.51
CA GLU A 838 -31.83 17.30 -11.73
C GLU A 838 -31.73 17.96 -10.34
N GLN A 839 -30.52 18.14 -9.77
CA GLN A 839 -30.33 18.73 -8.43
C GLN A 839 -30.06 20.25 -8.42
N VAL A 840 -30.18 20.97 -9.55
CA VAL A 840 -29.99 22.43 -9.61
C VAL A 840 -31.18 23.22 -9.04
N SER A 841 -32.23 22.55 -8.57
CA SER A 841 -33.23 23.16 -7.68
C SER A 841 -33.02 22.64 -6.26
N ASP A 842 -32.46 23.50 -5.41
CA ASP A 842 -32.49 23.43 -3.96
C ASP A 842 -31.56 22.39 -3.31
N THR A 843 -30.34 22.83 -2.95
CA THR A 843 -29.87 23.02 -1.55
C THR A 843 -28.33 23.16 -1.57
N GLU A 844 -27.80 24.27 -1.08
CA GLU A 844 -26.36 24.41 -0.77
C GLU A 844 -25.99 23.42 0.35
N SER A 845 -25.25 22.35 0.04
CA SER A 845 -24.70 21.44 1.06
C SER A 845 -23.19 21.25 0.90
N ASN A 846 -22.49 21.47 2.02
CA ASN A 846 -21.07 21.31 2.34
C ASN A 846 -20.19 20.44 1.38
N PRO A 847 -18.99 20.93 0.98
CA PRO A 847 -18.07 20.23 0.07
C PRO A 847 -17.21 19.12 0.72
N ASN A 848 -17.55 18.63 1.91
CA ASN A 848 -16.77 17.59 2.61
C ASN A 848 -17.27 16.15 2.32
N GLN A 849 -17.63 15.84 1.08
CA GLN A 849 -18.38 14.61 0.77
C GLN A 849 -17.72 13.76 -0.32
N GLY A 850 -16.72 12.96 0.07
CA GLY A 850 -16.15 11.84 -0.71
C GLY A 850 -15.42 12.21 -2.01
N SER A 851 -14.42 11.42 -2.39
CA SER A 851 -13.82 11.54 -3.74
C SER A 851 -14.88 11.25 -4.81
N SER A 852 -14.88 12.03 -5.88
CA SER A 852 -15.86 11.88 -6.96
C SER A 852 -15.63 10.56 -7.73
N MET A 853 -16.67 9.96 -8.30
CA MET A 853 -16.54 8.73 -9.12
C MET A 853 -15.56 8.93 -10.29
N MET A 854 -15.54 10.14 -10.85
CA MET A 854 -14.61 10.57 -11.90
C MET A 854 -13.16 10.51 -11.42
N GLU A 855 -12.87 11.05 -10.24
CA GLU A 855 -11.54 11.00 -9.62
C GLU A 855 -11.10 9.56 -9.33
N ALA A 856 -12.01 8.71 -8.83
CA ALA A 856 -11.71 7.30 -8.58
C ALA A 856 -11.34 6.54 -9.87
N ILE A 857 -12.13 6.69 -10.95
CA ILE A 857 -11.83 6.08 -12.25
C ILE A 857 -10.51 6.63 -12.83
N PHE A 858 -10.30 7.95 -12.73
CA PHE A 858 -9.08 8.59 -13.21
C PHE A 858 -7.83 8.03 -12.53
N ASN A 859 -7.81 7.99 -11.20
CA ASN A 859 -6.64 7.55 -10.44
C ASN A 859 -6.31 6.07 -10.68
N ILE A 860 -7.30 5.19 -10.81
CA ILE A 860 -7.05 3.77 -11.09
C ILE A 860 -6.47 3.59 -12.49
N LEU A 861 -7.12 4.14 -13.52
CA LEU A 861 -6.65 4.00 -14.90
C LEU A 861 -5.30 4.72 -15.12
N TYR A 862 -5.04 5.82 -14.41
CA TYR A 862 -3.78 6.57 -14.43
C TYR A 862 -2.58 5.70 -14.03
N HIS A 863 -2.78 4.74 -13.12
CA HIS A 863 -1.75 3.83 -12.64
C HIS A 863 -1.67 2.49 -13.41
N CYS A 864 -2.55 2.25 -14.39
CA CYS A 864 -2.57 1.03 -15.20
C CYS A 864 -1.52 1.06 -16.33
N SER A 865 -0.25 0.86 -15.99
CA SER A 865 0.89 0.98 -16.93
C SER A 865 0.93 -0.09 -18.03
N PHE A 866 0.39 -1.29 -17.79
CA PHE A 866 0.38 -2.38 -18.79
C PHE A 866 -0.72 -2.24 -19.85
N SER A 867 -1.67 -1.32 -19.68
CA SER A 867 -2.74 -1.04 -20.66
C SER A 867 -3.05 0.45 -20.78
N PRO A 868 -2.06 1.27 -21.19
CA PRO A 868 -2.21 2.72 -21.26
C PRO A 868 -3.25 3.18 -22.29
N GLN A 869 -3.59 2.32 -23.26
CA GLN A 869 -4.57 2.63 -24.30
C GLN A 869 -5.96 2.87 -23.71
N ILE A 870 -6.32 2.14 -22.66
CA ILE A 870 -7.66 2.19 -22.06
C ILE A 870 -7.92 3.56 -21.43
N PHE A 871 -6.96 4.08 -20.67
CA PHE A 871 -7.04 5.45 -20.13
C PHE A 871 -7.25 6.48 -21.25
N GLY A 872 -6.46 6.39 -22.32
CA GLY A 872 -6.59 7.27 -23.48
C GLY A 872 -7.97 7.18 -24.14
N ASN A 873 -8.43 5.97 -24.44
CA ASN A 873 -9.73 5.72 -25.08
C ASN A 873 -10.89 6.25 -24.24
N VAL A 874 -10.91 5.94 -22.94
CA VAL A 874 -11.96 6.37 -22.01
C VAL A 874 -12.04 7.89 -21.92
N PHE A 875 -10.92 8.56 -21.64
CA PHE A 875 -10.94 10.00 -21.39
C PHE A 875 -10.95 10.85 -22.66
N VAL A 876 -10.41 10.38 -23.78
CA VAL A 876 -10.57 11.08 -25.07
C VAL A 876 -12.01 10.99 -25.54
N SER A 877 -12.67 9.83 -25.43
CA SER A 877 -14.11 9.72 -25.73
C SER A 877 -14.94 10.61 -24.80
N TYR A 878 -14.61 10.66 -23.52
CA TYR A 878 -15.29 11.55 -22.57
C TYR A 878 -15.14 13.03 -22.94
N ILE A 879 -13.92 13.49 -23.26
CA ILE A 879 -13.65 14.88 -23.69
C ILE A 879 -14.39 15.22 -24.98
N GLU A 880 -14.47 14.29 -25.93
CA GLU A 880 -15.18 14.47 -27.20
C GLU A 880 -16.69 14.56 -27.02
N GLU A 881 -17.28 13.65 -26.23
CA GLU A 881 -18.70 13.64 -25.91
C GLU A 881 -19.11 14.90 -25.11
N GLU A 882 -18.24 15.37 -24.21
CA GLU A 882 -18.48 16.53 -23.34
C GLU A 882 -18.00 17.87 -23.93
N GLN A 883 -17.43 17.86 -25.14
CA GLN A 883 -16.89 19.05 -25.82
C GLN A 883 -15.88 19.84 -24.96
N LEU A 884 -15.01 19.13 -24.23
CA LEU A 884 -14.04 19.73 -23.28
C LEU A 884 -12.68 20.05 -23.91
N TRP A 885 -12.56 20.02 -25.23
CA TRP A 885 -11.30 20.29 -25.94
C TRP A 885 -10.70 21.66 -25.59
N ASP A 886 -11.55 22.66 -25.33
CA ASP A 886 -11.14 24.00 -24.94
C ASP A 886 -10.33 24.04 -23.64
N PHE A 887 -10.71 23.22 -22.65
CA PHE A 887 -9.99 23.09 -21.39
C PHE A 887 -8.65 22.36 -21.55
N LEU A 888 -8.53 21.45 -22.52
CA LEU A 888 -7.28 20.74 -22.79
C LEU A 888 -6.27 21.62 -23.56
N TYR A 889 -6.75 22.63 -24.30
CA TYR A 889 -5.88 23.60 -24.97
C TYR A 889 -5.12 24.51 -23.99
N SER A 890 -5.80 24.93 -22.91
CA SER A 890 -5.22 25.70 -21.80
C SER A 890 -5.88 25.30 -20.47
N ILE A 891 -5.24 24.38 -19.76
CA ILE A 891 -5.72 23.91 -18.44
C ILE A 891 -5.79 25.10 -17.46
N PRO A 892 -6.98 25.42 -16.88
CA PRO A 892 -7.19 26.57 -16.00
C PRO A 892 -6.53 26.39 -14.62
N VAL A 893 -6.25 27.49 -13.92
CA VAL A 893 -5.21 27.54 -12.88
C VAL A 893 -5.73 27.56 -11.45
N SER A 894 -6.87 28.20 -11.19
CA SER A 894 -7.40 28.34 -9.82
C SER A 894 -8.64 27.47 -9.62
N GLY A 895 -8.71 26.74 -8.50
CA GLY A 895 -9.90 25.99 -8.08
C GLY A 895 -11.15 26.84 -7.81
N ASN A 896 -11.07 28.16 -8.01
CA ASN A 896 -12.18 29.12 -7.89
C ASN A 896 -12.98 29.33 -9.18
N VAL A 897 -12.66 28.65 -10.28
CA VAL A 897 -13.60 28.60 -11.41
C VAL A 897 -14.70 27.63 -11.01
N ALA A 898 -15.87 28.15 -10.62
CA ALA A 898 -17.06 27.38 -10.24
C ALA A 898 -17.59 26.42 -11.34
N SER A 899 -16.84 26.22 -12.43
CA SER A 899 -17.16 25.43 -13.60
C SER A 899 -15.97 24.62 -14.15
N GLU A 900 -14.88 24.37 -13.39
CA GLU A 900 -13.80 23.45 -13.84
C GLU A 900 -14.34 22.00 -13.86
N PRO A 901 -14.30 21.30 -15.02
CA PRO A 901 -14.69 19.89 -15.07
C PRO A 901 -13.71 19.03 -14.26
N GLU A 902 -14.24 18.09 -13.49
CA GLU A 902 -13.46 17.25 -12.58
C GLU A 902 -12.32 16.45 -13.26
N VAL A 903 -12.50 16.03 -14.52
CA VAL A 903 -11.44 15.39 -15.31
C VAL A 903 -10.25 16.32 -15.56
N ILE A 904 -10.52 17.60 -15.80
CA ILE A 904 -9.49 18.61 -16.04
C ILE A 904 -8.77 18.90 -14.73
N ARG A 905 -9.49 18.97 -13.60
CA ARG A 905 -8.92 19.08 -12.26
C ARG A 905 -7.95 17.92 -11.98
N CYS A 906 -8.37 16.68 -12.23
CA CYS A 906 -7.53 15.50 -12.02
C CYS A 906 -6.27 15.51 -12.91
N LEU A 907 -6.43 15.84 -14.20
CA LEU A 907 -5.31 15.97 -15.14
C LEU A 907 -4.34 17.07 -14.71
N ARG A 908 -4.85 18.22 -14.27
CA ARG A 908 -4.05 19.34 -13.75
C ARG A 908 -3.24 18.90 -12.55
N LEU A 909 -3.85 18.27 -11.56
CA LEU A 909 -3.16 17.80 -10.35
C LEU A 909 -2.04 16.79 -10.68
N ALA A 910 -2.31 15.84 -11.60
CA ALA A 910 -1.31 14.87 -12.03
C ALA A 910 -0.09 15.54 -12.69
N LEU A 911 -0.32 16.52 -13.57
CA LEU A 911 0.76 17.26 -14.25
C LEU A 911 1.48 18.24 -13.30
N THR A 912 0.76 18.88 -12.37
CA THR A 912 1.34 19.73 -11.32
C THR A 912 2.28 18.93 -10.41
N GLY A 913 1.90 17.70 -10.05
CA GLY A 913 2.76 16.78 -9.31
C GLY A 913 4.07 16.48 -10.05
N ALA A 914 4.01 16.28 -11.37
CA ALA A 914 5.19 15.96 -12.19
C ALA A 914 6.21 17.12 -12.31
N VAL A 915 5.77 18.38 -12.19
CA VAL A 915 6.65 19.56 -12.29
C VAL A 915 7.09 20.12 -10.94
N LYS A 916 6.60 19.55 -9.83
CA LYS A 916 6.84 20.05 -8.46
C LYS A 916 8.32 20.29 -8.17
N ASP A 917 9.18 19.34 -8.50
CA ASP A 917 10.62 19.42 -8.17
C ASP A 917 11.33 20.48 -9.02
N THR A 918 10.93 20.62 -10.29
CA THR A 918 11.40 21.70 -11.17
C THR A 918 11.01 23.07 -10.62
N VAL A 919 9.78 23.22 -10.13
CA VAL A 919 9.29 24.45 -9.48
C VAL A 919 10.08 24.72 -8.20
N GLN A 920 10.26 23.72 -7.32
CA GLN A 920 11.02 23.86 -6.08
C GLN A 920 12.47 24.31 -6.32
N GLN A 921 13.14 23.75 -7.33
CA GLN A 921 14.50 24.17 -7.70
C GLN A 921 14.55 25.61 -8.20
N ILE A 922 13.58 26.06 -8.99
CA ILE A 922 13.53 27.45 -9.48
C ILE A 922 13.28 28.41 -8.31
N VAL A 923 12.44 28.02 -7.36
CA VAL A 923 12.18 28.78 -6.13
C VAL A 923 13.42 28.83 -5.24
N SER A 924 14.18 27.74 -5.10
CA SER A 924 15.44 27.72 -4.33
C SER A 924 16.53 28.59 -4.98
N VAL A 925 16.64 28.59 -6.31
CA VAL A 925 17.55 29.47 -7.06
C VAL A 925 17.15 30.94 -6.90
N THR A 926 15.84 31.23 -6.92
CA THR A 926 15.33 32.60 -6.77
C THR A 926 15.52 33.10 -5.33
N SER A 927 15.31 32.25 -4.32
CA SER A 927 15.44 32.59 -2.89
C SER A 927 16.91 32.65 -2.42
N SER A 928 17.79 31.77 -2.88
CA SER A 928 19.24 31.82 -2.58
C SER A 928 19.91 33.06 -3.18
N ARG A 929 19.40 33.54 -4.32
CA ARG A 929 19.87 34.80 -4.89
C ARG A 929 19.32 36.00 -4.14
N ARG A 930 18.08 35.92 -3.66
CA ARG A 930 17.55 36.90 -2.72
C ARG A 930 18.37 36.93 -1.45
N SER A 931 18.75 35.81 -0.81
CA SER A 931 19.58 35.87 0.40
C SER A 931 20.90 36.62 0.14
N ARG A 932 21.53 36.43 -1.02
CA ARG A 932 22.70 37.24 -1.45
C ARG A 932 22.37 38.72 -1.70
N GLU A 933 21.18 39.05 -2.20
CA GLU A 933 20.74 40.44 -2.46
C GLU A 933 20.09 41.14 -1.24
N THR A 934 19.45 40.45 -0.31
CA THR A 934 18.95 40.99 0.97
C THR A 934 20.04 41.05 2.03
N ASN A 935 21.12 40.27 1.89
CA ASN A 935 22.36 40.49 2.63
C ASN A 935 23.01 41.86 2.34
N LEU A 936 22.46 42.65 1.42
CA LEU A 936 22.78 44.08 1.27
C LEU A 936 22.31 44.92 2.49
N SER A 937 21.54 44.35 3.42
CA SER A 937 21.22 44.97 4.72
C SER A 937 22.02 44.40 5.89
N LYS A 938 23.15 43.72 5.66
CA LYS A 938 24.09 43.48 6.77
C LYS A 938 24.62 44.84 7.26
N PRO A 939 24.71 45.07 8.59
CA PRO A 939 25.34 46.27 9.11
C PRO A 939 26.75 46.36 8.53
N ARG A 940 27.10 47.54 8.01
CA ARG A 940 28.42 47.80 7.45
C ARG A 940 29.43 47.59 8.57
N ILE A 941 30.48 46.79 8.31
CA ILE A 941 31.58 46.63 9.27
C ILE A 941 32.06 48.04 9.63
N PRO A 942 32.06 48.43 10.91
CA PRO A 942 32.44 49.79 11.30
C PRO A 942 33.85 50.11 10.81
N ASP A 943 34.03 51.30 10.22
CA ASP A 943 35.30 51.69 9.60
C ASP A 943 36.47 51.62 10.60
N HIS A 944 36.22 51.93 11.88
CA HIS A 944 37.20 51.82 12.95
C HIS A 944 37.64 50.37 13.26
N LEU A 945 36.82 49.36 12.97
CA LEU A 945 37.20 47.95 13.09
C LEU A 945 38.04 47.51 11.88
N LEU A 946 37.67 47.95 10.67
CA LEU A 946 38.44 47.69 9.44
C LEU A 946 39.85 48.27 9.51
N GLU A 947 40.00 49.48 10.10
CA GLU A 947 41.29 50.13 10.32
C GLU A 947 42.21 49.36 11.29
N THR A 948 41.64 48.50 12.14
CA THR A 948 42.39 47.71 13.13
C THR A 948 42.77 46.32 12.63
N ILE A 949 42.26 45.90 11.48
CA ILE A 949 42.66 44.64 10.82
C ILE A 949 44.09 44.83 10.28
N PRO A 950 45.06 43.98 10.68
CA PRO A 950 46.43 44.05 10.17
C PRO A 950 46.45 43.97 8.64
N GLN A 951 47.24 44.82 7.98
CA GLN A 951 47.35 44.82 6.51
C GLN A 951 47.88 43.49 5.99
N GLU A 952 48.67 42.78 6.80
CA GLU A 952 49.21 41.45 6.52
C GLU A 952 48.14 40.35 6.43
N TRP A 953 46.92 40.60 6.92
CA TRP A 953 45.81 39.65 6.78
C TRP A 953 45.21 39.69 5.36
N ASN A 954 45.57 40.67 4.51
CA ASN A 954 45.05 40.77 3.13
C ASN A 954 43.51 40.66 3.06
N TYR A 955 42.81 41.10 4.10
CA TYR A 955 41.36 41.06 4.15
C TYR A 955 40.79 42.05 3.15
N ILE A 956 39.93 41.56 2.25
CA ILE A 956 39.25 42.40 1.27
C ILE A 956 37.79 42.53 1.74
N PRO A 957 37.39 43.70 2.26
CA PRO A 957 36.00 43.92 2.63
C PRO A 957 35.11 43.67 1.42
N LYS A 958 34.04 42.90 1.59
CA LYS A 958 33.04 42.71 0.52
C LYS A 958 32.37 44.07 0.25
N GLU A 959 32.91 44.85 -0.68
CA GLU A 959 32.22 46.04 -1.18
C GLU A 959 30.93 45.58 -1.88
N ASN A 960 29.79 46.06 -1.39
CA ASN A 960 28.51 45.88 -2.04
C ASN A 960 28.55 46.56 -3.43
N LYS A 961 28.92 45.82 -4.48
CA LYS A 961 28.80 46.25 -5.88
C LYS A 961 27.33 46.54 -6.20
N ARG A 962 26.88 47.76 -5.93
CA ARG A 962 25.52 48.26 -6.22
C ARG A 962 25.16 48.26 -7.72
N ASN A 963 26.13 48.03 -8.62
CA ASN A 963 25.95 48.20 -10.07
C ASN A 963 25.61 46.92 -10.86
N GLU A 964 25.38 45.76 -10.21
CA GLU A 964 25.10 44.50 -10.92
C GLU A 964 23.60 44.14 -11.09
N SER A 965 22.67 44.97 -10.63
CA SER A 965 21.24 44.64 -10.59
C SER A 965 20.61 44.32 -11.97
N ASN A 966 21.13 44.91 -13.06
CA ASN A 966 20.62 44.65 -14.43
C ASN A 966 21.28 43.46 -15.14
N ARG A 967 22.54 43.09 -14.84
CA ARG A 967 23.14 41.81 -15.31
C ARG A 967 22.61 40.63 -14.50
N GLY A 968 22.21 40.89 -13.26
CA GLY A 968 21.75 39.86 -12.34
C GLY A 968 20.46 39.18 -12.79
N PHE A 969 19.48 39.94 -13.27
CA PHE A 969 18.22 39.38 -13.76
C PHE A 969 18.40 38.53 -15.02
N THR A 970 19.14 39.01 -16.03
CA THR A 970 19.36 38.23 -17.26
C THR A 970 20.03 36.89 -16.95
N ARG A 971 20.99 36.86 -16.02
CA ARG A 971 21.64 35.62 -15.56
C ARG A 971 20.68 34.70 -14.81
N LEU A 972 19.81 35.25 -13.94
CA LEU A 972 18.72 34.51 -13.28
C LEU A 972 17.75 33.88 -14.28
N ALA A 973 17.30 34.67 -15.24
CA ALA A 973 16.33 34.23 -16.25
C ALA A 973 16.94 33.18 -17.19
N VAL A 974 18.20 33.34 -17.61
CA VAL A 974 18.96 32.33 -18.36
C VAL A 974 19.03 31.03 -17.56
N GLN A 975 19.42 31.10 -16.29
CA GLN A 975 19.55 29.92 -15.42
C GLN A 975 18.20 29.21 -15.20
N ALA A 976 17.14 29.96 -14.89
CA ALA A 976 15.81 29.40 -14.65
C ALA A 976 15.21 28.77 -15.90
N VAL A 977 15.30 29.44 -17.05
CA VAL A 977 14.82 28.90 -18.35
C VAL A 977 15.62 27.67 -18.74
N SER A 978 16.95 27.67 -18.57
CA SER A 978 17.78 26.49 -18.84
C SER A 978 17.41 25.30 -17.96
N ILE A 979 17.07 25.50 -16.68
CA ILE A 979 16.61 24.43 -15.77
C ILE A 979 15.29 23.82 -16.27
N VAL A 980 14.32 24.64 -16.66
CA VAL A 980 13.03 24.13 -17.18
C VAL A 980 13.26 23.31 -18.44
N ILE A 981 13.97 23.88 -19.42
CA ILE A 981 14.17 23.24 -20.72
C ILE A 981 15.01 21.97 -20.63
N SER A 982 16.00 21.91 -19.72
CA SER A 982 16.81 20.70 -19.52
C SER A 982 16.06 19.59 -18.80
N LYS A 983 15.17 19.92 -17.85
CA LYS A 983 14.41 18.92 -17.09
C LYS A 983 13.18 18.38 -17.82
N LEU A 984 12.64 19.09 -18.80
CA LEU A 984 11.43 18.68 -19.52
C LEU A 984 11.46 17.24 -20.08
N PRO A 985 12.53 16.81 -20.79
CA PRO A 985 12.64 15.42 -21.25
C PRO A 985 12.57 14.39 -20.11
N THR A 986 13.27 14.64 -19.01
CA THR A 986 13.25 13.77 -17.82
C THR A 986 11.87 13.72 -17.17
N VAL A 987 11.21 14.87 -17.01
CA VAL A 987 9.84 14.94 -16.46
C VAL A 987 8.88 14.11 -17.32
N ILE A 988 8.98 14.20 -18.65
CA ILE A 988 8.13 13.43 -19.56
C ILE A 988 8.46 11.93 -19.53
N ALA A 989 9.73 11.57 -19.41
CA ALA A 989 10.14 10.18 -19.24
C ALA A 989 9.54 9.57 -17.96
N CYS A 990 9.47 10.35 -16.88
CA CYS A 990 8.88 9.98 -15.59
C CYS A 990 7.33 10.13 -15.54
N LEU A 991 6.66 10.51 -16.63
CA LEU A 991 5.20 10.48 -16.66
C LEU A 991 4.67 9.06 -16.95
N PRO A 992 3.57 8.65 -16.30
CA PRO A 992 2.97 7.34 -16.56
C PRO A 992 2.60 7.15 -18.04
N PRO A 993 2.77 5.94 -18.59
CA PRO A 993 2.36 5.61 -19.96
C PRO A 993 0.91 6.00 -20.30
N PRO A 994 -0.09 5.87 -19.40
CA PRO A 994 -1.46 6.32 -19.64
C PRO A 994 -1.59 7.80 -20.04
N ILE A 995 -0.85 8.69 -19.37
CA ILE A 995 -0.86 10.13 -19.68
C ILE A 995 -0.21 10.41 -21.04
N LYS A 996 0.95 9.79 -21.30
CA LYS A 996 1.65 9.94 -22.58
C LYS A 996 0.75 9.50 -23.74
N TYR A 997 0.09 8.34 -23.59
CA TYR A 997 -0.84 7.81 -24.59
C TYR A 997 -2.07 8.71 -24.77
N PHE A 998 -2.65 9.22 -23.69
CA PHE A 998 -3.80 10.15 -23.75
C PHE A 998 -3.48 11.42 -24.55
N PHE A 999 -2.33 12.06 -24.30
CA PHE A 999 -1.93 13.25 -25.04
C PHE A 999 -1.60 12.94 -26.50
N PHE A 1000 -0.96 11.79 -26.77
CA PHE A 1000 -0.72 11.31 -28.13
C PHE A 1000 -2.03 11.09 -28.91
N LEU A 1001 -3.01 10.40 -28.31
CA LEU A 1001 -4.31 10.14 -28.94
C LEU A 1001 -5.09 11.45 -29.15
N SER A 1002 -5.01 12.36 -28.18
CA SER A 1002 -5.60 13.71 -28.28
C SER A 1002 -5.03 14.50 -29.45
N GLU A 1003 -3.71 14.53 -29.62
CA GLU A 1003 -3.05 15.21 -30.75
C GLU A 1003 -3.50 14.68 -32.11
N ARG A 1004 -3.74 13.36 -32.23
CA ARG A 1004 -4.20 12.74 -33.49
C ARG A 1004 -5.64 13.09 -33.85
N LYS A 1005 -6.50 13.30 -32.85
CA LYS A 1005 -7.90 13.74 -33.07
C LYS A 1005 -8.01 15.25 -33.32
N MET A 1006 -6.96 16.02 -33.06
CA MET A 1006 -6.94 17.48 -33.27
C MET A 1006 -6.74 17.86 -34.75
N SER A 1007 -7.18 19.07 -35.11
CA SER A 1007 -7.06 19.59 -36.47
C SER A 1007 -5.59 19.79 -36.90
N LYS A 1008 -5.28 19.62 -38.20
CA LYS A 1008 -3.92 19.78 -38.76
C LYS A 1008 -3.28 21.14 -38.44
N ASN A 1009 -4.08 22.20 -38.37
CA ASN A 1009 -3.63 23.56 -38.07
C ASN A 1009 -3.05 23.69 -36.64
N PHE A 1010 -3.51 22.86 -35.69
CA PHE A 1010 -3.05 22.89 -34.30
C PHE A 1010 -1.67 22.23 -34.12
N VAL A 1011 -1.39 21.17 -34.88
CA VAL A 1011 -0.09 20.47 -34.89
C VAL A 1011 1.04 21.39 -35.36
N GLU A 1012 0.72 22.35 -36.24
CA GLU A 1012 1.68 23.35 -36.73
C GLU A 1012 1.95 24.48 -35.73
N LEU A 1013 0.95 24.87 -34.92
CA LEU A 1013 1.06 25.91 -33.88
C LEU A 1013 1.93 25.45 -32.69
N LYS A 1014 1.86 24.18 -32.31
CA LYS A 1014 2.59 23.63 -31.15
C LYS A 1014 3.69 22.66 -31.58
N LYS A 1015 4.78 23.19 -32.14
CA LYS A 1015 5.92 22.41 -32.68
C LYS A 1015 6.54 21.40 -31.69
N ALA A 1016 6.43 21.62 -30.38
CA ALA A 1016 6.95 20.72 -29.35
C ALA A 1016 5.94 19.65 -28.87
N GLY A 1017 4.67 19.69 -29.28
CA GLY A 1017 3.61 18.78 -28.81
C GLY A 1017 2.74 19.36 -27.69
N LEU A 1018 1.53 18.83 -27.54
CA LEU A 1018 0.49 19.24 -26.60
C LEU A 1018 0.86 18.96 -25.14
N LEU A 1019 1.53 17.84 -24.85
CA LEU A 1019 1.98 17.50 -23.50
C LEU A 1019 3.07 18.48 -23.02
N VAL A 1020 4.10 18.70 -23.86
CA VAL A 1020 5.20 19.64 -23.57
C VAL A 1020 4.64 21.04 -23.34
N TRP A 1021 3.69 21.44 -24.19
CA TRP A 1021 2.98 22.71 -24.03
C TRP A 1021 2.28 22.83 -22.68
N ASN A 1022 1.45 21.84 -22.31
CA ASN A 1022 0.70 21.88 -21.06
C ASN A 1022 1.60 21.90 -19.83
N LEU A 1023 2.73 21.18 -19.83
CA LEU A 1023 3.71 21.22 -18.73
C LEU A 1023 4.30 22.62 -18.56
N ILE A 1024 4.70 23.30 -19.65
CA ILE A 1024 5.23 24.66 -19.59
C ILE A 1024 4.18 25.65 -19.11
N VAL A 1025 2.95 25.55 -19.63
CA VAL A 1025 1.84 26.37 -19.15
C VAL A 1025 1.63 26.17 -17.66
N ILE A 1026 1.54 24.92 -17.17
CA ILE A 1026 1.36 24.64 -15.75
C ILE A 1026 2.49 25.25 -14.90
N ILE A 1027 3.75 25.14 -15.34
CA ILE A 1027 4.89 25.79 -14.64
C ILE A 1027 4.71 27.31 -14.57
N CYS A 1028 4.42 27.97 -15.70
CA CYS A 1028 4.20 29.41 -15.75
C CYS A 1028 3.06 29.84 -14.81
N ARG A 1029 1.99 29.03 -14.76
CA ARG A 1029 0.81 29.31 -13.98
C ARG A 1029 1.00 29.08 -12.48
N ILE A 1030 1.77 28.07 -12.07
CA ILE A 1030 2.18 27.90 -10.67
C ILE A 1030 2.97 29.13 -10.18
N PHE A 1031 3.83 29.69 -11.03
CA PHE A 1031 4.60 30.89 -10.68
C PHE A 1031 3.75 32.17 -10.56
N GLU A 1032 2.65 32.27 -11.33
CA GLU A 1032 1.72 33.40 -11.24
C GLU A 1032 0.82 33.31 -9.99
N ASP A 1033 0.40 32.10 -9.61
CA ASP A 1033 -0.42 31.82 -8.43
C ASP A 1033 0.43 31.55 -7.18
N GLY A 1034 0.69 32.61 -6.42
CA GLY A 1034 1.47 32.55 -5.18
C GLY A 1034 0.91 31.58 -4.12
N ASN A 1035 -0.40 31.33 -4.10
CA ASN A 1035 -1.02 30.43 -3.10
C ASN A 1035 -0.74 28.96 -3.45
N THR A 1036 -0.90 28.59 -4.72
CA THR A 1036 -0.59 27.22 -5.20
C THR A 1036 0.90 26.93 -5.06
N MET A 1037 1.76 27.91 -5.32
CA MET A 1037 3.19 27.77 -5.12
C MET A 1037 3.56 27.59 -3.63
N GLU A 1038 2.94 28.36 -2.72
CA GLU A 1038 3.17 28.23 -1.28
C GLU A 1038 2.70 26.85 -0.77
N LEU A 1039 1.56 26.35 -1.25
CA LEU A 1039 1.09 24.99 -0.93
C LEU A 1039 2.03 23.90 -1.44
N LEU A 1040 2.59 24.05 -2.65
CA LEU A 1040 3.46 23.05 -3.28
C LEU A 1040 4.90 23.05 -2.72
N THR A 1041 5.41 24.21 -2.34
CA THR A 1041 6.82 24.41 -1.95
C THR A 1041 7.01 24.72 -0.46
N GLY A 1042 5.95 25.08 0.26
CA GLY A 1042 5.99 25.54 1.65
C GLY A 1042 6.59 26.93 1.83
N ALA A 1043 6.94 27.63 0.73
CA ALA A 1043 7.61 28.92 0.76
C ALA A 1043 6.67 30.05 0.30
N SER A 1044 6.47 31.06 1.13
CA SER A 1044 5.70 32.25 0.75
C SER A 1044 6.52 33.14 -0.19
N LEU A 1045 5.95 33.54 -1.33
CA LEU A 1045 6.59 34.47 -2.27
C LEU A 1045 6.46 35.93 -1.82
N ASP A 1046 7.57 36.64 -1.80
CA ASP A 1046 7.53 38.10 -1.69
C ASP A 1046 7.32 38.77 -3.06
N ARG A 1047 7.01 40.06 -3.02
CA ARG A 1047 6.72 40.86 -4.21
C ARG A 1047 7.85 40.83 -5.24
N TRP A 1048 9.12 40.84 -4.82
CA TRP A 1048 10.25 40.82 -5.75
C TRP A 1048 10.34 39.47 -6.47
N SER A 1049 10.29 38.36 -5.74
CA SER A 1049 10.32 37.02 -6.35
C SER A 1049 9.15 36.80 -7.29
N LYS A 1050 7.94 37.28 -6.96
CA LYS A 1050 6.78 37.21 -7.84
C LYS A 1050 6.96 37.99 -9.15
N GLU A 1051 7.50 39.21 -9.10
CA GLU A 1051 7.80 40.00 -10.30
C GLU A 1051 8.90 39.36 -11.17
N LYS A 1052 9.92 38.73 -10.56
CA LYS A 1052 10.98 38.04 -11.30
C LYS A 1052 10.52 36.74 -11.95
N LEU A 1053 9.74 35.93 -11.23
CA LEU A 1053 9.14 34.71 -11.76
C LEU A 1053 8.17 35.01 -12.90
N GLY A 1054 7.37 36.07 -12.80
CA GLY A 1054 6.50 36.51 -13.90
C GLY A 1054 7.27 36.85 -15.19
N LEU A 1055 8.47 37.44 -15.09
CA LEU A 1055 9.32 37.67 -16.26
C LEU A 1055 9.94 36.38 -16.82
N ILE A 1056 10.17 35.36 -15.99
CA ILE A 1056 10.60 34.03 -16.43
C ILE A 1056 9.46 33.32 -17.19
N CYS A 1057 8.21 33.45 -16.73
CA CYS A 1057 7.03 32.94 -17.45
C CYS A 1057 6.95 33.49 -18.87
N VAL A 1058 7.09 34.82 -19.02
CA VAL A 1058 7.10 35.48 -20.34
C VAL A 1058 8.25 34.96 -21.22
N CYS A 1059 9.39 34.58 -20.64
CA CYS A 1059 10.48 33.95 -21.41
C CYS A 1059 10.11 32.55 -21.90
N LEU A 1060 9.52 31.72 -21.06
CA LEU A 1060 9.07 30.36 -21.41
C LEU A 1060 7.95 30.38 -22.46
N GLU A 1061 6.97 31.27 -22.33
CA GLU A 1061 5.88 31.43 -23.30
C GLU A 1061 6.39 31.90 -24.66
N SER A 1062 7.39 32.80 -24.68
CA SER A 1062 7.99 33.29 -25.93
C SER A 1062 8.77 32.22 -26.70
N LEU A 1063 9.35 31.23 -26.01
CA LEU A 1063 10.01 30.08 -26.63
C LEU A 1063 9.02 29.14 -27.34
N MET A 1064 7.76 29.16 -26.91
CA MET A 1064 6.72 28.26 -27.38
C MET A 1064 5.86 28.85 -28.51
N GLY A 1065 5.98 30.13 -28.82
CA GLY A 1065 5.42 30.75 -30.03
C GLY A 1065 4.11 31.53 -29.87
N GLU A 1066 3.61 31.74 -28.64
CA GLU A 1066 2.33 32.42 -28.42
C GLU A 1066 2.38 33.95 -28.60
N GLN A 1067 3.57 34.58 -28.51
CA GLN A 1067 3.72 36.02 -28.72
C GLN A 1067 5.06 36.34 -29.38
N LYS A 1068 5.04 37.13 -30.46
CA LYS A 1068 6.20 37.94 -30.86
C LYS A 1068 6.43 38.96 -29.73
N SER A 1069 7.07 38.55 -28.63
CA SER A 1069 7.26 39.42 -27.49
C SER A 1069 8.07 40.63 -27.93
N HIS A 1070 7.48 41.83 -27.91
CA HIS A 1070 8.18 43.10 -28.10
C HIS A 1070 9.14 43.43 -26.93
N ASN A 1071 9.31 42.51 -25.97
CA ASN A 1071 10.13 42.69 -24.79
C ASN A 1071 11.60 42.37 -25.10
N GLN A 1072 12.42 43.41 -25.28
CA GLN A 1072 13.86 43.30 -25.54
C GLN A 1072 14.63 42.46 -24.51
N ARG A 1073 14.12 42.34 -23.27
CA ARG A 1073 14.76 41.54 -22.21
C ARG A 1073 14.66 40.05 -22.47
N THR A 1074 13.51 39.58 -22.95
CA THR A 1074 13.26 38.18 -23.27
C THR A 1074 14.12 37.72 -24.45
N GLN A 1075 14.22 38.54 -25.50
CA GLN A 1075 15.09 38.25 -26.65
C GLN A 1075 16.57 38.17 -26.26
N LYS A 1076 17.03 38.98 -25.31
CA LYS A 1076 18.40 38.91 -24.78
C LYS A 1076 18.67 37.62 -23.99
N VAL A 1077 17.70 37.11 -23.24
CA VAL A 1077 17.81 35.84 -22.52
C VAL A 1077 17.93 34.68 -23.51
N ILE A 1078 17.06 34.63 -24.51
CA ILE A 1078 17.08 33.59 -25.55
C ILE A 1078 18.38 33.65 -26.36
N GLN A 1079 18.79 34.84 -26.81
CA GLN A 1079 20.06 35.02 -27.52
C GLN A 1079 21.27 34.64 -26.66
N SER A 1080 21.24 34.90 -25.35
CA SER A 1080 22.33 34.51 -24.45
C SER A 1080 22.44 33.00 -24.29
N ILE A 1081 21.31 32.28 -24.25
CA ILE A 1081 21.33 30.81 -24.21
C ILE A 1081 21.84 30.26 -25.55
N GLU A 1082 21.35 30.82 -26.67
CA GLU A 1082 21.75 30.39 -28.02
C GLU A 1082 23.24 30.65 -28.31
N GLN A 1083 23.80 31.75 -27.78
CA GLN A 1083 25.23 32.05 -27.86
C GLN A 1083 26.09 31.10 -27.03
N GLN A 1084 25.58 30.62 -25.89
CA GLN A 1084 26.27 29.65 -25.04
C GLN A 1084 26.16 28.22 -25.60
N LYS A 1085 24.99 27.86 -26.14
CA LYS A 1085 24.66 26.52 -26.64
C LYS A 1085 23.78 26.60 -27.90
N PRO A 1086 24.36 26.56 -29.11
CA PRO A 1086 23.59 26.67 -30.36
C PRO A 1086 22.68 25.45 -30.57
N ASN A 1087 21.45 25.68 -31.05
CA ASN A 1087 20.37 24.71 -31.29
C ASN A 1087 19.94 23.88 -30.08
N TRP A 1088 20.46 24.15 -28.87
CA TRP A 1088 20.25 23.30 -27.72
C TRP A 1088 18.79 23.27 -27.25
N ILE A 1089 18.11 24.43 -27.25
CA ILE A 1089 16.68 24.52 -26.86
C ILE A 1089 15.82 23.69 -27.81
N GLU A 1090 16.03 23.80 -29.12
CA GLU A 1090 15.27 23.04 -30.13
C GLU A 1090 15.53 21.53 -30.00
N CYS A 1091 16.79 21.12 -29.80
CA CYS A 1091 17.14 19.73 -29.55
C CYS A 1091 16.44 19.16 -28.29
N GLN A 1092 16.40 19.90 -27.19
CA GLN A 1092 15.71 19.47 -25.96
C GLN A 1092 14.20 19.35 -26.14
N LEU A 1093 13.57 20.30 -26.85
CA LEU A 1093 12.13 20.24 -27.15
C LEU A 1093 11.78 19.10 -28.12
N LEU A 1094 12.61 18.84 -29.13
CA LEU A 1094 12.43 17.68 -30.03
C LEU A 1094 12.58 16.36 -29.27
N LYS A 1095 13.54 16.28 -28.34
CA LYS A 1095 13.73 15.12 -27.47
C LYS A 1095 12.52 14.89 -26.57
N ALA A 1096 12.01 15.95 -25.94
CA ALA A 1096 10.77 15.92 -25.14
C ALA A 1096 9.58 15.42 -25.96
N ARG A 1097 9.42 15.92 -27.20
CA ARG A 1097 8.37 15.46 -28.13
C ARG A 1097 8.51 14.00 -28.52
N LYS A 1098 9.74 13.54 -28.81
CA LYS A 1098 10.03 12.15 -29.16
C LYS A 1098 9.64 11.20 -28.02
N LEU A 1099 9.98 11.55 -26.78
CA LEU A 1099 9.61 10.78 -25.59
C LEU A 1099 8.09 10.76 -25.35
N SER A 1100 7.36 11.82 -25.70
CA SER A 1100 5.90 11.84 -25.58
C SER A 1100 5.20 10.97 -26.63
N THR A 1101 5.77 10.80 -27.83
CA THR A 1101 5.14 10.05 -28.93
C THR A 1101 5.62 8.61 -29.08
N GLU A 1102 6.92 8.32 -29.03
CA GLU A 1102 7.48 6.97 -29.29
C GLU A 1102 7.14 5.95 -28.20
N CYS A 1103 6.99 6.39 -26.95
CA CYS A 1103 6.58 5.51 -25.84
C CYS A 1103 5.16 4.97 -26.01
N ALA A 1104 4.30 5.63 -26.80
CA ALA A 1104 2.95 5.16 -27.10
C ALA A 1104 2.93 3.95 -28.08
N PHE A 1105 4.02 3.72 -28.83
CA PHE A 1105 4.09 2.70 -29.90
C PHE A 1105 4.72 1.37 -29.48
N MET A 1106 5.62 1.33 -28.50
CA MET A 1106 6.32 0.09 -28.11
C MET A 1106 5.41 -0.97 -27.46
N THR A 1107 4.26 -0.55 -26.91
CA THR A 1107 3.19 -1.47 -26.46
C THR A 1107 2.49 -2.15 -27.65
N MET A 1108 2.67 -1.63 -28.87
CA MET A 1108 2.04 -2.08 -30.13
C MET A 1108 2.98 -2.89 -31.04
N GLU A 1109 4.30 -2.65 -31.03
CA GLU A 1109 5.25 -3.34 -31.92
C GLU A 1109 5.74 -4.70 -31.39
N LYS A 1110 5.71 -4.94 -30.07
CA LYS A 1110 5.86 -6.31 -29.54
C LYS A 1110 4.63 -7.18 -29.82
N SER A 1111 3.54 -6.63 -30.37
CA SER A 1111 2.27 -7.32 -30.66
C SER A 1111 1.99 -7.61 -32.14
N THR A 1112 2.89 -7.27 -33.07
CA THR A 1112 2.68 -7.53 -34.52
C THR A 1112 3.56 -8.63 -35.10
N VAL A 1113 4.43 -9.26 -34.30
CA VAL A 1113 5.45 -10.23 -34.79
C VAL A 1113 5.16 -11.69 -34.40
N LEU A 1114 4.01 -11.99 -33.78
CA LEU A 1114 3.51 -13.37 -33.72
C LEU A 1114 2.23 -13.51 -34.53
N GLU A 1115 2.20 -14.57 -35.32
CA GLU A 1115 1.35 -14.82 -36.47
C GLU A 1115 -0.16 -14.85 -36.17
N GLU A 1116 -0.92 -14.56 -37.22
CA GLU A 1116 -2.38 -14.62 -37.34
C GLU A 1116 -2.96 -15.91 -36.73
N GLY A 1117 -3.57 -15.79 -35.55
CA GLY A 1117 -4.27 -16.90 -34.88
C GLY A 1117 -4.69 -16.61 -33.45
N ASP A 1118 -3.91 -15.87 -32.68
CA ASP A 1118 -4.22 -15.53 -31.28
C ASP A 1118 -4.51 -14.03 -31.13
N THR A 1119 -5.79 -13.73 -30.89
CA THR A 1119 -6.32 -12.39 -30.61
C THR A 1119 -5.60 -11.75 -29.43
N ALA A 1120 -5.07 -10.54 -29.65
CA ALA A 1120 -4.72 -9.51 -28.65
C ALA A 1120 -4.39 -10.05 -27.24
N LEU A 1121 -3.14 -10.52 -27.04
CA LEU A 1121 -2.50 -10.84 -25.76
C LEU A 1121 -3.34 -10.41 -24.54
N GLU A 1122 -4.21 -11.30 -24.08
CA GLU A 1122 -4.95 -11.13 -22.83
C GLU A 1122 -3.95 -10.72 -21.74
N LEU A 1123 -4.29 -9.70 -20.96
CA LEU A 1123 -3.53 -9.38 -19.76
C LEU A 1123 -3.49 -10.64 -18.89
N THR A 1124 -2.36 -11.34 -18.89
CA THR A 1124 -2.18 -12.53 -18.06
C THR A 1124 -2.54 -12.19 -16.61
N GLU A 1125 -3.20 -13.10 -15.90
CA GLU A 1125 -3.61 -12.94 -14.49
C GLU A 1125 -2.48 -12.35 -13.62
N GLN A 1126 -1.24 -12.77 -13.86
CA GLN A 1126 -0.04 -12.24 -13.17
C GLN A 1126 0.16 -10.73 -13.36
N LYS A 1127 -0.08 -10.18 -14.56
CA LYS A 1127 0.04 -8.74 -14.83
C LYS A 1127 -1.07 -7.96 -14.13
N ILE A 1128 -2.29 -8.49 -14.10
CA ILE A 1128 -3.41 -7.89 -13.38
C ILE A 1128 -3.12 -7.87 -11.89
N ASN A 1129 -2.65 -9.00 -11.32
CA ASN A 1129 -2.28 -9.10 -9.91
C ASN A 1129 -1.19 -8.09 -9.54
N THR A 1130 -0.15 -7.93 -10.37
CA THR A 1130 0.90 -6.92 -10.15
C THR A 1130 0.32 -5.50 -10.19
N MET A 1131 -0.55 -5.17 -11.15
CA MET A 1131 -1.19 -3.85 -11.21
C MET A 1131 -2.05 -3.58 -9.97
N VAL A 1132 -2.81 -4.56 -9.51
CA VAL A 1132 -3.65 -4.41 -8.31
C VAL A 1132 -2.80 -4.19 -7.06
N LEU A 1133 -1.69 -4.92 -6.91
CA LEU A 1133 -0.75 -4.71 -5.80
C LEU A 1133 -0.17 -3.30 -5.85
N ASP A 1134 0.32 -2.87 -7.02
CA ASP A 1134 0.86 -1.51 -7.22
C ASP A 1134 -0.19 -0.44 -6.88
N LEU A 1135 -1.43 -0.62 -7.34
CA LEU A 1135 -2.57 0.26 -7.04
C LEU A 1135 -2.86 0.33 -5.53
N CYS A 1136 -2.88 -0.80 -4.84
CA CYS A 1136 -3.15 -0.84 -3.40
C CYS A 1136 -2.06 -0.14 -2.57
N HIS A 1137 -0.82 -0.11 -3.06
CA HIS A 1137 0.28 0.63 -2.44
C HIS A 1137 0.21 2.14 -2.66
N LYS A 1138 -0.61 2.64 -3.61
CA LYS A 1138 -0.79 4.09 -3.83
C LYS A 1138 -1.78 4.68 -2.82
N PRO A 1139 -1.60 5.95 -2.41
CA PRO A 1139 -2.48 6.60 -1.45
C PRO A 1139 -3.92 6.62 -1.99
N GLY A 1140 -4.86 6.08 -1.21
CA GLY A 1140 -6.28 6.00 -1.58
C GLY A 1140 -6.64 4.93 -2.62
N GLY A 1141 -5.67 4.19 -3.18
CA GLY A 1141 -5.92 3.23 -4.27
C GLY A 1141 -6.97 2.16 -3.96
N SER A 1142 -6.88 1.55 -2.77
CA SER A 1142 -7.87 0.57 -2.30
C SER A 1142 -9.24 1.19 -2.02
N GLU A 1143 -9.29 2.45 -1.61
CA GLU A 1143 -10.54 3.20 -1.41
C GLU A 1143 -11.21 3.52 -2.75
N TYR A 1144 -10.46 3.93 -3.76
CA TYR A 1144 -10.98 4.18 -5.11
C TYR A 1144 -11.57 2.91 -5.73
N LEU A 1145 -10.85 1.78 -5.65
CA LEU A 1145 -11.36 0.50 -6.14
C LEU A 1145 -12.66 0.12 -5.41
N ARG A 1146 -12.69 0.29 -4.07
CA ARG A 1146 -13.88 0.02 -3.25
C ARG A 1146 -15.07 0.90 -3.66
N GLN A 1147 -14.85 2.19 -3.88
CA GLN A 1147 -15.88 3.13 -4.30
C GLN A 1147 -16.50 2.74 -5.64
N ILE A 1148 -15.67 2.41 -6.63
CA ILE A 1148 -16.15 1.97 -7.95
C ILE A 1148 -16.97 0.70 -7.82
N TYR A 1149 -16.49 -0.29 -7.07
CA TYR A 1149 -17.22 -1.53 -6.86
C TYR A 1149 -18.58 -1.31 -6.19
N HIS A 1150 -18.65 -0.49 -5.14
CA HIS A 1150 -19.92 -0.16 -4.49
C HIS A 1150 -20.89 0.54 -5.44
N PHE A 1151 -20.37 1.45 -6.28
CA PHE A 1151 -21.19 2.16 -7.25
C PHE A 1151 -21.75 1.21 -8.32
N MET A 1152 -20.94 0.27 -8.81
CA MET A 1152 -21.41 -0.80 -9.71
C MET A 1152 -22.48 -1.66 -9.03
N ARG A 1153 -22.25 -2.09 -7.78
CA ARG A 1153 -23.17 -2.93 -7.02
C ARG A 1153 -24.52 -2.25 -6.74
N LEU A 1154 -24.51 -0.95 -6.46
CA LEU A 1154 -25.75 -0.17 -6.22
C LEU A 1154 -26.60 0.00 -7.49
N ASN A 1155 -25.98 -0.14 -8.67
CA ASN A 1155 -26.59 0.17 -9.96
C ASN A 1155 -26.58 -1.01 -10.94
N GLU A 1156 -26.47 -2.24 -10.43
CA GLU A 1156 -26.35 -3.48 -11.21
C GLU A 1156 -27.37 -3.56 -12.36
N GLU A 1157 -28.66 -3.44 -12.06
CA GLU A 1157 -29.73 -3.56 -13.07
C GLU A 1157 -29.66 -2.47 -14.14
N CYS A 1158 -29.29 -1.25 -13.77
CA CYS A 1158 -29.15 -0.15 -14.72
C CYS A 1158 -27.94 -0.33 -15.65
N LEU A 1159 -26.83 -0.85 -15.12
CA LEU A 1159 -25.64 -1.15 -15.91
C LEU A 1159 -25.90 -2.30 -16.89
N LYS A 1160 -26.63 -3.34 -16.47
CA LYS A 1160 -27.07 -4.43 -17.36
C LYS A 1160 -27.92 -3.89 -18.51
N GLU A 1161 -28.98 -3.12 -18.22
CA GLU A 1161 -29.84 -2.52 -19.25
C GLU A 1161 -29.05 -1.68 -20.28
N GLN A 1162 -28.08 -0.89 -19.82
CA GLN A 1162 -27.24 -0.06 -20.69
C GLN A 1162 -26.29 -0.89 -21.57
N LEU A 1163 -25.67 -1.93 -21.02
CA LEU A 1163 -24.85 -2.87 -21.77
C LEU A 1163 -25.66 -3.63 -22.84
N PHE A 1164 -26.89 -4.04 -22.51
CA PHE A 1164 -27.80 -4.65 -23.48
C PHE A 1164 -28.15 -3.70 -24.63
N SER A 1165 -28.43 -2.43 -24.33
CA SER A 1165 -28.81 -1.44 -25.35
C SER A 1165 -27.70 -1.12 -26.34
N MET A 1166 -26.43 -1.24 -25.94
CA MET A 1166 -25.27 -0.99 -26.81
C MET A 1166 -24.94 -2.17 -27.74
N ASN A 1167 -25.41 -3.39 -27.43
CA ASN A 1167 -25.21 -4.58 -28.26
C ASN A 1167 -26.27 -4.72 -29.37
N GLY A 1168 -27.33 -3.90 -29.37
CA GLY A 1168 -28.35 -3.83 -30.42
C GLY A 1168 -28.01 -2.79 -31.49
N SER A 1169 -28.19 -3.14 -32.77
CA SER A 1169 -27.91 -2.28 -33.93
C SER A 1169 -28.65 -0.93 -33.91
N GLU A 1170 -27.91 0.15 -34.19
CA GLU A 1170 -28.32 1.46 -34.76
C GLU A 1170 -29.65 2.14 -34.38
N GLU A 1171 -30.36 1.73 -33.32
CA GLU A 1171 -31.49 2.49 -32.80
C GLU A 1171 -31.03 3.44 -31.68
N LYS A 1172 -31.54 4.68 -31.74
CA LYS A 1172 -31.14 5.83 -30.92
C LYS A 1172 -30.91 5.44 -29.44
N PRO A 1173 -29.82 5.89 -28.79
CA PRO A 1173 -29.55 5.57 -27.39
C PRO A 1173 -30.74 6.01 -26.52
N LEU A 1174 -31.29 5.06 -25.78
CA LEU A 1174 -32.32 5.32 -24.77
C LEU A 1174 -31.78 6.36 -23.75
N PRO A 1175 -32.66 7.21 -23.19
CA PRO A 1175 -32.23 8.20 -22.19
C PRO A 1175 -31.58 7.50 -21.00
N ILE A 1176 -30.36 7.92 -20.68
CA ILE A 1176 -29.55 7.38 -19.59
C ILE A 1176 -30.24 7.69 -18.27
N ARG A 1177 -30.70 6.64 -17.58
CA ARG A 1177 -31.27 6.77 -16.24
C ARG A 1177 -30.19 7.23 -15.25
N PRO A 1178 -30.44 8.22 -14.38
CA PRO A 1178 -29.46 8.65 -13.40
C PRO A 1178 -29.14 7.51 -12.42
N LEU A 1179 -27.85 7.28 -12.17
CA LEU A 1179 -27.38 6.27 -11.22
C LEU A 1179 -27.56 6.74 -9.78
N LYS A 1180 -27.82 5.80 -8.87
CA LYS A 1180 -27.93 6.07 -7.43
C LYS A 1180 -26.55 6.39 -6.86
N THR A 1181 -26.39 7.55 -6.25
CA THR A 1181 -25.11 8.05 -5.70
C THR A 1181 -24.99 7.96 -4.19
N THR A 1182 -26.06 7.67 -3.45
CA THR A 1182 -26.02 7.66 -1.99
C THR A 1182 -25.22 6.45 -1.49
N LEU A 1183 -23.91 6.62 -1.37
CA LEU A 1183 -22.99 5.81 -0.56
C LEU A 1183 -23.41 5.94 0.90
N ARG A 1184 -24.53 5.35 1.30
CA ARG A 1184 -24.62 4.87 2.69
C ARG A 1184 -23.50 3.84 2.84
N ARG A 1185 -22.81 3.83 3.98
CA ARG A 1185 -22.06 2.64 4.40
C ARG A 1185 -23.08 1.49 4.54
N VAL A 1186 -23.43 0.84 3.43
CA VAL A 1186 -24.32 -0.32 3.37
C VAL A 1186 -23.51 -1.60 3.56
N GLU A 1187 -22.34 -1.53 4.21
CA GLU A 1187 -21.73 -2.71 4.80
C GLU A 1187 -22.56 -3.21 6.01
N ASP A 1188 -23.39 -2.35 6.62
CA ASP A 1188 -24.06 -2.68 7.89
C ASP A 1188 -25.48 -3.26 7.78
N GLN A 1189 -26.10 -3.27 6.60
CA GLN A 1189 -27.40 -3.96 6.43
C GLN A 1189 -27.44 -4.73 5.13
N ALA A 1190 -26.94 -5.97 5.17
CA ALA A 1190 -27.38 -6.98 4.24
C ALA A 1190 -28.92 -7.01 4.28
N SER A 1191 -29.56 -6.72 3.14
CA SER A 1191 -31.00 -6.82 3.02
C SER A 1191 -31.42 -8.22 3.46
N ALA A 1192 -32.46 -8.30 4.29
CA ALA A 1192 -33.01 -9.58 4.72
C ALA A 1192 -33.32 -10.42 3.46
N PHE A 1193 -32.96 -11.71 3.49
CA PHE A 1193 -33.27 -12.61 2.40
C PHE A 1193 -34.77 -12.57 2.12
N ASN A 1194 -35.16 -12.23 0.89
CA ASN A 1194 -36.56 -12.16 0.49
C ASN A 1194 -36.92 -13.37 -0.39
N PRO A 1195 -37.55 -14.42 0.18
CA PRO A 1195 -37.90 -15.62 -0.57
C PRO A 1195 -38.92 -15.34 -1.69
N PHE A 1196 -39.79 -14.34 -1.54
CA PHE A 1196 -40.75 -13.96 -2.59
C PHE A 1196 -40.07 -13.32 -3.79
N HIS A 1197 -38.99 -12.58 -3.57
CA HIS A 1197 -38.17 -12.06 -4.67
C HIS A 1197 -37.50 -13.19 -5.45
N VAL A 1198 -36.89 -14.16 -4.76
CA VAL A 1198 -36.28 -15.33 -5.40
C VAL A 1198 -37.31 -16.13 -6.18
N HIS A 1199 -38.50 -16.36 -5.60
CA HIS A 1199 -39.60 -17.01 -6.31
C HIS A 1199 -39.99 -16.23 -7.57
N LYS A 1200 -40.16 -14.92 -7.48
CA LYS A 1200 -40.56 -14.07 -8.61
C LYS A 1200 -39.54 -14.16 -9.75
N VAL A 1201 -38.26 -14.02 -9.43
CA VAL A 1201 -37.13 -14.15 -10.38
C VAL A 1201 -37.11 -15.55 -11.00
N PHE A 1202 -37.30 -16.59 -10.20
CA PHE A 1202 -37.36 -17.97 -10.69
C PHE A 1202 -38.55 -18.20 -11.65
N SER A 1203 -39.73 -17.67 -11.33
CA SER A 1203 -40.90 -17.79 -12.22
C SER A 1203 -40.78 -16.97 -13.51
N GLU A 1204 -40.25 -15.74 -13.43
CA GLU A 1204 -40.18 -14.82 -14.58
C GLU A 1204 -39.00 -15.14 -15.52
N ASN A 1205 -37.85 -15.57 -14.99
CA ASN A 1205 -36.64 -15.76 -15.79
C ASN A 1205 -36.32 -17.22 -16.13
N VAL A 1206 -36.80 -18.21 -15.35
CA VAL A 1206 -36.44 -19.63 -15.51
C VAL A 1206 -37.62 -20.49 -15.98
N LEU A 1207 -38.86 -20.08 -15.69
CA LEU A 1207 -40.08 -20.87 -15.91
C LEU A 1207 -41.15 -20.10 -16.70
N ASP A 1208 -40.83 -19.54 -17.87
CA ASP A 1208 -41.89 -19.28 -18.86
C ASP A 1208 -42.38 -20.63 -19.43
N GLN A 1209 -43.21 -21.29 -18.63
CA GLN A 1209 -43.70 -22.66 -18.83
C GLN A 1209 -44.45 -22.80 -20.16
N SER A 1210 -45.02 -21.70 -20.66
CA SER A 1210 -45.72 -21.65 -21.96
C SER A 1210 -44.76 -21.78 -23.15
N VAL A 1211 -43.52 -21.29 -23.00
CA VAL A 1211 -42.44 -21.38 -24.00
C VAL A 1211 -41.74 -22.75 -23.91
N ILE A 1212 -41.51 -23.26 -22.69
CA ILE A 1212 -40.76 -24.50 -22.49
C ILE A 1212 -41.56 -25.74 -22.94
N THR A 1213 -42.88 -25.75 -22.76
CA THR A 1213 -43.75 -26.88 -23.13
C THR A 1213 -44.08 -26.94 -24.64
N LYS A 1214 -44.10 -25.79 -25.34
CA LYS A 1214 -44.33 -25.68 -26.80
C LYS A 1214 -43.05 -25.69 -27.64
N TRP A 1215 -41.93 -26.06 -27.03
CA TRP A 1215 -40.58 -25.96 -27.59
C TRP A 1215 -40.33 -26.94 -28.75
N SER A 1216 -39.92 -26.41 -29.91
CA SER A 1216 -39.45 -27.18 -31.07
C SER A 1216 -37.95 -27.51 -30.97
N TRP A 1217 -37.63 -28.71 -30.49
CA TRP A 1217 -36.26 -29.20 -30.41
C TRP A 1217 -35.71 -29.54 -31.82
N ASN A 1218 -34.58 -28.96 -32.21
CA ASN A 1218 -33.90 -29.25 -33.48
C ASN A 1218 -33.02 -30.51 -33.33
N TRP A 1219 -33.65 -31.68 -33.29
CA TRP A 1219 -32.98 -32.97 -33.09
C TRP A 1219 -31.94 -33.27 -34.17
N SER A 1220 -32.17 -32.82 -35.41
CA SER A 1220 -31.23 -32.98 -36.53
C SER A 1220 -29.90 -32.28 -36.33
N ASN A 1221 -29.84 -31.21 -35.53
CA ASN A 1221 -28.59 -30.54 -35.18
C ASN A 1221 -27.98 -31.05 -33.86
N LEU A 1222 -28.82 -31.52 -32.92
CA LEU A 1222 -28.37 -31.94 -31.59
C LEU A 1222 -27.85 -33.38 -31.54
N LEU A 1223 -28.55 -34.33 -32.18
CA LEU A 1223 -28.22 -35.76 -32.12
C LEU A 1223 -26.87 -36.12 -32.78
N PRO A 1224 -26.46 -35.55 -33.93
CA PRO A 1224 -25.20 -35.92 -34.59
C PRO A 1224 -23.97 -35.69 -33.73
N ASN A 1225 -24.03 -34.74 -32.80
CA ASN A 1225 -22.95 -34.51 -31.87
C ASN A 1225 -22.70 -35.82 -31.06
N TYR A 1226 -23.74 -36.54 -30.62
CA TYR A 1226 -23.62 -37.70 -29.72
C TYR A 1226 -23.15 -39.02 -30.38
N LEU A 1227 -22.74 -38.99 -31.65
CA LEU A 1227 -22.21 -40.17 -32.34
C LEU A 1227 -20.94 -40.74 -31.68
N GLY A 1228 -20.17 -39.92 -30.96
CA GLY A 1228 -18.99 -40.34 -30.21
C GLY A 1228 -19.24 -40.79 -28.76
N LEU A 1229 -20.50 -40.96 -28.34
CA LEU A 1229 -20.86 -41.38 -26.98
C LEU A 1229 -20.38 -42.81 -26.70
N ASP A 1230 -19.98 -43.11 -25.47
CA ASP A 1230 -19.62 -44.46 -25.06
C ASP A 1230 -20.79 -45.44 -25.25
N LYS A 1231 -20.50 -46.60 -25.86
CA LYS A 1231 -21.49 -47.61 -26.26
C LYS A 1231 -22.26 -48.18 -25.06
N MET A 1232 -21.58 -48.36 -23.92
CA MET A 1232 -22.23 -48.84 -22.69
C MET A 1232 -23.20 -47.79 -22.15
N THR A 1233 -22.79 -46.52 -22.12
CA THR A 1233 -23.64 -45.39 -21.69
C THR A 1233 -24.86 -45.23 -22.59
N PHE A 1234 -24.69 -45.30 -23.92
CA PHE A 1234 -25.79 -45.26 -24.87
C PHE A 1234 -26.77 -46.42 -24.67
N SER A 1235 -26.27 -47.65 -24.52
CA SER A 1235 -27.10 -48.85 -24.31
C SER A 1235 -27.97 -48.72 -23.05
N VAL A 1236 -27.37 -48.29 -21.93
CA VAL A 1236 -28.10 -48.12 -20.65
C VAL A 1236 -29.20 -47.06 -20.77
N LEU A 1237 -28.92 -45.92 -21.41
CA LEU A 1237 -29.94 -44.88 -21.61
C LEU A 1237 -31.02 -45.32 -22.61
N LEU A 1238 -30.65 -46.07 -23.66
CA LEU A 1238 -31.59 -46.61 -24.63
C LEU A 1238 -32.58 -47.57 -23.96
N GLU A 1239 -32.11 -48.47 -23.07
CA GLU A 1239 -32.95 -49.40 -22.31
C GLU A 1239 -33.99 -48.70 -21.42
N ASN A 1240 -33.67 -47.50 -20.92
CA ASN A 1240 -34.53 -46.74 -20.03
C ASN A 1240 -35.69 -46.01 -20.76
N ARG A 1241 -35.68 -46.00 -22.10
CA ARG A 1241 -36.71 -45.34 -22.91
C ARG A 1241 -38.08 -46.01 -22.76
N TRP A 1242 -39.15 -45.21 -22.90
CA TRP A 1242 -40.52 -45.70 -22.75
C TRP A 1242 -40.88 -46.74 -23.83
N GLU A 1243 -40.32 -46.62 -25.04
CA GLU A 1243 -40.54 -47.57 -26.14
C GLU A 1243 -39.96 -48.97 -25.85
N MET A 1244 -39.01 -49.11 -24.92
CA MET A 1244 -38.37 -50.39 -24.58
C MET A 1244 -39.15 -51.21 -23.55
N ARG A 1245 -40.29 -50.68 -23.05
CA ARG A 1245 -41.11 -51.34 -22.03
C ARG A 1245 -41.93 -52.49 -22.61
N LYS A 1246 -41.93 -53.64 -21.92
CA LYS A 1246 -42.58 -54.91 -22.35
C LYS A 1246 -44.10 -54.85 -22.60
N LYS A 1247 -44.79 -53.76 -22.24
CA LYS A 1247 -46.27 -53.65 -22.28
C LYS A 1247 -46.80 -52.56 -23.20
N GLU A 1248 -45.94 -51.87 -23.96
CA GLU A 1248 -46.34 -50.74 -24.82
C GLU A 1248 -46.68 -51.21 -26.25
N THR A 1249 -47.69 -50.59 -26.85
CA THR A 1249 -48.12 -50.87 -28.23
C THR A 1249 -47.37 -49.95 -29.20
N LEU A 1250 -46.31 -50.49 -29.83
CA LEU A 1250 -45.55 -49.81 -30.88
C LEU A 1250 -46.00 -50.24 -32.28
N GLU A 1251 -45.85 -49.33 -33.25
CA GLU A 1251 -46.03 -49.63 -34.67
C GLU A 1251 -44.95 -50.60 -35.17
N GLU A 1252 -45.20 -51.34 -36.26
CA GLU A 1252 -44.23 -52.32 -36.79
C GLU A 1252 -42.92 -51.66 -37.25
N GLU A 1253 -43.01 -50.45 -37.82
CA GLU A 1253 -41.84 -49.67 -38.22
C GLU A 1253 -40.99 -49.25 -37.00
N GLU A 1254 -41.62 -48.82 -35.92
CA GLU A 1254 -40.95 -48.46 -34.66
C GLU A 1254 -40.26 -49.67 -34.01
N LYS A 1255 -40.89 -50.85 -34.06
CA LYS A 1255 -40.27 -52.10 -33.60
C LYS A 1255 -39.03 -52.46 -34.42
N ALA A 1256 -39.08 -52.31 -35.74
CA ALA A 1256 -37.92 -52.55 -36.61
C ALA A 1256 -36.77 -51.58 -36.31
N MET A 1257 -37.07 -50.29 -36.11
CA MET A 1257 -36.09 -49.27 -35.72
C MET A 1257 -35.41 -49.60 -34.37
N LEU A 1258 -36.18 -50.04 -33.37
CA LEU A 1258 -35.65 -50.40 -32.05
C LEU A 1258 -34.79 -51.67 -32.08
N GLU A 1259 -35.22 -52.72 -32.79
CA GLU A 1259 -34.43 -53.95 -32.91
C GLU A 1259 -33.08 -53.68 -33.59
N HIS A 1260 -33.05 -52.81 -34.60
CA HIS A 1260 -31.80 -52.39 -35.22
C HIS A 1260 -30.89 -51.61 -34.23
N LEU A 1261 -31.43 -50.67 -33.46
CA LEU A 1261 -30.67 -49.95 -32.43
C LEU A 1261 -30.14 -50.88 -31.32
N LYS A 1262 -30.90 -51.91 -30.93
CA LYS A 1262 -30.44 -52.96 -30.01
C LYS A 1262 -29.27 -53.76 -30.60
N GLN A 1263 -29.36 -54.16 -31.87
CA GLN A 1263 -28.29 -54.89 -32.55
C GLN A 1263 -26.98 -54.09 -32.58
N ILE A 1264 -27.06 -52.79 -32.86
CA ILE A 1264 -25.92 -51.87 -32.80
C ILE A 1264 -25.28 -51.88 -31.40
N CYS A 1265 -26.07 -51.89 -30.32
CA CYS A 1265 -25.58 -51.92 -28.94
C CYS A 1265 -24.97 -53.27 -28.52
N THR A 1266 -25.43 -54.40 -29.08
CA THR A 1266 -24.97 -55.75 -28.71
C THR A 1266 -23.68 -56.25 -29.39
N LEU A 1267 -23.19 -55.55 -30.41
CA LEU A 1267 -21.98 -55.97 -31.15
C LEU A 1267 -20.68 -55.74 -30.34
N GLN A 1268 -20.29 -56.70 -29.51
CA GLN A 1268 -18.88 -56.97 -29.16
C GLN A 1268 -18.73 -58.43 -28.68
N ASN A 1269 -18.27 -59.32 -29.58
CA ASN A 1269 -17.46 -60.53 -29.33
C ASN A 1269 -17.49 -61.50 -30.54
N SER A 1270 -17.00 -61.08 -31.71
CA SER A 1270 -16.73 -62.02 -32.82
C SER A 1270 -15.44 -61.69 -33.57
N SER A 1271 -14.37 -61.36 -32.83
CA SER A 1271 -13.03 -61.19 -33.41
C SER A 1271 -11.93 -61.66 -32.45
N VAL A 1272 -12.04 -62.90 -31.97
CA VAL A 1272 -10.90 -63.77 -31.63
C VAL A 1272 -11.27 -65.15 -32.13
N SER A 1273 -10.94 -65.42 -33.40
CA SER A 1273 -11.07 -66.73 -34.02
C SER A 1273 -9.97 -67.67 -33.51
N ASP A 1274 -10.35 -68.92 -33.28
CA ASP A 1274 -9.59 -70.16 -33.53
C ASP A 1274 -8.06 -70.07 -33.44
N ASN A 1275 -7.50 -70.73 -32.42
CA ASN A 1275 -6.43 -71.74 -32.57
C ASN A 1275 -5.95 -72.19 -31.19
N THR A 1276 -6.43 -73.34 -30.71
CA THR A 1276 -5.61 -74.39 -30.07
C THR A 1276 -6.48 -75.61 -29.76
N GLU A 1277 -6.54 -76.56 -30.71
CA GLU A 1277 -6.50 -77.99 -30.40
C GLU A 1277 -5.49 -78.64 -31.36
N GLU A 1278 -4.60 -79.46 -30.77
CA GLU A 1278 -3.62 -80.39 -31.34
C GLU A 1278 -2.23 -79.90 -31.84
N GLN A 1279 -1.23 -80.41 -31.11
CA GLN A 1279 0.23 -80.55 -31.33
C GLN A 1279 1.18 -79.42 -30.92
#